data_AF-A0AAV1HBE6-F1
#
_entry.id   AF-A0AAV1HBE6-F1
#
_cell.length_a   1.000
_cell.length_b   1.000
_cell.length_c   1.000
_cell.angle_alpha   90.00
_cell.angle_beta   90.00
_cell.angle_gamma   90.00
#
_symmetry.space_group_name_H-M   'P 1'
#
loop_
_entity.id
_entity.type
_entity.pdbx_description
1 polymer ?
#
loop_
_entity_poly.entity_id
_entity_poly.type
_entity_poly.pdbx_seq_one_letter_code
_entity_poly.pdbx_strand_id
1 'polypeptide(L)'
;MACTSQTAFDYVWSARIHLVGELKNLPVILENLYQQKVFNDEEVCEIETERNDYDKTRAILDRVIKKGEAACEVLLRIIDMTRMRTLERIFSFSEKTTGSSSEPKQFDLHHWISCFPFKEDTQIYGGCSQGPRPCHIYQEKLMEKAQKKVDEFWMRNQKLLSVNRKSDLSYSPLVLDTQGSGSASKIKKFKIKKSKMSRPKKLRTYIPEDKSKVSPSDLLKTNKNIVLVGKPGIGKTALCHEILKLWVERKSEKLDYMFYFDMRETSHITGVMSLEELLFSVYCEPDDGKDKVLQDIKRYSDNVTVIFDGVTDLTCSVVKRIVDRDLLPNAKVIIACRPDDEEDFFSGDFLTVEVKGFSEQAIKSYLLPILGEEHKKILCDLELLTLCHVPMYALMVAACLLCKTLEVLPRSKTEIYIIIVRFCLQVSSNKTNKHLDSFIQEKKKEILSLAEIAFHATERKSVSLTDLHCEDRCVLSFLKPLVVKLAPTKTKTTHAFLHYTVQEFFAAVWLLKNPNEIKDVFQQCLKEEKQHMKHLIPFMCRLLTEKSPSLMEHLIPAQELKNTSNWFFKELIDSGLDDDILSLCECIYESQCPEAGISLLKRLNYHLDLSGESLDSYLCCAVANVVALSRERKVSLDLEGVSVSEQGVRSLLGCLDNVQWSDPLPQQLWRIILLSEEQRESVTLLSRDGHQLHLPVQGERQLFERAVSVIQKNPMKVNVCLHWDSGATAVSQSLSMSLLDALHYIKSLSFSINNKGPGQQDKEQSHEMWEEKKMKLLLDLCLKAAIHRELDFHVVKKLATLFSVDNVHHLLLDFHQHVKSTECFSVIPKLKALYESTPSVWTIDLSKRKTSILLEVLKLQTEKKHVKLCGCPGEEDEVKIFLQCLPFISQLSFWSEDEVKFCGSLFCAAASEEKHLELFLSVCRYQTFPFKDREGFDDFEYSQCDFLLDLYSYIKESTTYQGLSVLPSVQSVFQSTPSVWTIDLSKRKTSILLEVLKLQTEKKHVKLFGCSVEEDEVKIFLQCLPFISQLSFWSGDEVKFCGSLFCAAATEEKHLELLLSVCRYQTFPFEDREGFDDFEYSQCGFLLDLYSYIKESTTYQGLSVLPSVQSVFQSTPSVWSINLSERKTSILLELLKLQTEKKHVKLKGYPDDESKVKMFLQCLPLISQLSCGPELFQRVCTSISLRSKQEAEQAALLLQLLGFNRQLKGKLLSQTCQSVGQVLGLCGPSVDLILTPQQISVGDALLVFRQTTKLRSLRFVSNNDFVFKQYHIEFPLEG
;
A
#
# COMPACT_ATOMS: atom_id res chain seq x y z
N MET A 1 -22.60 36.30 46.00
CA MET A 1 -23.58 37.13 46.73
C MET A 1 -24.93 36.94 46.07
N ALA A 2 -25.85 36.24 46.72
CA ALA A 2 -27.29 36.42 46.52
C ALA A 2 -27.84 36.64 47.94
N CYS A 3 -28.16 37.91 48.22
CA CYS A 3 -28.88 38.34 49.40
C CYS A 3 -30.35 37.97 49.24
N THR A 4 -30.97 37.54 50.35
CA THR A 4 -32.35 37.82 50.78
C THR A 4 -33.43 37.97 49.70
N SER A 5 -34.43 37.10 49.74
CA SER A 5 -35.72 37.19 49.05
C SER A 5 -36.30 38.60 49.01
N GLN A 6 -35.97 39.36 47.96
CA GLN A 6 -36.58 40.65 47.66
C GLN A 6 -38.01 40.39 47.17
N THR A 7 -38.96 41.19 47.65
CA THR A 7 -40.36 41.11 47.19
C THR A 7 -40.46 41.58 45.74
N ALA A 8 -41.43 41.09 44.98
CA ALA A 8 -41.66 41.50 43.59
C ALA A 8 -41.88 43.02 43.50
N PHE A 9 -42.55 43.60 44.49
CA PHE A 9 -42.71 45.04 44.65
C PHE A 9 -41.37 45.77 44.77
N ASP A 10 -40.51 45.35 45.71
CA ASP A 10 -39.20 45.99 45.92
C ASP A 10 -38.30 45.83 44.69
N TYR A 11 -38.41 44.70 43.98
CA TYR A 11 -37.66 44.41 42.77
C TYR A 11 -38.06 45.34 41.61
N VAL A 12 -39.36 45.48 41.31
CA VAL A 12 -39.87 46.40 40.29
C VAL A 12 -39.62 47.86 40.68
N TRP A 13 -39.81 48.21 41.95
CA TRP A 13 -39.60 49.57 42.46
C TRP A 13 -38.16 50.02 42.28
N SER A 14 -37.19 49.15 42.61
CA SER A 14 -35.76 49.46 42.47
C SER A 14 -35.32 49.68 41.01
N ALA A 15 -35.96 49.01 40.06
CA ALA A 15 -35.67 49.14 38.62
C ALA A 15 -36.60 50.13 37.89
N ARG A 16 -37.53 50.78 38.58
CA ARG A 16 -38.59 51.63 37.98
C ARG A 16 -38.03 52.69 37.04
N ILE A 17 -36.94 53.38 37.41
CA ILE A 17 -36.33 54.43 36.59
C ILE A 17 -35.81 53.87 35.26
N HIS A 18 -35.24 52.66 35.27
CA HIS A 18 -34.74 51.98 34.07
C HIS A 18 -35.91 51.45 33.22
N LEU A 19 -36.92 50.84 33.86
CA LEU A 19 -38.10 50.33 33.17
C LEU A 19 -38.91 51.41 32.43
N VAL A 20 -39.06 52.62 33.01
CA VAL A 20 -39.76 53.73 32.34
C VAL A 20 -39.06 54.16 31.04
N GLY A 21 -37.73 54.09 30.99
CA GLY A 21 -36.94 54.52 29.84
C GLY A 21 -36.75 53.44 28.76
N GLU A 22 -36.75 52.16 29.15
CA GLU A 22 -36.27 51.07 28.28
C GLU A 22 -37.35 50.03 27.93
N LEU A 23 -38.52 50.03 28.58
CA LEU A 23 -39.63 49.15 28.20
C LEU A 23 -40.20 49.53 26.83
N LYS A 24 -40.25 48.55 25.93
CA LYS A 24 -40.81 48.67 24.58
C LYS A 24 -42.06 47.81 24.44
N ASN A 25 -42.82 48.07 23.39
CA ASN A 25 -44.02 47.29 23.05
C ASN A 25 -45.08 47.26 24.17
N LEU A 26 -45.37 48.45 24.72
CA LEU A 26 -46.34 48.68 25.79
C LEU A 26 -47.73 48.06 25.55
N PRO A 27 -48.26 47.98 24.31
CA PRO A 27 -49.53 47.29 24.06
C PRO A 27 -49.51 45.83 24.50
N VAL A 28 -48.39 45.11 24.33
CA VAL A 28 -48.27 43.70 24.77
C VAL A 28 -48.29 43.61 26.29
N ILE A 29 -47.62 44.53 26.98
CA ILE A 29 -47.62 44.57 28.45
C ILE A 29 -49.02 44.91 28.97
N LEU A 30 -49.67 45.91 28.38
CA LEU A 30 -51.01 46.37 28.74
C LEU A 30 -52.08 45.30 28.53
N GLU A 31 -52.05 44.63 27.37
CA GLU A 31 -52.99 43.55 27.02
C GLU A 31 -52.82 42.35 27.95
N ASN A 32 -51.59 41.96 28.29
CA ASN A 32 -51.34 40.88 29.24
C ASN A 32 -51.77 41.24 30.67
N LEU A 33 -51.52 42.46 31.13
CA LEU A 33 -51.99 42.92 32.44
C LEU A 33 -53.52 42.96 32.51
N TYR A 34 -54.19 43.33 31.42
CA TYR A 34 -55.63 43.27 31.30
C TYR A 34 -56.17 41.84 31.31
N GLN A 35 -55.60 40.94 30.50
CA GLN A 35 -55.99 39.52 30.44
C GLN A 35 -55.81 38.80 31.78
N GLN A 36 -54.76 39.14 32.53
CA GLN A 36 -54.50 38.63 33.88
C GLN A 36 -55.34 39.33 34.97
N LYS A 37 -56.32 40.17 34.57
CA LYS A 37 -57.23 40.93 35.45
C LYS A 37 -56.50 41.86 36.43
N VAL A 38 -55.27 42.28 36.11
CA VAL A 38 -54.53 43.28 36.88
C VAL A 38 -55.10 44.67 36.58
N PHE A 39 -55.50 44.95 35.34
CA PHE A 39 -56.20 46.18 34.95
C PHE A 39 -57.64 45.92 34.50
N ASN A 40 -58.53 46.89 34.74
CA ASN A 40 -59.90 46.90 34.21
C ASN A 40 -60.02 47.79 32.95
N ASP A 41 -61.19 47.79 32.30
CA ASP A 41 -61.42 48.54 31.05
C ASP A 41 -61.18 50.05 31.19
N GLU A 42 -61.54 50.64 32.33
CA GLU A 42 -61.33 52.05 32.62
C GLU A 42 -59.83 52.39 32.72
N GLU A 43 -59.06 51.57 33.43
CA GLU A 43 -57.62 51.76 33.60
C GLU A 43 -56.85 51.60 32.28
N VAL A 44 -57.25 50.65 31.43
CA VAL A 44 -56.66 50.47 30.09
C VAL A 44 -56.96 51.69 29.21
N CYS A 45 -58.21 52.15 29.16
CA CYS A 45 -58.61 53.33 28.40
C CYS A 45 -57.84 54.59 28.85
N GLU A 46 -57.70 54.81 30.16
CA GLU A 46 -56.95 55.94 30.70
C GLU A 46 -55.47 55.91 30.30
N ILE A 47 -54.82 54.73 30.38
CA ILE A 47 -53.42 54.58 29.95
C ILE A 47 -53.28 54.79 28.44
N GLU A 48 -54.22 54.31 27.63
CA GLU A 48 -54.18 54.49 26.18
C GLU A 48 -54.31 55.96 25.75
N THR A 49 -54.98 56.80 26.55
CA THR A 49 -55.15 58.25 26.29
C THR A 49 -53.90 59.09 26.48
N GLU A 50 -52.84 58.53 27.07
CA GLU A 50 -51.56 59.23 27.28
C GLU A 50 -50.84 59.54 25.95
N ARG A 51 -50.10 60.66 25.90
CA ARG A 51 -49.60 61.23 24.64
C ARG A 51 -48.34 60.56 24.08
N ASN A 52 -47.47 60.01 24.94
CA ASN A 52 -46.21 59.41 24.53
C ASN A 52 -45.93 58.11 25.29
N ASP A 53 -45.04 57.27 24.75
CA ASP A 53 -44.71 55.96 25.32
C ASP A 53 -44.06 56.07 26.71
N TYR A 54 -43.36 57.16 27.01
CA TYR A 54 -42.75 57.39 28.32
C TYR A 54 -43.81 57.57 29.42
N ASP A 55 -44.83 58.41 29.17
CA ASP A 55 -45.94 58.67 30.07
C ASP A 55 -46.84 57.43 30.21
N LYS A 56 -47.03 56.67 29.12
CA LYS A 56 -47.71 55.36 29.15
C LYS A 56 -46.98 54.35 30.04
N THR A 57 -45.68 54.20 29.87
CA THR A 57 -44.87 53.26 30.67
C THR A 57 -44.91 53.64 32.15
N ARG A 58 -44.79 54.94 32.44
CA ARG A 58 -44.91 55.47 33.79
C ARG A 58 -46.29 55.17 34.40
N ALA A 59 -47.37 55.41 33.67
CA ALA A 59 -48.73 55.14 34.13
C ALA A 59 -48.97 53.65 34.40
N ILE A 60 -48.45 52.76 33.55
CA ILE A 60 -48.49 51.30 33.75
C ILE A 60 -47.77 50.93 35.05
N LEU A 61 -46.50 51.33 35.20
CA LEU A 61 -45.69 50.96 36.36
C LEU A 61 -46.27 51.52 37.67
N ASP A 62 -46.71 52.78 37.68
CA ASP A 62 -47.27 53.42 38.88
C ASP A 62 -48.57 52.75 39.34
N ARG A 63 -49.44 52.33 38.40
CA ARG A 63 -50.66 51.59 38.73
C ARG A 63 -50.38 50.16 39.18
N VAL A 64 -49.44 49.45 38.54
CA VAL A 64 -49.02 48.10 38.98
C VAL A 64 -48.46 48.14 40.39
N ILE A 65 -47.54 49.07 40.66
CA ILE A 65 -46.93 49.28 41.99
C ILE A 65 -48.03 49.60 43.03
N LYS A 66 -48.99 50.48 42.70
CA LYS A 66 -50.10 50.83 43.59
C LYS A 66 -51.00 49.63 43.92
N LYS A 67 -51.12 48.65 43.02
CA LYS A 67 -51.90 47.41 43.25
C LYS A 67 -51.17 46.36 44.10
N GLY A 68 -49.88 46.57 44.39
CA GLY A 68 -49.13 45.79 45.37
C GLY A 68 -48.46 44.54 44.81
N GLU A 69 -47.97 43.70 45.73
CA GLU A 69 -47.04 42.58 45.46
C GLU A 69 -47.49 41.63 44.34
N ALA A 70 -48.74 41.20 44.35
CA ALA A 70 -49.26 40.25 43.36
C ALA A 70 -49.26 40.85 41.93
N ALA A 71 -49.55 42.13 41.79
CA ALA A 71 -49.52 42.82 40.50
C ALA A 71 -48.07 42.98 39.99
N CYS A 72 -47.13 43.28 40.88
CA CYS A 72 -45.71 43.34 40.55
C CYS A 72 -45.14 41.97 40.14
N GLU A 73 -45.55 40.88 40.79
CA GLU A 73 -45.14 39.52 40.41
C GLU A 73 -45.65 39.15 39.02
N VAL A 74 -46.91 39.49 38.71
CA VAL A 74 -47.49 39.29 37.37
C VAL A 74 -46.74 40.11 36.33
N LEU A 75 -46.42 41.38 36.60
CA LEU A 75 -45.63 42.22 35.69
C LEU A 75 -44.23 41.63 35.43
N LEU A 76 -43.52 41.14 36.46
CA LEU A 76 -42.20 40.51 36.28
C LEU A 76 -42.29 39.24 35.43
N ARG A 77 -43.33 38.41 35.62
CA ARG A 77 -43.57 37.24 34.77
C ARG A 77 -43.86 37.63 33.32
N ILE A 78 -44.68 38.67 33.11
CA ILE A 78 -44.96 39.21 31.77
C ILE A 78 -43.66 39.69 31.13
N ILE A 79 -42.84 40.47 31.85
CA ILE A 79 -41.55 40.96 31.34
C ILE A 79 -40.61 39.79 31.02
N ASP A 80 -40.49 38.77 31.86
CA ASP A 80 -39.62 37.62 31.57
C ASP A 80 -40.11 36.80 30.36
N MET A 81 -41.42 36.50 30.29
CA MET A 81 -42.01 35.79 29.15
C MET A 81 -41.94 36.57 27.85
N THR A 82 -42.02 37.91 27.92
CA THR A 82 -42.00 38.79 26.74
C THR A 82 -40.67 39.50 26.53
N ARG A 83 -39.61 39.16 27.29
CA ARG A 83 -38.36 39.93 27.38
C ARG A 83 -37.69 40.21 26.05
N MET A 84 -37.85 39.33 25.07
CA MET A 84 -37.31 39.49 23.71
C MET A 84 -38.03 40.57 22.87
N ARG A 85 -39.22 40.98 23.29
CA ARG A 85 -40.09 41.96 22.62
C ARG A 85 -40.31 43.23 23.45
N THR A 86 -40.19 43.14 24.78
CA THR A 86 -40.45 44.24 25.71
C THR A 86 -39.21 44.92 26.27
N LEU A 87 -38.01 44.33 26.10
CA LEU A 87 -36.73 44.93 26.48
C LEU A 87 -35.89 45.28 25.24
N GLU A 88 -35.00 46.27 25.36
CA GLU A 88 -34.06 46.64 24.30
C GLU A 88 -32.96 45.57 24.14
N ARG A 89 -32.81 45.06 22.92
CA ARG A 89 -31.90 43.92 22.65
C ARG A 89 -30.45 44.39 22.60
N ILE A 90 -29.57 43.74 23.35
CA ILE A 90 -28.12 43.92 23.24
C ILE A 90 -27.65 43.29 21.93
N PHE A 91 -27.14 44.08 20.98
CA PHE A 91 -26.58 43.58 19.73
C PHE A 91 -25.29 42.79 20.01
N SER A 92 -25.37 41.46 20.06
CA SER A 92 -24.19 40.61 20.00
C SER A 92 -23.73 40.44 18.54
N PHE A 93 -23.18 41.50 17.95
CA PHE A 93 -22.34 41.43 16.75
C PHE A 93 -21.28 42.54 16.77
N SER A 94 -20.11 42.20 17.29
CA SER A 94 -18.83 42.87 17.00
C SER A 94 -17.70 41.94 17.46
N GLU A 95 -17.36 40.96 16.63
CA GLU A 95 -15.95 40.59 16.54
C GLU A 95 -15.27 41.65 15.66
N LYS A 96 -14.36 42.40 16.29
CA LYS A 96 -13.41 43.35 15.71
C LYS A 96 -13.98 44.73 15.33
N THR A 97 -13.91 45.64 16.28
CA THR A 97 -13.19 46.91 16.07
C THR A 97 -12.48 47.30 17.37
N THR A 98 -11.15 47.35 17.30
CA THR A 98 -10.29 47.94 18.33
C THR A 98 -10.48 49.45 18.34
N GLY A 99 -10.71 50.05 19.51
CA GLY A 99 -10.52 51.49 19.71
C GLY A 99 -11.55 52.15 20.63
N SER A 100 -11.18 52.27 21.90
CA SER A 100 -11.59 53.29 22.90
C SER A 100 -12.94 54.02 22.74
N SER A 101 -13.85 53.77 23.68
CA SER A 101 -14.34 54.82 24.59
C SER A 101 -15.15 54.19 25.73
N SER A 102 -14.98 54.75 26.92
CA SER A 102 -15.74 54.39 28.12
C SER A 102 -17.16 54.94 28.01
N GLU A 103 -18.10 54.12 27.53
CA GLU A 103 -19.53 54.36 27.70
C GLU A 103 -19.99 53.87 29.10
N PRO A 104 -20.95 54.55 29.75
CA PRO A 104 -21.41 54.17 31.09
C PRO A 104 -22.06 52.79 31.04
N LYS A 105 -21.84 51.96 32.07
CA LYS A 105 -22.50 50.66 32.24
C LYS A 105 -24.04 50.85 32.15
N GLN A 106 -24.61 50.56 30.98
CA GLN A 106 -26.06 50.53 30.77
C GLN A 106 -26.65 49.43 31.66
N PHE A 107 -27.79 49.71 32.31
CA PHE A 107 -28.45 48.76 33.21
C PHE A 107 -29.04 47.62 32.37
N ASP A 108 -28.43 46.44 32.41
CA ASP A 108 -28.88 45.31 31.59
C ASP A 108 -30.19 44.71 32.15
N LEU A 109 -31.31 45.13 31.56
CA LEU A 109 -32.64 44.65 31.93
C LEU A 109 -32.83 43.15 31.64
N HIS A 110 -32.10 42.56 30.68
CA HIS A 110 -32.16 41.12 30.41
C HIS A 110 -31.50 40.33 31.54
N HIS A 111 -30.34 40.78 32.02
CA HIS A 111 -29.69 40.17 33.18
C HIS A 111 -30.52 40.42 34.46
N TRP A 112 -31.04 41.63 34.65
CA TRP A 112 -31.86 41.99 35.80
C TRP A 112 -33.09 41.08 35.93
N ILE A 113 -33.88 40.88 34.87
CA ILE A 113 -35.07 40.02 34.97
C ILE A 113 -34.70 38.55 35.24
N SER A 114 -33.57 38.07 34.68
CA SER A 114 -33.09 36.69 34.90
C SER A 114 -32.65 36.41 36.34
N CYS A 115 -32.35 37.44 37.13
CA CYS A 115 -31.95 37.31 38.52
C CYS A 115 -33.13 37.22 39.50
N PHE A 116 -34.37 37.37 39.04
CA PHE A 116 -35.54 37.28 39.90
C PHE A 116 -35.97 35.81 40.15
N PRO A 117 -36.11 35.36 41.40
CA PRO A 117 -36.50 33.99 41.72
C PRO A 117 -38.02 33.80 41.61
N PHE A 118 -38.50 33.30 40.46
CA PHE A 118 -39.91 32.92 40.28
C PHE A 118 -40.27 31.68 41.13
N LYS A 119 -41.40 31.69 41.84
CA LYS A 119 -41.91 30.54 42.60
C LYS A 119 -42.50 29.47 41.67
N GLU A 120 -42.22 28.20 41.94
CA GLU A 120 -42.49 27.01 41.09
C GLU A 120 -43.98 26.56 40.98
N ASP A 121 -44.93 27.19 41.68
CA ASP A 121 -46.35 26.80 41.60
C ASP A 121 -46.96 27.18 40.23
N THR A 122 -47.13 26.16 39.38
CA THR A 122 -47.18 26.24 37.91
C THR A 122 -48.55 25.92 37.28
N GLN A 123 -49.68 26.33 37.88
CA GLN A 123 -51.00 26.00 37.29
C GLN A 123 -51.99 27.14 37.07
N ILE A 124 -51.67 28.41 37.35
CA ILE A 124 -52.66 29.51 37.25
C ILE A 124 -52.36 30.56 36.15
N TYR A 125 -51.16 30.59 35.54
CA TYR A 125 -50.74 31.70 34.66
C TYR A 125 -50.37 31.32 33.21
N GLY A 126 -51.00 30.30 32.63
CA GLY A 126 -50.73 29.83 31.25
C GLY A 126 -51.34 30.67 30.11
N GLY A 127 -51.49 31.99 30.28
CA GLY A 127 -52.27 32.83 29.37
C GLY A 127 -51.55 34.06 28.80
N CYS A 128 -50.24 34.18 28.96
CA CYS A 128 -49.52 35.40 28.59
C CYS A 128 -49.11 35.40 27.10
N SER A 129 -49.74 36.22 26.27
CA SER A 129 -49.47 36.30 24.82
C SER A 129 -48.24 37.15 24.51
N GLN A 130 -47.28 36.60 23.77
CA GLN A 130 -46.03 37.31 23.43
C GLN A 130 -46.21 38.42 22.38
N GLY A 131 -47.39 38.57 21.77
CA GLY A 131 -47.68 39.70 20.87
C GLY A 131 -49.16 40.05 20.80
N PRO A 132 -49.52 41.04 19.98
CA PRO A 132 -50.90 41.47 19.81
C PRO A 132 -51.80 40.32 19.34
N ARG A 133 -53.05 40.24 19.81
CA ARG A 133 -54.02 39.21 19.39
C ARG A 133 -54.11 38.97 17.86
N PRO A 134 -54.11 40.00 16.99
CA PRO A 134 -54.13 39.79 15.53
C PRO A 134 -52.92 38.99 14.99
N CYS A 135 -51.77 39.09 15.67
CA CYS A 135 -50.56 38.37 15.28
C CYS A 135 -50.66 36.86 15.58
N HIS A 136 -51.26 36.50 16.71
CA HIS A 136 -51.49 35.09 17.07
C HIS A 136 -52.52 34.43 16.16
N ILE A 137 -53.63 35.12 15.87
CA ILE A 137 -54.64 34.66 14.89
C ILE A 137 -53.98 34.44 13.51
N TYR A 138 -53.11 35.37 13.11
CA TYR A 138 -52.40 35.23 11.85
C TYR A 138 -51.39 34.06 11.85
N GLN A 139 -50.69 33.80 12.96
CA GLN A 139 -49.80 32.65 13.11
C GLN A 139 -50.58 31.33 12.97
N GLU A 140 -51.73 31.19 13.63
CA GLU A 140 -52.60 30.01 13.49
C GLU A 140 -53.06 29.81 12.03
N LYS A 141 -53.44 30.90 11.36
CA LYS A 141 -53.80 30.87 9.94
C LYS A 141 -52.65 30.44 9.04
N LEU A 142 -51.43 30.92 9.32
CA LEU A 142 -50.22 30.48 8.60
C LEU A 142 -49.94 28.99 8.85
N MET A 143 -50.13 28.49 10.07
CA MET A 143 -49.99 27.08 10.42
C MET A 143 -51.00 26.21 9.68
N GLU A 144 -52.28 26.60 9.64
CA GLU A 144 -53.32 25.89 8.89
C GLU A 144 -52.98 25.85 7.39
N LYS A 145 -52.52 26.97 6.83
CA LYS A 145 -52.10 27.04 5.43
C LYS A 145 -50.87 26.19 5.14
N ALA A 146 -49.90 26.16 6.04
CA ALA A 146 -48.70 25.33 5.93
C ALA A 146 -49.07 23.84 5.99
N GLN A 147 -49.94 23.44 6.92
CA GLN A 147 -50.46 22.06 7.02
C GLN A 147 -51.13 21.64 5.71
N LYS A 148 -52.02 22.48 5.18
CA LYS A 148 -52.68 22.22 3.90
C LYS A 148 -51.69 22.04 2.75
N LYS A 149 -50.63 22.85 2.68
CA LYS A 149 -49.57 22.73 1.67
C LYS A 149 -48.78 21.42 1.82
N VAL A 150 -48.49 20.98 3.05
CA VAL A 150 -47.83 19.69 3.33
C VAL A 150 -48.72 18.52 2.91
N ASP A 151 -50.00 18.53 3.29
CA ASP A 151 -50.95 17.47 2.94
C ASP A 151 -51.17 17.38 1.43
N GLU A 152 -51.30 18.53 0.75
CA GLU A 152 -51.40 18.60 -0.70
C GLU A 152 -50.16 18.03 -1.40
N PHE A 153 -48.95 18.28 -0.87
CA PHE A 153 -47.71 17.74 -1.42
C PHE A 153 -47.67 16.21 -1.31
N TRP A 154 -47.94 15.64 -0.14
CA TRP A 154 -47.90 14.18 0.06
C TRP A 154 -49.04 13.46 -0.67
N MET A 155 -50.27 13.98 -0.63
CA MET A 155 -51.40 13.40 -1.38
C MET A 155 -51.16 13.38 -2.89
N ARG A 156 -50.51 14.40 -3.46
CA ARG A 156 -50.17 14.43 -4.90
C ARG A 156 -49.17 13.34 -5.25
N ASN A 157 -48.13 13.14 -4.43
CA ASN A 157 -47.15 12.09 -4.64
C ASN A 157 -47.76 10.68 -4.52
N GLN A 158 -48.75 10.49 -3.64
CA GLN A 158 -49.48 9.22 -3.52
C GLN A 158 -50.30 8.88 -4.77
N LYS A 159 -50.93 9.88 -5.41
CA LYS A 159 -51.69 9.67 -6.66
C LYS A 159 -50.82 9.20 -7.83
N LEU A 160 -49.53 9.54 -7.85
CA LEU A 160 -48.61 9.05 -8.88
C LEU A 160 -48.34 7.54 -8.78
N LEU A 161 -48.47 6.96 -7.58
CA LEU A 161 -48.23 5.54 -7.29
C LEU A 161 -49.51 4.69 -7.29
N SER A 162 -50.69 5.23 -7.63
CA SER A 162 -51.96 4.53 -7.46
C SER A 162 -52.19 3.41 -8.50
N VAL A 163 -51.38 2.35 -8.37
CA VAL A 163 -51.64 1.00 -8.84
C VAL A 163 -51.68 0.12 -7.57
N ASN A 164 -52.89 -0.02 -7.02
CA ASN A 164 -53.34 -1.11 -6.12
C ASN A 164 -52.80 -1.27 -4.69
N ARG A 165 -51.96 -0.39 -4.11
CA ARG A 165 -51.67 -0.43 -2.64
C ARG A 165 -51.73 0.95 -2.00
N LYS A 166 -52.61 1.09 -1.00
CA LYS A 166 -52.67 2.26 -0.11
C LYS A 166 -51.57 2.13 0.95
N SER A 167 -50.39 2.67 0.67
CA SER A 167 -49.41 2.99 1.71
C SER A 167 -49.29 4.51 1.80
N ASP A 168 -49.43 5.04 3.01
CA ASP A 168 -49.27 6.47 3.24
C ASP A 168 -47.80 6.84 3.04
N LEU A 169 -47.48 7.48 1.90
CA LEU A 169 -46.16 8.06 1.68
C LEU A 169 -45.88 9.07 2.79
N SER A 170 -44.78 8.83 3.51
CA SER A 170 -44.28 9.70 4.57
C SER A 170 -42.82 10.07 4.28
N TYR A 171 -42.35 11.14 4.93
CA TYR A 171 -40.96 11.56 4.82
C TYR A 171 -40.03 10.45 5.30
N SER A 172 -39.12 10.02 4.43
CA SER A 172 -38.01 9.15 4.78
C SER A 172 -36.76 10.01 5.01
N PRO A 173 -35.99 9.77 6.10
CA PRO A 173 -34.83 10.60 6.43
C PRO A 173 -33.82 10.70 5.28
N LEU A 174 -33.43 11.94 4.97
CA LEU A 174 -32.37 12.24 4.02
C LEU A 174 -31.07 12.50 4.77
N VAL A 175 -29.94 12.09 4.19
CA VAL A 175 -28.64 12.40 4.77
C VAL A 175 -28.21 13.81 4.37
N LEU A 176 -27.88 14.62 5.38
CA LEU A 176 -27.50 16.02 5.27
C LEU A 176 -26.04 16.20 5.72
N ASP A 177 -25.23 16.90 4.93
CA ASP A 177 -23.84 17.25 5.29
C ASP A 177 -23.68 18.77 5.38
N THR A 178 -22.98 19.24 6.42
CA THR A 178 -22.71 20.67 6.64
C THR A 178 -21.28 20.98 6.23
N GLN A 179 -21.10 21.98 5.36
CA GLN A 179 -19.75 22.45 5.05
C GLN A 179 -19.16 23.16 6.28
N GLY A 180 -18.34 22.45 7.07
CA GLY A 180 -17.66 23.03 8.23
C GLY A 180 -17.02 22.09 9.28
N SER A 181 -17.16 20.77 9.20
CA SER A 181 -16.65 19.86 10.25
C SER A 181 -15.69 18.75 9.76
N GLY A 182 -14.77 19.10 8.86
CA GLY A 182 -13.57 18.32 8.58
C GLY A 182 -12.36 19.24 8.68
N SER A 183 -11.44 18.94 9.60
CA SER A 183 -10.23 19.70 9.95
C SER A 183 -9.61 20.45 8.77
N ALA A 184 -9.54 21.78 8.87
CA ALA A 184 -8.67 22.61 8.05
C ALA A 184 -7.21 22.28 8.39
N SER A 185 -6.67 21.22 7.79
CA SER A 185 -5.22 21.04 7.72
C SER A 185 -4.68 22.10 6.75
N LYS A 186 -3.80 22.96 7.27
CA LYS A 186 -3.14 24.05 6.54
C LYS A 186 -2.26 23.47 5.43
N ILE A 187 -2.82 23.17 4.26
CA ILE A 187 -2.04 22.92 3.05
C ILE A 187 -1.72 24.30 2.45
N LYS A 188 -0.44 24.70 2.55
CA LYS A 188 0.09 25.83 1.79
C LYS A 188 -0.11 25.55 0.30
N LYS A 189 -1.02 26.29 -0.34
CA LYS A 189 -1.20 26.31 -1.79
C LYS A 189 0.12 26.76 -2.44
N PHE A 190 0.84 25.85 -3.09
CA PHE A 190 1.88 26.22 -4.04
C PHE A 190 1.21 26.76 -5.30
N LYS A 191 1.70 27.92 -5.77
CA LYS A 191 1.23 28.60 -6.99
C LYS A 191 1.53 27.72 -8.20
N ILE A 192 0.50 27.11 -8.78
CA ILE A 192 0.51 26.61 -10.16
C ILE A 192 -0.50 27.45 -10.95
N LYS A 193 -0.21 27.65 -12.24
CA LYS A 193 -0.67 28.71 -13.15
C LYS A 193 -2.18 29.00 -13.14
N LYS A 194 -2.49 30.27 -13.41
CA LYS A 194 -3.85 30.85 -13.56
C LYS A 194 -4.67 30.12 -14.64
N SER A 195 -5.58 29.25 -14.23
CA SER A 195 -6.87 29.00 -14.89
C SER A 195 -7.97 29.14 -13.83
N LYS A 196 -9.16 29.59 -14.24
CA LYS A 196 -10.28 29.97 -13.35
C LYS A 196 -10.56 28.85 -12.34
N MET A 197 -10.43 29.14 -11.05
CA MET A 197 -10.67 28.16 -9.98
C MET A 197 -12.18 28.02 -9.73
N SER A 198 -12.80 26.96 -10.25
CA SER A 198 -14.00 26.38 -9.65
C SER A 198 -13.60 25.66 -8.36
N ARG A 199 -14.40 25.84 -7.31
CA ARG A 199 -14.14 25.24 -5.98
C ARG A 199 -14.27 23.71 -6.06
N PRO A 200 -13.51 22.93 -5.28
CA PRO A 200 -13.68 21.47 -5.24
C PRO A 200 -15.08 21.15 -4.70
N LYS A 201 -15.97 20.75 -5.60
CA LYS A 201 -17.30 20.20 -5.28
C LYS A 201 -17.05 18.95 -4.45
N LYS A 202 -17.53 18.91 -3.21
CA LYS A 202 -17.30 17.79 -2.28
C LYS A 202 -18.45 16.79 -2.34
N LEU A 203 -18.59 16.03 -3.42
CA LEU A 203 -19.55 14.91 -3.43
C LEU A 203 -18.97 13.72 -2.66
N ARG A 204 -19.40 13.56 -1.41
CA ARG A 204 -19.10 12.39 -0.57
C ARG A 204 -20.15 11.29 -0.80
N THR A 205 -19.64 10.09 -1.04
CA THR A 205 -20.26 8.75 -0.93
C THR A 205 -21.67 8.56 -1.49
N TYR A 206 -21.76 7.62 -2.42
CA TYR A 206 -22.92 7.39 -3.28
C TYR A 206 -24.23 6.99 -2.61
N ILE A 207 -24.19 6.04 -1.67
CA ILE A 207 -25.27 5.87 -0.72
C ILE A 207 -24.76 6.57 0.52
N PRO A 208 -25.28 7.75 0.85
CA PRO A 208 -24.79 8.44 2.02
C PRO A 208 -24.98 7.56 3.26
N GLU A 209 -23.90 7.36 4.00
CA GLU A 209 -23.92 6.57 5.23
C GLU A 209 -24.83 7.23 6.26
N ASP A 210 -25.56 6.42 7.04
CA ASP A 210 -26.50 6.90 8.06
C ASP A 210 -25.74 7.37 9.31
N LYS A 211 -24.98 8.45 9.13
CA LYS A 211 -24.15 9.11 10.16
C LYS A 211 -24.58 10.56 10.36
N SER A 212 -25.81 10.89 9.96
CA SER A 212 -26.29 12.28 9.90
C SER A 212 -26.18 12.95 11.29
N LYS A 213 -25.31 13.96 11.37
CA LYS A 213 -25.15 14.80 12.58
C LYS A 213 -26.22 15.90 12.67
N VAL A 214 -26.97 16.12 11.59
CA VAL A 214 -27.89 17.26 11.42
C VAL A 214 -29.23 16.74 10.94
N SER A 215 -30.27 16.96 11.75
CA SER A 215 -31.66 16.64 11.43
C SER A 215 -32.42 17.87 10.89
N PRO A 216 -33.59 17.69 10.23
CA PRO A 216 -34.46 18.81 9.85
C PRO A 216 -34.84 19.70 11.06
N SER A 217 -34.97 19.10 12.25
CA SER A 217 -35.21 19.81 13.51
C SER A 217 -34.03 20.70 13.93
N ASP A 218 -32.79 20.25 13.70
CA ASP A 218 -31.60 21.04 13.98
C ASP A 218 -31.44 22.20 13.00
N LEU A 219 -31.79 21.97 11.72
CA LEU A 219 -31.87 23.02 10.72
C LEU A 219 -32.89 24.08 11.15
N LEU A 220 -34.04 23.71 11.70
CA LEU A 220 -35.05 24.66 12.18
C LEU A 220 -34.55 25.48 13.39
N LYS A 221 -33.80 24.87 14.32
CA LYS A 221 -33.26 25.53 15.53
C LYS A 221 -32.06 26.46 15.29
N THR A 222 -31.37 26.32 14.15
CA THR A 222 -30.15 27.09 13.86
C THR A 222 -30.46 28.56 13.55
N ASN A 223 -29.63 29.50 14.05
CA ASN A 223 -29.80 30.96 13.85
C ASN A 223 -29.17 31.50 12.54
N LYS A 224 -28.54 30.64 11.74
CA LYS A 224 -27.91 31.01 10.46
C LYS A 224 -28.89 30.85 9.31
N ASN A 225 -28.70 31.64 8.25
CA ASN A 225 -29.37 31.38 6.97
C ASN A 225 -28.80 30.10 6.35
N ILE A 226 -29.63 29.37 5.61
CA ILE A 226 -29.31 28.02 5.12
C ILE A 226 -29.47 27.99 3.60
N VAL A 227 -28.49 27.39 2.91
CA VAL A 227 -28.63 27.02 1.50
C VAL A 227 -28.63 25.50 1.41
N LEU A 228 -29.75 24.93 0.94
CA LEU A 228 -29.94 23.52 0.65
C LEU A 228 -29.51 23.25 -0.79
N VAL A 229 -28.35 22.62 -0.96
CA VAL A 229 -27.77 22.33 -2.28
C VAL A 229 -27.84 20.84 -2.57
N GLY A 230 -28.14 20.45 -3.80
CA GLY A 230 -28.08 19.04 -4.20
C GLY A 230 -28.64 18.77 -5.59
N LYS A 231 -28.41 17.55 -6.11
CA LYS A 231 -28.82 17.14 -7.46
C LYS A 231 -30.34 17.23 -7.69
N PRO A 232 -30.82 17.32 -8.94
CA PRO A 232 -32.26 17.26 -9.24
C PRO A 232 -32.88 15.97 -8.71
N GLY A 233 -34.07 16.05 -8.09
CA GLY A 233 -34.78 14.88 -7.55
C GLY A 233 -34.24 14.33 -6.22
N ILE A 234 -33.18 14.92 -5.63
CA ILE A 234 -32.52 14.41 -4.41
C ILE A 234 -33.34 14.58 -3.11
N GLY A 235 -34.46 15.29 -3.16
CA GLY A 235 -35.37 15.45 -2.00
C GLY A 235 -35.35 16.83 -1.33
N LYS A 236 -34.73 17.86 -1.92
CA LYS A 236 -34.72 19.24 -1.36
C LYS A 236 -36.11 19.78 -1.01
N THR A 237 -37.05 19.73 -1.96
CA THR A 237 -38.44 20.15 -1.73
C THR A 237 -39.12 19.33 -0.61
N ALA A 238 -38.88 18.02 -0.57
CA ALA A 238 -39.42 17.17 0.51
C ALA A 238 -38.87 17.57 1.89
N LEU A 239 -37.58 17.94 1.97
CA LEU A 239 -36.97 18.48 3.17
C LEU A 239 -37.58 19.83 3.60
N CYS A 240 -37.83 20.74 2.66
CA CYS A 240 -38.53 22.01 2.95
C CYS A 240 -39.93 21.78 3.52
N HIS A 241 -40.68 20.83 2.94
CA HIS A 241 -42.00 20.43 3.46
C HIS A 241 -41.93 19.74 4.82
N GLU A 242 -40.87 18.99 5.11
CA GLU A 242 -40.64 18.42 6.45
C GLU A 242 -40.34 19.51 7.48
N ILE A 243 -39.54 20.53 7.13
CA ILE A 243 -39.29 21.70 7.99
C ILE A 243 -40.60 22.46 8.29
N LEU A 244 -41.45 22.65 7.28
CA LEU A 244 -42.78 23.24 7.43
C LEU A 244 -43.66 22.42 8.38
N LYS A 245 -43.67 21.09 8.22
CA LYS A 245 -44.43 20.18 9.07
C LYS A 245 -43.97 20.27 10.53
N LEU A 246 -42.66 20.23 10.78
CA LEU A 246 -42.08 20.38 12.12
C LEU A 246 -42.40 21.75 12.75
N TRP A 247 -42.55 22.80 11.95
CA TRP A 247 -43.00 24.12 12.42
C TRP A 247 -44.48 24.15 12.83
N VAL A 248 -45.34 23.38 12.17
CA VAL A 248 -46.76 23.24 12.52
C VAL A 248 -46.96 22.34 13.74
N GLU A 249 -46.23 21.23 13.84
CA GLU A 249 -46.40 20.23 14.91
C GLU A 249 -45.82 20.67 16.27
N ARG A 250 -44.99 21.71 16.30
CA ARG A 250 -44.40 22.19 17.56
C ARG A 250 -45.44 22.91 18.41
N LYS A 251 -45.52 22.52 19.68
CA LYS A 251 -46.28 23.24 20.71
C LYS A 251 -45.42 24.37 21.26
N SER A 252 -45.34 25.49 20.55
CA SER A 252 -44.56 26.67 20.97
C SER A 252 -45.50 27.82 21.31
N GLU A 253 -45.42 28.35 22.53
CA GLU A 253 -46.11 29.58 22.95
C GLU A 253 -45.46 30.86 22.34
N LYS A 254 -44.32 30.70 21.66
CA LYS A 254 -43.59 31.80 21.02
C LYS A 254 -44.25 32.22 19.69
N LEU A 255 -44.55 33.51 19.57
CA LEU A 255 -45.08 34.12 18.36
C LEU A 255 -43.98 34.28 17.29
N ASP A 256 -44.15 33.58 16.18
CA ASP A 256 -43.25 33.60 15.03
C ASP A 256 -44.01 33.31 13.71
N TYR A 257 -43.34 33.54 12.59
CA TYR A 257 -43.95 33.47 11.26
C TYR A 257 -43.09 32.64 10.32
N MET A 258 -43.70 31.69 9.59
CA MET A 258 -43.04 30.95 8.53
C MET A 258 -43.75 31.14 7.20
N PHE A 259 -42.99 31.51 6.17
CA PHE A 259 -43.47 31.69 4.81
C PHE A 259 -42.78 30.72 3.86
N TYR A 260 -43.55 30.04 3.02
CA TYR A 260 -43.03 29.14 2.01
C TYR A 260 -43.41 29.61 0.62
N PHE A 261 -42.39 29.87 -0.21
CA PHE A 261 -42.54 30.27 -1.59
C PHE A 261 -41.95 29.19 -2.50
N ASP A 262 -42.81 28.58 -3.31
CA ASP A 262 -42.35 27.76 -4.44
C ASP A 262 -41.93 28.71 -5.56
N MET A 263 -40.63 28.90 -5.71
CA MET A 263 -40.04 29.82 -6.68
C MET A 263 -40.18 29.32 -8.11
N ARG A 264 -40.75 28.12 -8.34
CA ARG A 264 -41.06 27.61 -9.69
C ARG A 264 -42.44 28.06 -10.17
N GLU A 265 -43.31 28.53 -9.27
CA GLU A 265 -44.64 29.08 -9.59
C GLU A 265 -44.54 30.61 -9.90
N THR A 266 -43.47 31.00 -10.61
CA THR A 266 -42.88 32.36 -10.73
C THR A 266 -43.79 33.48 -11.23
N SER A 267 -44.88 33.18 -11.93
CA SER A 267 -45.66 34.19 -12.66
C SER A 267 -46.29 35.26 -11.76
N HIS A 268 -46.43 34.99 -10.46
CA HIS A 268 -46.91 35.95 -9.47
C HIS A 268 -45.82 36.71 -8.72
N ILE A 269 -44.61 36.14 -8.58
CA ILE A 269 -43.58 36.65 -7.67
C ILE A 269 -42.69 37.69 -8.38
N THR A 270 -42.47 37.54 -9.69
CA THR A 270 -41.59 38.44 -10.48
C THR A 270 -42.16 39.86 -10.63
N GLY A 271 -43.48 40.02 -10.57
CA GLY A 271 -44.16 41.32 -10.63
C GLY A 271 -44.35 42.03 -9.29
N VAL A 272 -43.95 41.40 -8.18
CA VAL A 272 -44.15 41.95 -6.82
C VAL A 272 -43.23 43.13 -6.59
N MET A 273 -43.80 44.26 -6.13
CA MET A 273 -43.06 45.51 -5.89
C MET A 273 -42.78 45.77 -4.42
N SER A 274 -43.49 45.09 -3.50
CA SER A 274 -43.39 45.35 -2.05
C SER A 274 -43.37 44.08 -1.20
N LEU A 275 -42.82 44.18 0.02
CA LEU A 275 -42.82 43.09 1.00
C LEU A 275 -44.25 42.69 1.40
N GLU A 276 -45.14 43.66 1.54
CA GLU A 276 -46.54 43.41 1.91
C GLU A 276 -47.26 42.55 0.87
N GLU A 277 -47.07 42.89 -0.40
CA GLU A 277 -47.65 42.14 -1.51
C GLU A 277 -47.11 40.70 -1.58
N LEU A 278 -45.81 40.49 -1.29
CA LEU A 278 -45.23 39.15 -1.20
C LEU A 278 -45.83 38.31 -0.06
N LEU A 279 -45.93 38.88 1.15
CA LEU A 279 -46.36 38.13 2.34
C LEU A 279 -47.88 37.91 2.37
N PHE A 280 -48.67 38.92 1.99
CA PHE A 280 -50.12 38.90 2.16
C PHE A 280 -50.87 38.54 0.89
N SER A 281 -50.54 39.20 -0.23
CA SER A 281 -51.25 38.98 -1.50
C SER A 281 -50.84 37.65 -2.16
N VAL A 282 -49.54 37.33 -2.16
CA VAL A 282 -49.03 36.08 -2.76
C VAL A 282 -49.17 34.90 -1.81
N TYR A 283 -48.79 35.05 -0.54
CA TYR A 283 -48.93 33.97 0.44
C TYR A 283 -50.27 34.00 1.18
N CYS A 284 -50.43 34.73 2.27
CA CYS A 284 -51.67 34.70 3.07
C CYS A 284 -51.94 36.02 3.76
N GLU A 285 -53.13 36.61 3.55
CA GLU A 285 -53.52 37.87 4.19
C GLU A 285 -54.05 37.64 5.62
N PRO A 286 -53.71 38.48 6.61
CA PRO A 286 -54.31 38.46 7.94
C PRO A 286 -55.80 38.84 7.91
N ASP A 287 -56.61 38.19 8.76
CA ASP A 287 -58.06 38.46 8.85
C ASP A 287 -58.37 39.80 9.55
N ASP A 288 -57.50 40.24 10.46
CA ASP A 288 -57.62 41.50 11.19
C ASP A 288 -56.22 42.11 11.43
N GLY A 289 -56.15 43.43 11.56
CA GLY A 289 -54.93 44.13 11.97
C GLY A 289 -53.77 44.05 10.98
N LYS A 290 -54.01 44.09 9.66
CA LYS A 290 -53.00 43.98 8.60
C LYS A 290 -51.75 44.84 8.83
N ASP A 291 -51.93 46.12 9.15
CA ASP A 291 -50.82 47.04 9.43
C ASP A 291 -50.04 46.65 10.69
N LYS A 292 -50.74 46.19 11.74
CA LYS A 292 -50.13 45.74 13.00
C LYS A 292 -49.28 44.50 12.78
N VAL A 293 -49.77 43.54 12.01
CA VAL A 293 -49.04 42.31 11.65
C VAL A 293 -47.80 42.64 10.81
N LEU A 294 -47.93 43.51 9.80
CA LEU A 294 -46.78 43.92 8.98
C LEU A 294 -45.70 44.65 9.78
N GLN A 295 -46.11 45.51 10.72
CA GLN A 295 -45.19 46.20 11.63
C GLN A 295 -44.50 45.22 12.59
N ASP A 296 -45.21 44.21 13.13
CA ASP A 296 -44.60 43.16 13.98
C ASP A 296 -43.53 42.38 13.21
N ILE A 297 -43.85 41.95 11.98
CA ILE A 297 -42.93 41.22 11.09
C ILE A 297 -41.66 42.03 10.79
N LYS A 298 -41.80 43.33 10.50
CA LYS A 298 -40.64 44.21 10.22
C LYS A 298 -39.80 44.45 11.47
N ARG A 299 -40.44 44.70 12.61
CA ARG A 299 -39.78 45.06 13.88
C ARG A 299 -39.10 43.85 14.54
N TYR A 300 -39.71 42.66 14.45
CA TYR A 300 -39.22 41.41 15.03
C TYR A 300 -38.92 40.38 13.93
N SER A 301 -38.14 40.81 12.93
CA SER A 301 -37.78 39.97 11.79
C SER A 301 -37.01 38.69 12.18
N ASP A 302 -36.42 38.63 13.37
CA ASP A 302 -35.77 37.43 13.91
C ASP A 302 -36.73 36.27 14.22
N ASN A 303 -38.02 36.55 14.36
CA ASN A 303 -39.06 35.53 14.48
C ASN A 303 -39.66 35.17 13.11
N VAL A 304 -39.06 35.62 12.01
CA VAL A 304 -39.55 35.33 10.66
C VAL A 304 -38.62 34.34 9.99
N THR A 305 -39.17 33.24 9.49
CA THR A 305 -38.47 32.28 8.63
C THR A 305 -39.09 32.29 7.23
N VAL A 306 -38.27 32.45 6.20
CA VAL A 306 -38.71 32.44 4.80
C VAL A 306 -37.99 31.31 4.06
N ILE A 307 -38.77 30.43 3.42
CA ILE A 307 -38.28 29.33 2.60
C ILE A 307 -38.53 29.67 1.13
N PHE A 308 -37.46 29.76 0.34
CA PHE A 308 -37.50 29.88 -1.12
C PHE A 308 -37.09 28.55 -1.74
N ASP A 309 -38.07 27.76 -2.21
CA ASP A 309 -37.83 26.44 -2.80
C ASP A 309 -37.74 26.50 -4.32
N GLY A 310 -36.68 25.93 -4.90
CA GLY A 310 -36.49 25.82 -6.35
C GLY A 310 -36.00 27.11 -7.00
N VAL A 311 -35.11 27.85 -6.34
CA VAL A 311 -34.50 29.08 -6.89
C VAL A 311 -33.53 28.71 -8.02
N THR A 312 -33.82 29.18 -9.24
CA THR A 312 -32.97 29.08 -10.43
C THR A 312 -32.36 30.41 -10.84
N ASP A 313 -33.00 31.52 -10.48
CA ASP A 313 -32.47 32.88 -10.57
C ASP A 313 -33.11 33.79 -9.49
N LEU A 314 -32.52 34.95 -9.23
CA LEU A 314 -33.06 35.99 -8.34
C LEU A 314 -33.64 37.16 -9.15
N THR A 315 -34.53 36.87 -10.10
CA THR A 315 -35.18 37.90 -10.93
C THR A 315 -36.13 38.81 -10.16
N CYS A 316 -36.71 38.35 -9.05
CA CYS A 316 -37.57 39.17 -8.19
C CYS A 316 -36.74 40.11 -7.27
N SER A 317 -36.88 41.42 -7.47
CA SER A 317 -36.18 42.44 -6.69
C SER A 317 -36.47 42.37 -5.18
N VAL A 318 -37.70 42.02 -4.79
CA VAL A 318 -38.10 41.90 -3.37
C VAL A 318 -37.45 40.68 -2.73
N VAL A 319 -37.42 39.53 -3.41
CA VAL A 319 -36.76 38.31 -2.93
C VAL A 319 -35.26 38.56 -2.76
N LYS A 320 -34.62 39.20 -3.76
CA LYS A 320 -33.21 39.60 -3.68
C LYS A 320 -32.94 40.47 -2.44
N ARG A 321 -33.77 41.49 -2.21
CA ARG A 321 -33.67 42.37 -1.02
C ARG A 321 -33.95 41.66 0.32
N ILE A 322 -34.66 40.54 0.34
CA ILE A 322 -34.80 39.70 1.55
C ILE A 322 -33.52 38.87 1.77
N VAL A 323 -32.95 38.29 0.71
CA VAL A 323 -31.70 37.53 0.75
C VAL A 323 -30.52 38.42 1.15
N ASP A 324 -30.46 39.64 0.61
CA ASP A 324 -29.44 40.68 0.90
C ASP A 324 -29.64 41.37 2.26
N ARG A 325 -30.69 41.00 3.01
CA ARG A 325 -31.05 41.54 4.35
C ARG A 325 -31.51 43.00 4.39
N ASP A 326 -31.88 43.59 3.26
CA ASP A 326 -32.38 44.98 3.18
C ASP A 326 -33.80 45.14 3.76
N LEU A 327 -34.69 44.17 3.52
CA LEU A 327 -36.10 44.27 3.92
C LEU A 327 -36.41 43.59 5.27
N LEU A 328 -35.71 42.51 5.58
CA LEU A 328 -35.89 41.72 6.81
C LEU A 328 -34.51 41.32 7.36
N PRO A 329 -33.82 42.22 8.07
CA PRO A 329 -32.38 42.09 8.36
C PRO A 329 -32.02 40.89 9.25
N ASN A 330 -32.93 40.49 10.14
CA ASN A 330 -32.73 39.40 11.09
C ASN A 330 -33.52 38.13 10.73
N ALA A 331 -34.26 38.13 9.62
CA ALA A 331 -35.03 36.95 9.22
C ALA A 331 -34.13 35.80 8.82
N LYS A 332 -34.58 34.59 9.18
CA LYS A 332 -33.94 33.36 8.76
C LYS A 332 -34.40 33.02 7.36
N VAL A 333 -33.45 32.90 6.44
CA VAL A 333 -33.73 32.56 5.04
C VAL A 333 -33.20 31.15 4.74
N ILE A 334 -34.06 30.29 4.19
CA ILE A 334 -33.72 28.96 3.69
C ILE A 334 -33.92 28.94 2.18
N ILE A 335 -32.87 28.68 1.42
CA ILE A 335 -32.91 28.64 -0.05
C ILE A 335 -32.62 27.22 -0.51
N ALA A 336 -33.43 26.65 -1.39
CA ALA A 336 -33.15 25.38 -2.04
C ALA A 336 -32.88 25.56 -3.53
N CYS A 337 -31.66 25.21 -3.98
CA CYS A 337 -31.21 25.39 -5.36
C CYS A 337 -30.36 24.20 -5.85
N ARG A 338 -29.97 24.20 -7.13
CA ARG A 338 -29.00 23.24 -7.67
C ARG A 338 -27.57 23.72 -7.39
N PRO A 339 -26.57 22.82 -7.41
CA PRO A 339 -25.17 23.21 -7.23
C PRO A 339 -24.67 24.20 -8.29
N ASP A 340 -25.18 24.09 -9.53
CA ASP A 340 -24.81 24.99 -10.62
C ASP A 340 -25.32 26.42 -10.40
N ASP A 341 -26.39 26.60 -9.62
CA ASP A 341 -26.98 27.91 -9.37
C ASP A 341 -26.40 28.57 -8.09
N GLU A 342 -25.62 27.85 -7.26
CA GLU A 342 -25.11 28.35 -5.98
C GLU A 342 -24.17 29.55 -6.12
N GLU A 343 -23.30 29.57 -7.14
CA GLU A 343 -22.27 30.61 -7.31
C GLU A 343 -22.86 31.99 -7.67
N ASP A 344 -24.05 32.02 -8.26
CA ASP A 344 -24.71 33.24 -8.73
C ASP A 344 -25.38 34.07 -7.62
N PHE A 345 -25.57 33.49 -6.41
CA PHE A 345 -26.50 34.04 -5.43
C PHE A 345 -25.90 34.66 -4.17
N PHE A 346 -24.62 34.42 -3.82
CA PHE A 346 -24.18 34.64 -2.43
C PHE A 346 -22.87 35.42 -2.24
N SER A 347 -22.96 36.54 -1.51
CA SER A 347 -21.84 37.33 -0.98
C SER A 347 -21.73 37.31 0.56
N GLY A 348 -22.58 36.55 1.27
CA GLY A 348 -22.69 36.57 2.75
C GLY A 348 -22.57 35.20 3.46
N ASP A 349 -22.61 35.22 4.80
CA ASP A 349 -22.42 34.08 5.72
C ASP A 349 -23.63 33.11 5.78
N PHE A 350 -23.88 32.34 4.71
CA PHE A 350 -24.86 31.25 4.72
C PHE A 350 -24.23 29.92 5.16
N LEU A 351 -25.00 29.09 5.88
CA LEU A 351 -24.66 27.69 6.13
C LEU A 351 -25.09 26.87 4.91
N THR A 352 -24.12 26.43 4.10
CA THR A 352 -24.39 25.48 3.02
C THR A 352 -24.58 24.07 3.59
N VAL A 353 -25.74 23.49 3.30
CA VAL A 353 -26.13 22.13 3.66
C VAL A 353 -26.34 21.35 2.37
N GLU A 354 -25.52 20.33 2.16
CA GLU A 354 -25.64 19.45 1.00
C GLU A 354 -26.61 18.31 1.29
N VAL A 355 -27.61 18.14 0.43
CA VAL A 355 -28.59 17.05 0.49
C VAL A 355 -28.09 15.89 -0.38
N LYS A 356 -27.73 14.77 0.25
CA LYS A 356 -27.14 13.61 -0.42
C LYS A 356 -28.11 12.49 -0.80
N GLY A 357 -29.37 12.58 -0.36
CA GLY A 357 -30.40 11.59 -0.68
C GLY A 357 -30.54 10.51 0.39
N PHE A 358 -30.97 9.32 -0.03
CA PHE A 358 -31.26 8.18 0.85
C PHE A 358 -30.02 7.35 1.19
N SER A 359 -29.88 6.99 2.47
CA SER A 359 -29.00 5.91 2.91
C SER A 359 -29.54 4.55 2.47
N GLU A 360 -28.74 3.48 2.56
CA GLU A 360 -29.19 2.13 2.16
C GLU A 360 -30.39 1.69 3.00
N GLN A 361 -30.37 2.05 4.28
CA GLN A 361 -31.46 1.81 5.22
C GLN A 361 -32.69 2.65 4.88
N ALA A 362 -32.51 3.90 4.46
CA ALA A 362 -33.62 4.73 3.98
C ALA A 362 -34.22 4.20 2.68
N ILE A 363 -33.41 3.71 1.72
CA ILE A 363 -33.88 3.05 0.49
C ILE A 363 -34.73 1.83 0.85
N LYS A 364 -34.23 0.97 1.74
CA LYS A 364 -34.97 -0.21 2.23
C LYS A 364 -36.30 0.18 2.86
N SER A 365 -36.27 1.14 3.77
CA SER A 365 -37.46 1.61 4.51
C SER A 365 -38.47 2.30 3.61
N TYR A 366 -38.02 2.99 2.56
CA TYR A 366 -38.85 3.65 1.56
C TYR A 366 -39.50 2.67 0.58
N LEU A 367 -38.74 1.67 0.09
CA LEU A 367 -39.22 0.74 -0.93
C LEU A 367 -40.03 -0.44 -0.36
N LEU A 368 -39.76 -0.87 0.87
CA LEU A 368 -40.45 -2.01 1.50
C LEU A 368 -41.98 -1.85 1.57
N PRO A 369 -42.54 -0.70 2.01
CA PRO A 369 -43.99 -0.49 2.04
C PRO A 369 -44.62 -0.41 0.65
N ILE A 370 -43.85 0.00 -0.37
CA ILE A 370 -44.32 0.21 -1.74
C ILE A 370 -44.33 -1.11 -2.52
N LEU A 371 -43.23 -1.85 -2.49
CA LEU A 371 -42.99 -3.02 -3.34
C LEU A 371 -43.22 -4.38 -2.64
N GLY A 372 -43.31 -4.43 -1.31
CA GLY A 372 -43.27 -5.70 -0.58
C GLY A 372 -41.98 -6.46 -0.88
N GLU A 373 -42.00 -7.79 -1.04
CA GLU A 373 -40.80 -8.62 -1.27
C GLU A 373 -40.00 -8.29 -2.54
N GLU A 374 -40.61 -7.63 -3.54
CA GLU A 374 -39.95 -7.28 -4.81
C GLU A 374 -38.79 -6.26 -4.62
N HIS A 375 -38.75 -5.53 -3.50
CA HIS A 375 -37.63 -4.63 -3.19
C HIS A 375 -36.27 -5.36 -3.13
N LYS A 376 -36.25 -6.67 -2.80
CA LYS A 376 -35.02 -7.47 -2.78
C LYS A 376 -34.33 -7.52 -4.14
N LYS A 377 -35.09 -7.47 -5.24
CA LYS A 377 -34.51 -7.44 -6.60
C LYS A 377 -33.68 -6.18 -6.84
N ILE A 378 -34.10 -5.04 -6.28
CA ILE A 378 -33.36 -3.77 -6.36
C ILE A 378 -32.11 -3.82 -5.46
N LEU A 379 -32.22 -4.35 -4.25
CA LEU A 379 -31.08 -4.44 -3.32
C LEU A 379 -29.98 -5.38 -3.81
N CYS A 380 -30.33 -6.39 -4.61
CA CYS A 380 -29.37 -7.33 -5.20
C CYS A 380 -28.66 -6.78 -6.45
N ASP A 381 -29.21 -5.75 -7.09
CA ASP A 381 -28.64 -5.12 -8.29
C ASP A 381 -27.94 -3.83 -7.91
N LEU A 382 -26.61 -3.81 -8.07
CA LEU A 382 -25.80 -2.68 -7.67
C LEU A 382 -26.10 -1.41 -8.49
N GLU A 383 -26.39 -1.52 -9.78
CA GLU A 383 -26.63 -0.37 -10.67
C GLU A 383 -27.99 0.29 -10.35
N LEU A 384 -28.98 -0.51 -9.97
CA LEU A 384 -30.29 -0.01 -9.54
C LEU A 384 -30.29 0.52 -8.12
N LEU A 385 -29.69 -0.24 -7.19
CA LEU A 385 -29.50 0.20 -5.81
C LEU A 385 -28.76 1.53 -5.81
N THR A 386 -27.78 1.65 -6.71
CA THR A 386 -27.11 2.89 -6.89
C THR A 386 -28.15 3.96 -7.29
N LEU A 387 -28.83 3.86 -8.43
CA LEU A 387 -29.78 4.92 -8.85
C LEU A 387 -30.82 5.30 -7.77
N CYS A 388 -31.26 4.35 -6.94
CA CYS A 388 -32.25 4.57 -5.88
C CYS A 388 -31.81 5.45 -4.69
N HIS A 389 -30.53 5.85 -4.57
CA HIS A 389 -30.15 6.86 -3.56
C HIS A 389 -30.83 8.21 -3.80
N VAL A 390 -31.17 8.52 -5.06
CA VAL A 390 -32.00 9.68 -5.41
C VAL A 390 -33.46 9.29 -5.20
N PRO A 391 -34.20 9.93 -4.27
CA PRO A 391 -35.59 9.57 -3.96
C PRO A 391 -36.51 9.54 -5.18
N MET A 392 -36.30 10.46 -6.12
CA MET A 392 -37.05 10.49 -7.37
C MET A 392 -36.85 9.23 -8.23
N TYR A 393 -35.61 8.75 -8.36
CA TYR A 393 -35.33 7.53 -9.11
C TYR A 393 -35.85 6.30 -8.38
N ALA A 394 -35.73 6.24 -7.05
CA ALA A 394 -36.36 5.19 -6.26
C ALA A 394 -37.88 5.12 -6.49
N LEU A 395 -38.56 6.27 -6.53
CA LEU A 395 -39.97 6.37 -6.85
C LEU A 395 -40.28 5.86 -8.27
N MET A 396 -39.51 6.30 -9.27
CA MET A 396 -39.69 5.88 -10.66
C MET A 396 -39.43 4.38 -10.85
N VAL A 397 -38.37 3.83 -10.27
CA VAL A 397 -38.06 2.40 -10.31
C VAL A 397 -39.17 1.59 -9.62
N ALA A 398 -39.68 2.05 -8.49
CA ALA A 398 -40.80 1.42 -7.81
C ALA A 398 -42.07 1.44 -8.68
N ALA A 399 -42.38 2.58 -9.31
CA ALA A 399 -43.50 2.68 -10.26
C ALA A 399 -43.32 1.70 -11.44
N CYS A 400 -42.12 1.61 -12.03
CA CYS A 400 -41.82 0.68 -13.11
C CYS A 400 -42.06 -0.79 -12.73
N LEU A 401 -41.66 -1.21 -11.53
CA LEU A 401 -41.85 -2.57 -11.03
C LEU A 401 -43.32 -2.92 -10.73
N LEU A 402 -44.06 -1.98 -10.13
CA LEU A 402 -45.49 -2.17 -9.80
C LEU A 402 -46.34 -2.40 -11.05
N CYS A 403 -45.90 -1.88 -12.20
CA CYS A 403 -46.65 -1.92 -13.44
C CYS A 403 -46.48 -3.23 -14.22
N LYS A 404 -45.66 -4.17 -13.72
CA LYS A 404 -45.36 -5.47 -14.36
C LYS A 404 -44.92 -5.34 -15.83
N THR A 405 -44.43 -4.17 -16.22
CA THR A 405 -44.05 -3.81 -17.59
C THR A 405 -42.69 -4.38 -17.98
N LEU A 406 -41.95 -4.97 -17.04
CA LEU A 406 -40.54 -5.32 -17.21
C LEU A 406 -40.29 -6.82 -17.07
N GLU A 407 -39.80 -7.43 -18.15
CA GLU A 407 -38.92 -8.60 -18.09
C GLU A 407 -37.45 -8.20 -17.79
N VAL A 408 -37.08 -6.92 -18.01
CA VAL A 408 -35.71 -6.40 -17.90
C VAL A 408 -35.68 -5.11 -17.07
N LEU A 409 -34.79 -5.02 -16.08
CA LEU A 409 -34.59 -3.86 -15.21
C LEU A 409 -33.77 -2.75 -15.90
N PRO A 410 -34.07 -1.45 -15.67
CA PRO A 410 -33.30 -0.35 -16.27
C PRO A 410 -31.87 -0.28 -15.70
N ARG A 411 -30.89 0.02 -16.56
CA ARG A 411 -29.47 0.15 -16.17
C ARG A 411 -28.93 1.57 -16.22
N SER A 412 -29.69 2.51 -16.80
CA SER A 412 -29.29 3.92 -16.94
C SER A 412 -30.37 4.86 -16.43
N LYS A 413 -29.98 6.11 -16.12
CA LYS A 413 -30.93 7.16 -15.73
C LYS A 413 -31.94 7.37 -16.86
N THR A 414 -31.46 7.49 -18.09
CA THR A 414 -32.34 7.76 -19.25
C THR A 414 -33.35 6.64 -19.48
N GLU A 415 -32.96 5.38 -19.29
CA GLU A 415 -33.87 4.23 -19.41
C GLU A 415 -35.04 4.31 -18.42
N ILE A 416 -34.80 4.76 -17.18
CA ILE A 416 -35.87 5.00 -16.21
C ILE A 416 -36.88 6.04 -16.77
N TYR A 417 -36.40 7.12 -17.39
CA TYR A 417 -37.26 8.14 -18.00
C TYR A 417 -38.04 7.61 -19.21
N ILE A 418 -37.43 6.78 -20.04
CA ILE A 418 -38.12 6.14 -21.17
C ILE A 418 -39.26 5.24 -20.65
N ILE A 419 -38.98 4.40 -19.63
CA ILE A 419 -39.97 3.47 -19.07
C ILE A 419 -41.10 4.25 -18.41
N ILE A 420 -40.81 5.29 -17.62
CA ILE A 420 -41.87 6.08 -16.97
C ILE A 420 -42.70 6.85 -18.01
N VAL A 421 -42.10 7.36 -19.09
CA VAL A 421 -42.85 8.00 -20.17
C VAL A 421 -43.79 7.02 -20.84
N ARG A 422 -43.30 5.82 -21.18
CA ARG A 422 -44.16 4.74 -21.74
C ARG A 422 -45.28 4.35 -20.76
N PHE A 423 -44.97 4.28 -19.47
CA PHE A 423 -45.97 3.99 -18.44
C PHE A 423 -47.07 5.07 -18.36
N CYS A 424 -46.72 6.36 -18.32
CA CYS A 424 -47.70 7.45 -18.32
C CYS A 424 -48.59 7.43 -19.58
N LEU A 425 -48.02 7.09 -20.74
CA LEU A 425 -48.77 6.90 -21.98
C LEU A 425 -49.70 5.68 -21.93
N GLN A 426 -49.27 4.61 -21.26
CA GLN A 426 -50.09 3.42 -21.05
C GLN A 426 -51.30 3.72 -20.14
N VAL A 427 -51.08 4.44 -19.03
CA VAL A 427 -52.14 4.83 -18.10
C VAL A 427 -53.13 5.81 -18.72
N SER A 428 -52.64 6.79 -19.48
CA SER A 428 -53.50 7.79 -20.13
C SER A 428 -54.35 7.21 -21.26
N SER A 429 -53.85 6.19 -21.98
CA SER A 429 -54.53 5.53 -23.09
C SER A 429 -55.44 4.36 -22.69
N ASN A 430 -55.33 3.82 -21.47
CA ASN A 430 -55.95 2.56 -21.05
C ASN A 430 -55.60 1.36 -21.97
N LYS A 431 -54.50 1.42 -22.74
CA LYS A 431 -54.08 0.35 -23.67
C LYS A 431 -53.08 -0.61 -23.02
N THR A 432 -53.02 -1.85 -23.50
CA THR A 432 -51.99 -2.83 -23.10
C THR A 432 -50.69 -2.60 -23.86
N ASN A 433 -49.55 -3.14 -23.36
CA ASN A 433 -48.22 -2.99 -23.99
C ASN A 433 -48.19 -3.28 -25.49
N LYS A 434 -48.99 -4.25 -25.97
CA LYS A 434 -49.05 -4.64 -27.39
C LYS A 434 -49.61 -3.55 -28.33
N HIS A 435 -50.35 -2.57 -27.79
CA HIS A 435 -50.98 -1.49 -28.56
C HIS A 435 -50.44 -0.10 -28.17
N LEU A 436 -49.39 -0.05 -27.35
CA LEU A 436 -48.82 1.21 -26.89
C LEU A 436 -48.01 1.91 -27.98
N ASP A 437 -47.24 1.15 -28.76
CA ASP A 437 -46.40 1.69 -29.83
C ASP A 437 -47.23 2.33 -30.97
N SER A 438 -48.35 1.70 -31.34
CA SER A 438 -49.29 2.30 -32.30
C SER A 438 -49.96 3.56 -31.77
N PHE A 439 -50.21 3.65 -30.46
CA PHE A 439 -50.73 4.86 -29.82
C PHE A 439 -49.71 6.00 -29.78
N ILE A 440 -48.43 5.68 -29.51
CA ILE A 440 -47.33 6.66 -29.57
C ILE A 440 -47.23 7.24 -30.98
N GLN A 441 -47.34 6.39 -32.01
CA GLN A 441 -47.36 6.84 -33.41
C GLN A 441 -48.56 7.74 -33.73
N GLU A 442 -49.75 7.39 -33.23
CA GLU A 442 -50.98 8.16 -33.40
C GLU A 442 -50.86 9.56 -32.78
N LYS A 443 -50.28 9.65 -31.56
CA LYS A 443 -50.12 10.89 -30.78
C LYS A 443 -48.77 11.57 -30.94
N LYS A 444 -48.04 11.23 -32.00
CA LYS A 444 -46.69 11.74 -32.29
C LYS A 444 -46.64 13.27 -32.34
N LYS A 445 -47.63 13.92 -32.95
CA LYS A 445 -47.65 15.39 -33.12
C LYS A 445 -47.80 16.10 -31.79
N GLU A 446 -48.69 15.60 -30.94
CA GLU A 446 -48.97 16.14 -29.61
C GLU A 446 -47.76 15.96 -28.68
N ILE A 447 -47.09 14.80 -28.73
CA ILE A 447 -45.88 14.53 -27.95
C ILE A 447 -44.72 15.44 -28.40
N LEU A 448 -44.52 15.63 -29.71
CA LEU A 448 -43.46 16.50 -30.23
C LEU A 448 -43.73 17.99 -29.95
N SER A 449 -45.00 18.40 -29.96
CA SER A 449 -45.39 19.76 -29.56
C SER A 449 -45.10 20.01 -28.06
N LEU A 450 -45.36 19.01 -27.20
CA LEU A 450 -44.96 19.09 -25.79
C LEU A 450 -43.43 19.20 -25.65
N ALA A 451 -42.67 18.46 -26.46
CA ALA A 451 -41.22 18.50 -26.47
C ALA A 451 -40.65 19.88 -26.86
N GLU A 452 -41.25 20.54 -27.85
CA GLU A 452 -40.91 21.92 -28.25
C GLU A 452 -41.11 22.93 -27.10
N ILE A 453 -42.26 22.85 -26.44
CA ILE A 453 -42.56 23.71 -25.30
C ILE A 453 -41.57 23.44 -24.16
N ALA A 454 -41.21 22.17 -23.93
CA ALA A 454 -40.21 21.80 -22.93
C ALA A 454 -38.83 22.40 -23.23
N PHE A 455 -38.41 22.42 -24.50
CA PHE A 455 -37.15 23.02 -24.91
C PHE A 455 -37.12 24.53 -24.64
N HIS A 456 -38.09 25.29 -25.14
CA HIS A 456 -38.14 26.73 -24.92
C HIS A 456 -38.33 27.12 -23.44
N ALA A 457 -39.07 26.31 -22.67
CA ALA A 457 -39.19 26.51 -21.23
C ALA A 457 -37.83 26.31 -20.54
N THR A 458 -37.08 25.27 -20.92
CA THR A 458 -35.75 24.98 -20.36
C THR A 458 -34.75 26.08 -20.72
N GLU A 459 -34.74 26.51 -21.98
CA GLU A 459 -33.88 27.60 -22.48
C GLU A 459 -34.09 28.92 -21.73
N ARG A 460 -35.33 29.22 -21.35
CA ARG A 460 -35.70 30.42 -20.58
C ARG A 460 -35.57 30.25 -19.07
N LYS A 461 -35.04 29.11 -18.58
CA LYS A 461 -35.06 28.70 -17.15
C LYS A 461 -36.45 28.79 -16.50
N SER A 462 -37.51 28.59 -17.29
CA SER A 462 -38.91 28.69 -16.84
C SER A 462 -39.51 27.30 -16.61
N VAL A 463 -40.34 27.21 -15.57
CA VAL A 463 -41.13 26.00 -15.24
C VAL A 463 -42.60 26.16 -15.65
N SER A 464 -43.06 27.39 -15.87
CA SER A 464 -44.44 27.70 -16.27
C SER A 464 -44.60 27.65 -17.78
N LEU A 465 -45.50 26.79 -18.25
CA LEU A 465 -45.91 26.64 -19.65
C LEU A 465 -47.13 27.53 -19.90
N THR A 466 -46.91 28.81 -20.22
CA THR A 466 -48.00 29.77 -20.47
C THR A 466 -48.70 29.58 -21.81
N ASP A 467 -48.03 28.89 -22.73
CA ASP A 467 -48.39 28.83 -24.16
C ASP A 467 -48.99 27.46 -24.56
N LEU A 468 -49.27 26.59 -23.57
CA LEU A 468 -49.83 25.26 -23.82
C LEU A 468 -51.36 25.31 -23.99
N HIS A 469 -51.83 25.15 -25.23
CA HIS A 469 -53.25 25.08 -25.59
C HIS A 469 -53.78 23.65 -25.82
N CYS A 470 -53.17 22.63 -25.18
CA CYS A 470 -53.50 21.22 -25.42
C CYS A 470 -54.34 20.62 -24.29
N GLU A 471 -55.52 20.06 -24.61
CA GLU A 471 -56.39 19.33 -23.69
C GLU A 471 -56.23 17.81 -23.78
N ASP A 472 -55.26 17.32 -24.56
CA ASP A 472 -55.08 15.88 -24.75
C ASP A 472 -54.61 15.20 -23.46
N ARG A 473 -55.32 14.14 -23.05
CA ARG A 473 -55.03 13.35 -21.85
C ARG A 473 -53.62 12.75 -21.85
N CYS A 474 -53.05 12.49 -23.03
CA CYS A 474 -51.68 12.04 -23.22
C CYS A 474 -50.67 13.11 -22.74
N VAL A 475 -50.84 14.36 -23.18
CA VAL A 475 -49.97 15.48 -22.82
C VAL A 475 -50.14 15.85 -21.34
N LEU A 476 -51.39 15.87 -20.87
CA LEU A 476 -51.72 16.18 -19.47
C LEU A 476 -51.15 15.15 -18.48
N SER A 477 -50.82 13.93 -18.92
CA SER A 477 -50.22 12.90 -18.05
C SER A 477 -48.81 13.25 -17.54
N PHE A 478 -48.12 14.19 -18.19
CA PHE A 478 -46.79 14.67 -17.81
C PHE A 478 -46.79 16.00 -17.08
N LEU A 479 -47.96 16.60 -16.90
CA LEU A 479 -48.13 17.98 -16.47
C LEU A 479 -48.94 18.06 -15.17
N LYS A 480 -48.62 19.05 -14.35
CA LYS A 480 -49.41 19.50 -13.22
C LYS A 480 -50.07 20.86 -13.53
N PRO A 481 -51.34 21.07 -13.16
CA PRO A 481 -51.97 22.37 -13.28
C PRO A 481 -51.43 23.34 -12.23
N LEU A 482 -51.13 24.56 -12.67
CA LEU A 482 -50.76 25.71 -11.86
C LEU A 482 -51.88 26.74 -11.95
N VAL A 483 -52.69 26.86 -10.89
CA VAL A 483 -53.81 27.80 -10.86
C VAL A 483 -53.32 29.16 -10.37
N VAL A 484 -53.29 30.12 -11.30
CA VAL A 484 -52.82 31.50 -11.12
C VAL A 484 -54.03 32.39 -10.83
N LYS A 485 -54.14 32.97 -9.63
CA LYS A 485 -55.19 33.94 -9.28
C LYS A 485 -54.78 35.32 -9.78
N LEU A 486 -55.41 35.81 -10.85
CA LEU A 486 -55.14 37.16 -11.40
C LEU A 486 -56.01 38.24 -10.72
N ALA A 487 -57.19 37.85 -10.22
CA ALA A 487 -58.10 38.68 -9.44
C ALA A 487 -58.99 37.76 -8.56
N PRO A 488 -59.72 38.29 -7.56
CA PRO A 488 -60.60 37.47 -6.69
C PRO A 488 -61.59 36.59 -7.46
N THR A 489 -62.01 37.02 -8.65
CA THR A 489 -62.96 36.34 -9.53
C THR A 489 -62.35 35.76 -10.81
N LYS A 490 -61.04 35.93 -11.04
CA LYS A 490 -60.37 35.52 -12.29
C LYS A 490 -59.15 34.64 -12.01
N THR A 491 -59.26 33.37 -12.36
CA THR A 491 -58.17 32.39 -12.32
C THR A 491 -57.72 32.03 -13.73
N LYS A 492 -56.41 32.06 -14.00
CA LYS A 492 -55.81 31.48 -15.20
C LYS A 492 -55.16 30.16 -14.80
N THR A 493 -55.48 29.07 -15.47
CA THR A 493 -54.76 27.80 -15.26
C THR A 493 -53.62 27.73 -16.26
N THR A 494 -52.40 27.62 -15.75
CA THR A 494 -51.18 27.30 -16.51
C THR A 494 -50.74 25.88 -16.18
N HIS A 495 -49.73 25.36 -16.87
CA HIS A 495 -49.22 24.01 -16.62
C HIS A 495 -47.72 24.04 -16.34
N ALA A 496 -47.23 23.06 -15.60
CA ALA A 496 -45.81 22.78 -15.42
C ALA A 496 -45.58 21.28 -15.54
N PHE A 497 -44.36 20.85 -15.88
CA PHE A 497 -44.03 19.43 -15.83
C PHE A 497 -44.10 18.90 -14.40
N LEU A 498 -44.40 17.59 -14.24
CA LEU A 498 -44.40 16.91 -12.95
C LEU A 498 -43.09 17.11 -12.18
N HIS A 499 -41.97 17.17 -12.91
CA HIS A 499 -40.67 17.55 -12.38
C HIS A 499 -39.78 18.13 -13.48
N TYR A 500 -38.82 18.96 -13.10
CA TYR A 500 -37.92 19.66 -14.04
C TYR A 500 -37.10 18.70 -14.91
N THR A 501 -36.70 17.53 -14.38
CA THR A 501 -35.96 16.54 -15.18
C THR A 501 -36.81 15.87 -16.26
N VAL A 502 -38.13 15.84 -16.11
CA VAL A 502 -39.04 15.37 -17.18
C VAL A 502 -39.11 16.42 -18.29
N GLN A 503 -39.07 17.71 -17.93
CA GLN A 503 -38.93 18.80 -18.88
C GLN A 503 -37.59 18.71 -19.65
N GLU A 504 -36.48 18.48 -18.94
CA GLU A 504 -35.16 18.24 -19.57
C GLU A 504 -35.19 17.04 -20.53
N PHE A 505 -35.84 15.93 -20.15
CA PHE A 505 -35.99 14.77 -21.03
C PHE A 505 -36.74 15.10 -22.32
N PHE A 506 -37.88 15.78 -22.24
CA PHE A 506 -38.65 16.18 -23.42
C PHE A 506 -37.92 17.23 -24.27
N ALA A 507 -37.19 18.16 -23.65
CA ALA A 507 -36.34 19.11 -24.37
C ALA A 507 -35.24 18.40 -25.19
N ALA A 508 -34.64 17.34 -24.63
CA ALA A 508 -33.69 16.50 -25.36
C ALA A 508 -34.35 15.79 -26.56
N VAL A 509 -35.58 15.29 -26.42
CA VAL A 509 -36.34 14.69 -27.54
C VAL A 509 -36.57 15.70 -28.68
N TRP A 510 -36.87 16.96 -28.37
CA TRP A 510 -37.05 18.00 -29.37
C TRP A 510 -35.75 18.35 -30.11
N LEU A 511 -34.62 18.42 -29.39
CA LEU A 511 -33.31 18.64 -30.00
C LEU A 511 -32.94 17.54 -30.98
N LEU A 512 -33.26 16.28 -30.66
CA LEU A 512 -33.05 15.16 -31.58
C LEU A 512 -33.92 15.23 -32.82
N LYS A 513 -35.11 15.84 -32.73
CA LYS A 513 -35.97 16.07 -33.90
C LYS A 513 -35.46 17.22 -34.78
N ASN A 514 -34.71 18.17 -34.20
CA ASN A 514 -34.17 19.36 -34.85
C ASN A 514 -32.64 19.40 -34.75
N PRO A 515 -31.92 18.52 -35.48
CA PRO A 515 -30.48 18.33 -35.28
C PRO A 515 -29.61 19.55 -35.59
N ASN A 516 -30.13 20.53 -36.34
CA ASN A 516 -29.42 21.78 -36.64
C ASN A 516 -29.18 22.63 -35.38
N GLU A 517 -30.12 22.60 -34.42
CA GLU A 517 -30.06 23.39 -33.19
C GLU A 517 -29.06 22.81 -32.17
N ILE A 518 -28.70 21.53 -32.30
CA ILE A 518 -27.81 20.82 -31.36
C ILE A 518 -26.43 21.49 -31.28
N LYS A 519 -25.87 21.91 -32.42
CA LYS A 519 -24.56 22.56 -32.48
C LYS A 519 -24.55 23.90 -31.74
N ASP A 520 -25.62 24.66 -31.90
CA ASP A 520 -25.78 25.95 -31.23
C ASP A 520 -25.92 25.75 -29.72
N VAL A 521 -26.66 24.73 -29.28
CA VAL A 521 -26.74 24.37 -27.85
C VAL A 521 -25.36 23.97 -27.31
N PHE A 522 -24.58 23.15 -28.01
CA PHE A 522 -23.23 22.76 -27.58
C PHE A 522 -22.31 23.98 -27.43
N GLN A 523 -22.29 24.88 -28.41
CA GLN A 523 -21.49 26.11 -28.34
C GLN A 523 -21.96 27.06 -27.22
N GLN A 524 -23.26 27.11 -26.96
CA GLN A 524 -23.83 27.98 -25.93
C GLN A 524 -23.67 27.40 -24.52
N CYS A 525 -23.61 26.08 -24.36
CA CYS A 525 -23.33 25.43 -23.07
C CYS A 525 -21.93 25.78 -22.52
N LEU A 526 -20.99 26.15 -23.40
CA LEU A 526 -19.65 26.64 -23.02
C LEU A 526 -19.66 28.07 -22.46
N LYS A 527 -20.75 28.83 -22.63
CA LYS A 527 -20.91 30.19 -22.11
C LYS A 527 -21.70 30.16 -20.79
N GLU A 528 -21.32 31.01 -19.83
CA GLU A 528 -21.92 31.09 -18.48
C GLU A 528 -23.47 31.24 -18.52
N GLU A 529 -24.04 31.88 -19.55
CA GLU A 529 -25.49 32.12 -19.67
C GLU A 529 -26.36 30.85 -19.85
N LYS A 530 -25.85 29.79 -20.51
CA LYS A 530 -26.65 28.59 -20.87
C LYS A 530 -26.09 27.28 -20.33
N GLN A 531 -25.25 27.34 -19.29
CA GLN A 531 -24.67 26.15 -18.66
C GLN A 531 -25.71 25.12 -18.19
N HIS A 532 -26.92 25.55 -17.81
CA HIS A 532 -28.03 24.68 -17.39
C HIS A 532 -28.51 23.71 -18.49
N MET A 533 -28.23 23.97 -19.77
CA MET A 533 -28.61 23.11 -20.90
C MET A 533 -27.72 21.86 -21.02
N LYS A 534 -26.56 21.81 -20.33
CA LYS A 534 -25.67 20.64 -20.32
C LYS A 534 -26.36 19.34 -19.85
N HIS A 535 -27.37 19.48 -18.99
CA HIS A 535 -28.14 18.36 -18.44
C HIS A 535 -28.99 17.61 -19.49
N LEU A 536 -29.16 18.18 -20.70
CA LEU A 536 -29.86 17.56 -21.82
C LEU A 536 -28.99 16.51 -22.54
N ILE A 537 -27.67 16.70 -22.55
CA ILE A 537 -26.72 15.92 -23.35
C ILE A 537 -26.75 14.43 -22.98
N PRO A 538 -26.71 14.02 -21.69
CA PRO A 538 -26.75 12.60 -21.33
C PRO A 538 -28.02 11.88 -21.83
N PHE A 539 -29.18 12.57 -21.85
CA PHE A 539 -30.42 12.00 -22.38
C PHE A 539 -30.31 11.76 -23.90
N MET A 540 -29.74 12.72 -24.64
CA MET A 540 -29.54 12.59 -26.08
C MET A 540 -28.64 11.40 -26.43
N CYS A 541 -27.57 11.19 -25.65
CA CYS A 541 -26.63 10.08 -25.85
C CYS A 541 -27.32 8.70 -25.86
N ARG A 542 -28.21 8.41 -24.90
CA ARG A 542 -28.94 7.12 -24.88
C ARG A 542 -29.96 7.03 -26.02
N LEU A 543 -30.69 8.11 -26.27
CA LEU A 543 -31.80 8.16 -27.24
C LEU A 543 -31.33 8.03 -28.71
N LEU A 544 -30.06 8.32 -29.01
CA LEU A 544 -29.47 8.25 -30.36
C LEU A 544 -28.93 6.86 -30.78
N THR A 545 -28.86 5.90 -29.87
CA THR A 545 -28.20 4.60 -30.15
C THR A 545 -29.05 3.62 -30.96
N GLU A 546 -28.43 2.68 -31.71
CA GLU A 546 -29.17 1.68 -32.52
C GLU A 546 -30.04 0.73 -31.67
N LYS A 547 -29.72 0.57 -30.38
CA LYS A 547 -30.58 -0.08 -29.38
C LYS A 547 -31.60 0.91 -28.79
N SER A 548 -31.98 1.94 -29.54
CA SER A 548 -32.89 2.97 -29.07
C SER A 548 -34.18 2.30 -28.57
N PRO A 549 -34.73 2.76 -27.44
CA PRO A 549 -36.00 2.23 -26.99
C PRO A 549 -37.07 2.48 -28.04
N SER A 550 -38.02 1.56 -28.17
CA SER A 550 -39.15 1.64 -29.10
C SER A 550 -39.88 2.99 -29.08
N LEU A 551 -39.80 3.77 -28.00
CA LEU A 551 -40.31 5.14 -27.95
C LEU A 551 -39.77 6.05 -29.07
N MET A 552 -38.45 6.06 -29.34
CA MET A 552 -37.85 7.01 -30.28
C MET A 552 -38.12 6.67 -31.74
N GLU A 553 -38.15 5.39 -32.09
CA GLU A 553 -38.43 4.92 -33.46
C GLU A 553 -39.82 5.35 -33.96
N HIS A 554 -40.79 5.49 -33.05
CA HIS A 554 -42.13 5.96 -33.37
C HIS A 554 -42.22 7.50 -33.42
N LEU A 555 -41.39 8.21 -32.64
CA LEU A 555 -41.38 9.68 -32.62
C LEU A 555 -40.53 10.29 -33.75
N ILE A 556 -39.38 9.70 -34.08
CA ILE A 556 -38.42 10.21 -35.08
C ILE A 556 -38.04 9.07 -36.03
N PRO A 557 -38.02 9.27 -37.36
CA PRO A 557 -37.59 8.24 -38.29
C PRO A 557 -36.18 7.72 -37.97
N ALA A 558 -35.99 6.40 -37.97
CA ALA A 558 -34.71 5.76 -37.65
C ALA A 558 -33.53 6.29 -38.50
N GLN A 559 -33.79 6.65 -39.76
CA GLN A 559 -32.77 7.24 -40.65
C GLN A 559 -32.29 8.62 -40.16
N GLU A 560 -33.19 9.48 -39.65
CA GLU A 560 -32.82 10.79 -39.10
C GLU A 560 -31.98 10.65 -37.81
N LEU A 561 -32.36 9.70 -36.95
CA LEU A 561 -31.60 9.37 -35.74
C LEU A 561 -30.20 8.86 -36.06
N LYS A 562 -30.10 7.92 -37.01
CA LYS A 562 -28.81 7.38 -37.46
C LYS A 562 -27.91 8.46 -38.08
N ASN A 563 -28.48 9.32 -38.92
CA ASN A 563 -27.75 10.45 -39.51
C ASN A 563 -27.22 11.40 -38.41
N THR A 564 -28.02 11.67 -37.38
CA THR A 564 -27.62 12.51 -36.25
C THR A 564 -26.53 11.84 -35.41
N SER A 565 -26.69 10.56 -35.09
CA SER A 565 -25.72 9.76 -34.33
C SER A 565 -24.33 9.73 -34.97
N ASN A 566 -24.25 9.65 -36.32
CA ASN A 566 -22.98 9.54 -37.05
C ASN A 566 -22.03 10.73 -36.80
N TRP A 567 -22.56 11.93 -36.58
CA TRP A 567 -21.76 13.11 -36.29
C TRP A 567 -21.82 13.53 -34.82
N PHE A 568 -22.93 13.26 -34.11
CA PHE A 568 -23.15 13.72 -32.74
C PHE A 568 -22.07 13.26 -31.77
N PHE A 569 -21.71 11.98 -31.73
CA PHE A 569 -20.69 11.49 -30.81
C PHE A 569 -19.30 12.00 -31.15
N LYS A 570 -19.01 12.17 -32.44
CA LYS A 570 -17.76 12.78 -32.88
C LYS A 570 -17.70 14.24 -32.45
N GLU A 571 -18.76 15.02 -32.68
CA GLU A 571 -18.86 16.41 -32.24
C GLU A 571 -18.82 16.51 -30.72
N LEU A 572 -19.51 15.66 -29.97
CA LEU A 572 -19.48 15.63 -28.49
C LEU A 572 -18.05 15.39 -27.97
N ILE A 573 -17.31 14.48 -28.61
CA ILE A 573 -15.92 14.20 -28.24
C ILE A 573 -15.01 15.33 -28.71
N ASP A 574 -15.21 15.92 -29.90
CA ASP A 574 -14.39 16.98 -30.52
C ASP A 574 -14.60 18.36 -29.87
N SER A 575 -15.85 18.73 -29.61
CA SER A 575 -16.27 19.90 -28.83
C SER A 575 -16.20 19.68 -27.32
N GLY A 576 -15.83 18.45 -26.91
CA GLY A 576 -15.85 17.97 -25.54
C GLY A 576 -15.34 19.03 -24.59
N LEU A 577 -16.29 19.60 -23.86
CA LEU A 577 -16.17 20.68 -22.88
C LEU A 577 -14.77 20.59 -22.23
N ASP A 578 -13.82 21.41 -22.68
CA ASP A 578 -12.36 21.18 -22.53
C ASP A 578 -11.86 20.97 -21.08
N ASP A 579 -12.73 21.15 -20.08
CA ASP A 579 -12.43 21.06 -18.66
C ASP A 579 -13.25 20.00 -17.86
N ASP A 580 -14.20 19.23 -18.43
CA ASP A 580 -15.06 18.29 -17.66
C ASP A 580 -15.10 16.85 -18.24
N ILE A 581 -14.00 16.10 -18.05
CA ILE A 581 -13.86 14.69 -18.48
C ILE A 581 -14.93 13.80 -17.85
N LEU A 582 -15.39 14.11 -16.63
CA LEU A 582 -16.42 13.31 -15.95
C LEU A 582 -17.78 13.39 -16.62
N SER A 583 -18.19 14.58 -17.05
CA SER A 583 -19.42 14.76 -17.82
C SER A 583 -19.41 13.94 -19.12
N LEU A 584 -18.24 13.84 -19.78
CA LEU A 584 -18.07 13.02 -20.99
C LEU A 584 -18.13 11.52 -20.68
N CYS A 585 -17.49 11.07 -19.58
CA CYS A 585 -17.60 9.69 -19.12
C CYS A 585 -19.05 9.31 -18.80
N GLU A 586 -19.81 10.20 -18.13
CA GLU A 586 -21.25 10.01 -17.89
C GLU A 586 -22.03 9.92 -19.20
N CYS A 587 -21.80 10.81 -20.16
CA CYS A 587 -22.48 10.79 -21.46
C CYS A 587 -22.20 9.50 -22.24
N ILE A 588 -20.96 9.02 -22.24
CA ILE A 588 -20.58 7.76 -22.90
C ILE A 588 -21.19 6.56 -22.17
N TYR A 589 -21.18 6.56 -20.85
CA TYR A 589 -21.85 5.53 -20.06
C TYR A 589 -23.36 5.49 -20.36
N GLU A 590 -24.05 6.63 -20.39
CA GLU A 590 -25.46 6.69 -20.79
C GLU A 590 -25.67 6.27 -22.26
N SER A 591 -24.74 6.55 -23.17
CA SER A 591 -24.85 6.11 -24.56
C SER A 591 -24.85 4.59 -24.69
N GLN A 592 -24.14 3.86 -23.83
CA GLN A 592 -23.89 2.42 -24.00
C GLN A 592 -23.29 2.08 -25.39
N CYS A 593 -22.56 3.02 -25.99
CA CYS A 593 -21.88 2.88 -27.28
C CYS A 593 -20.36 2.65 -27.07
N PRO A 594 -19.86 1.41 -27.26
CA PRO A 594 -18.44 1.10 -27.11
C PRO A 594 -17.53 1.92 -28.03
N GLU A 595 -17.99 2.21 -29.25
CA GLU A 595 -17.22 2.93 -30.27
C GLU A 595 -16.94 4.37 -29.85
N ALA A 596 -17.92 5.05 -29.25
CA ALA A 596 -17.76 6.40 -28.71
C ALA A 596 -16.75 6.41 -27.55
N GLY A 597 -16.81 5.41 -26.65
CA GLY A 597 -15.85 5.27 -25.55
C GLY A 597 -14.41 5.07 -26.01
N ILE A 598 -14.19 4.22 -27.03
CA ILE A 598 -12.87 4.02 -27.62
C ILE A 598 -12.37 5.30 -28.29
N SER A 599 -13.26 6.05 -28.96
CA SER A 599 -12.91 7.33 -29.59
C SER A 599 -12.48 8.37 -28.55
N LEU A 600 -13.16 8.46 -27.39
CA LEU A 600 -12.74 9.33 -26.28
C LEU A 600 -11.35 8.95 -25.77
N LEU A 601 -11.11 7.66 -25.50
CA LEU A 601 -9.81 7.17 -25.02
C LEU A 601 -8.68 7.50 -25.99
N LYS A 602 -8.91 7.38 -27.30
CA LYS A 602 -7.93 7.75 -28.34
C LYS A 602 -7.63 9.25 -28.32
N ARG A 603 -8.65 10.11 -28.19
CA ARG A 603 -8.48 11.57 -28.06
C ARG A 603 -7.64 11.94 -26.83
N LEU A 604 -7.91 11.29 -25.69
CA LEU A 604 -7.18 11.52 -24.43
C LEU A 604 -5.81 10.82 -24.39
N ASN A 605 -5.36 10.19 -25.48
CA ASN A 605 -4.14 9.38 -25.53
C ASN A 605 -4.07 8.33 -24.40
N TYR A 606 -5.22 7.76 -24.04
CA TYR A 606 -5.41 6.78 -22.96
C TYR A 606 -4.97 7.30 -21.57
N HIS A 607 -5.03 8.62 -21.34
CA HIS A 607 -4.77 9.26 -20.06
C HIS A 607 -6.04 9.93 -19.53
N LEU A 608 -6.64 9.39 -18.46
CA LEU A 608 -7.75 10.01 -17.75
C LEU A 608 -7.23 10.69 -16.49
N ASP A 609 -7.23 12.02 -16.49
CA ASP A 609 -6.95 12.84 -15.31
C ASP A 609 -8.26 13.18 -14.60
N LEU A 610 -8.46 12.61 -13.41
CA LEU A 610 -9.61 12.92 -12.55
C LEU A 610 -9.15 13.62 -11.26
N SER A 611 -7.95 14.20 -11.25
CA SER A 611 -7.36 14.78 -10.04
C SER A 611 -8.20 15.93 -9.47
N GLY A 612 -8.39 15.94 -8.15
CA GLY A 612 -9.17 16.94 -7.43
C GLY A 612 -10.69 16.82 -7.57
N GLU A 613 -11.19 15.88 -8.37
CA GLU A 613 -12.62 15.65 -8.57
C GLU A 613 -13.26 14.83 -7.45
N SER A 614 -14.58 14.96 -7.29
CA SER A 614 -15.36 14.14 -6.37
C SER A 614 -16.21 13.13 -7.14
N LEU A 615 -15.92 11.84 -6.97
CA LEU A 615 -16.63 10.77 -7.69
C LEU A 615 -17.69 10.15 -6.79
N ASP A 616 -18.95 10.24 -7.22
CA ASP A 616 -19.98 9.36 -6.70
C ASP A 616 -19.89 7.97 -7.36
N SER A 617 -20.53 6.93 -6.81
CA SER A 617 -20.46 5.56 -7.35
C SER A 617 -21.02 5.43 -8.75
N TYR A 618 -21.96 6.27 -9.18
CA TYR A 618 -22.47 6.22 -10.55
C TYR A 618 -21.40 6.74 -11.52
N LEU A 619 -20.72 7.84 -11.17
CA LEU A 619 -19.56 8.32 -11.90
C LEU A 619 -18.39 7.31 -11.85
N CYS A 620 -18.17 6.61 -10.74
CA CYS A 620 -17.21 5.51 -10.68
C CYS A 620 -17.59 4.36 -11.62
N CYS A 621 -18.87 3.99 -11.71
CA CYS A 621 -19.34 3.01 -12.68
C CYS A 621 -19.14 3.49 -14.11
N ALA A 622 -19.41 4.76 -14.40
CA ALA A 622 -19.20 5.36 -15.71
C ALA A 622 -17.71 5.33 -16.12
N VAL A 623 -16.82 5.79 -15.22
CA VAL A 623 -15.37 5.74 -15.42
C VAL A 623 -14.90 4.29 -15.59
N ALA A 624 -15.33 3.38 -14.70
CA ALA A 624 -14.96 1.97 -14.78
C ALA A 624 -15.41 1.32 -16.09
N ASN A 625 -16.60 1.67 -16.57
CA ASN A 625 -17.12 1.19 -17.86
C ASN A 625 -16.27 1.71 -19.03
N VAL A 626 -15.99 3.02 -19.09
CA VAL A 626 -15.15 3.62 -20.13
C VAL A 626 -13.76 3.00 -20.14
N VAL A 627 -13.14 2.83 -18.97
CA VAL A 627 -11.83 2.17 -18.83
C VAL A 627 -11.90 0.71 -19.28
N ALA A 628 -12.98 0.00 -18.98
CA ALA A 628 -13.17 -1.40 -19.36
C ALA A 628 -13.31 -1.62 -20.89
N LEU A 629 -13.62 -0.57 -21.66
CA LEU A 629 -13.63 -0.63 -23.12
C LEU A 629 -12.23 -0.74 -23.73
N SER A 630 -11.18 -0.40 -22.97
CA SER A 630 -9.80 -0.39 -23.44
C SER A 630 -9.18 -1.79 -23.45
N ARG A 631 -9.29 -2.50 -24.59
CA ARG A 631 -8.73 -3.87 -24.75
C ARG A 631 -7.29 -3.90 -25.29
N GLU A 632 -6.90 -2.89 -26.05
CA GLU A 632 -5.62 -2.87 -26.79
C GLU A 632 -4.49 -2.20 -26.00
N ARG A 633 -4.82 -1.19 -25.18
CA ARG A 633 -3.84 -0.39 -24.42
C ARG A 633 -4.33 -0.19 -22.99
N LYS A 634 -3.41 -0.22 -22.03
CA LYS A 634 -3.71 0.12 -20.65
C LYS A 634 -3.95 1.62 -20.50
N VAL A 635 -4.98 2.00 -19.74
CA VAL A 635 -5.34 3.39 -19.47
C VAL A 635 -4.51 3.91 -18.29
N SER A 636 -3.88 5.08 -18.43
CA SER A 636 -3.31 5.82 -17.31
C SER A 636 -4.43 6.56 -16.59
N LEU A 637 -4.64 6.28 -15.30
CA LEU A 637 -5.70 6.89 -14.50
C LEU A 637 -5.06 7.68 -13.36
N ASP A 638 -5.36 8.98 -13.26
CA ASP A 638 -4.94 9.83 -12.15
C ASP A 638 -6.13 10.09 -11.21
N LEU A 639 -5.98 9.66 -9.96
CA LEU A 639 -6.95 9.80 -8.88
C LEU A 639 -6.41 10.70 -7.74
N GLU A 640 -5.44 11.58 -8.03
CA GLU A 640 -4.84 12.43 -7.00
C GLU A 640 -5.88 13.34 -6.33
N GLY A 641 -6.06 13.22 -5.01
CA GLY A 641 -6.99 14.04 -4.25
C GLY A 641 -8.47 13.71 -4.46
N VAL A 642 -8.80 12.61 -5.13
CA VAL A 642 -10.17 12.19 -5.38
C VAL A 642 -10.82 11.63 -4.12
N SER A 643 -12.08 12.02 -3.86
CA SER A 643 -12.91 11.41 -2.81
C SER A 643 -13.91 10.44 -3.41
N VAL A 644 -13.93 9.19 -2.91
CA VAL A 644 -14.81 8.12 -3.41
C VAL A 644 -15.48 7.38 -2.25
N SER A 645 -16.74 6.93 -2.42
CA SER A 645 -17.35 5.93 -1.51
C SER A 645 -16.69 4.56 -1.62
N GLU A 646 -16.81 3.74 -0.58
CA GLU A 646 -16.46 2.32 -0.64
C GLU A 646 -17.07 1.62 -1.87
N GLN A 647 -18.36 1.86 -2.14
CA GLN A 647 -19.03 1.28 -3.29
C GLN A 647 -18.45 1.75 -4.64
N GLY A 648 -17.97 3.00 -4.70
CA GLY A 648 -17.31 3.53 -5.90
C GLY A 648 -15.91 2.94 -6.09
N VAL A 649 -15.18 2.72 -5.00
CA VAL A 649 -13.89 1.99 -5.02
C VAL A 649 -14.11 0.59 -5.59
N ARG A 650 -15.13 -0.14 -5.16
CA ARG A 650 -15.42 -1.48 -5.69
C ARG A 650 -15.66 -1.47 -7.21
N SER A 651 -16.35 -0.47 -7.74
CA SER A 651 -16.52 -0.30 -9.19
C SER A 651 -15.19 -0.03 -9.90
N LEU A 652 -14.34 0.84 -9.35
CA LEU A 652 -13.00 1.12 -9.90
C LEU A 652 -12.08 -0.11 -9.83
N LEU A 653 -12.15 -0.91 -8.76
CA LEU A 653 -11.42 -2.17 -8.64
C LEU A 653 -11.80 -3.16 -9.76
N GLY A 654 -13.05 -3.12 -10.22
CA GLY A 654 -13.55 -3.94 -11.32
C GLY A 654 -12.88 -3.65 -12.67
N CYS A 655 -12.36 -2.43 -12.90
CA CYS A 655 -11.76 -2.05 -14.19
C CYS A 655 -10.23 -2.06 -14.21
N LEU A 656 -9.56 -2.39 -13.09
CA LEU A 656 -8.09 -2.33 -12.98
C LEU A 656 -7.33 -3.21 -13.98
N ASP A 657 -7.96 -4.28 -14.51
CA ASP A 657 -7.36 -5.10 -15.57
C ASP A 657 -7.13 -4.34 -16.87
N ASN A 658 -7.73 -3.16 -17.04
CA ASN A 658 -7.53 -2.33 -18.22
C ASN A 658 -6.73 -1.04 -17.90
N VAL A 659 -6.24 -0.91 -16.67
CA VAL A 659 -5.49 0.26 -16.18
C VAL A 659 -4.00 -0.05 -16.10
N GLN A 660 -3.17 0.98 -16.33
CA GLN A 660 -1.73 0.91 -16.15
C GLN A 660 -1.41 0.89 -14.65
N TRP A 661 -0.96 -0.26 -14.16
CA TRP A 661 -0.60 -0.46 -12.76
C TRP A 661 0.84 0.01 -12.50
N SER A 662 1.04 1.33 -12.51
CA SER A 662 2.31 1.98 -12.19
C SER A 662 2.09 3.25 -11.39
N ASP A 663 3.14 3.73 -10.72
CA ASP A 663 3.09 4.96 -9.94
C ASP A 663 2.58 6.14 -10.78
N PRO A 664 1.70 7.00 -10.24
CA PRO A 664 1.29 7.10 -8.82
C PRO A 664 0.01 6.34 -8.43
N LEU A 665 -0.61 5.57 -9.33
CA LEU A 665 -1.98 5.03 -9.12
C LEU A 665 -2.12 4.12 -7.89
N PRO A 666 -1.23 3.13 -7.62
CA PRO A 666 -1.37 2.27 -6.44
C PRO A 666 -1.36 3.08 -5.13
N GLN A 667 -0.51 4.10 -5.05
CA GLN A 667 -0.43 5.01 -3.90
C GLN A 667 -1.75 5.79 -3.71
N GLN A 668 -2.32 6.30 -4.80
CA GLN A 668 -3.57 7.06 -4.77
C GLN A 668 -4.75 6.18 -4.34
N LEU A 669 -4.88 4.97 -4.88
CA LEU A 669 -5.92 4.01 -4.50
C LEU A 669 -5.82 3.62 -3.02
N TRP A 670 -4.62 3.30 -2.55
CA TRP A 670 -4.40 3.00 -1.13
C TRP A 670 -4.75 4.18 -0.23
N ARG A 671 -4.43 5.42 -0.65
CA ARG A 671 -4.83 6.62 0.09
C ARG A 671 -6.36 6.75 0.16
N ILE A 672 -7.08 6.47 -0.92
CA ILE A 672 -8.55 6.49 -0.95
C ILE A 672 -9.13 5.44 0.01
N ILE A 673 -8.65 4.19 -0.05
CA ILE A 673 -9.14 3.08 0.80
C ILE A 673 -8.77 3.24 2.28
N LEU A 674 -7.60 3.79 2.59
CA LEU A 674 -7.20 4.00 3.98
C LEU A 674 -7.95 5.20 4.59
N LEU A 675 -8.34 6.18 3.79
CA LEU A 675 -9.15 7.30 4.26
C LEU A 675 -10.65 6.99 4.29
N SER A 676 -11.12 5.91 3.67
CA SER A 676 -12.51 5.44 3.81
C SER A 676 -12.79 4.84 5.20
N GLU A 677 -14.01 5.02 5.70
CA GLU A 677 -14.39 4.59 7.06
C GLU A 677 -14.53 3.07 7.18
N GLU A 678 -14.93 2.40 6.11
CA GLU A 678 -14.92 0.94 5.98
C GLU A 678 -13.78 0.49 5.05
N GLN A 679 -13.07 -0.58 5.43
CA GLN A 679 -11.87 -1.08 4.74
C GLN A 679 -12.08 -2.48 4.14
N ARG A 680 -13.31 -2.87 3.77
CA ARG A 680 -13.60 -4.25 3.34
C ARG A 680 -12.86 -4.63 2.07
N GLU A 681 -12.72 -3.69 1.14
CA GLU A 681 -12.04 -3.88 -0.14
C GLU A 681 -10.50 -3.88 -0.06
N SER A 682 -9.93 -3.65 1.13
CA SER A 682 -8.47 -3.69 1.32
C SER A 682 -7.86 -5.07 1.05
N VAL A 683 -8.61 -6.14 1.31
CA VAL A 683 -8.18 -7.53 1.02
C VAL A 683 -8.15 -7.78 -0.49
N THR A 684 -9.18 -7.32 -1.20
CA THR A 684 -9.28 -7.42 -2.66
C THR A 684 -8.08 -6.73 -3.33
N LEU A 685 -7.76 -5.51 -2.89
CA LEU A 685 -6.61 -4.77 -3.41
C LEU A 685 -5.27 -5.46 -3.12
N LEU A 686 -5.06 -5.93 -1.88
CA LEU A 686 -3.83 -6.65 -1.51
C LEU A 686 -3.64 -7.92 -2.35
N SER A 687 -4.69 -8.71 -2.54
CA SER A 687 -4.59 -9.96 -3.30
C SER A 687 -4.17 -9.75 -4.75
N ARG A 688 -4.49 -8.58 -5.32
CA ARG A 688 -4.22 -8.23 -6.71
C ARG A 688 -2.81 -7.69 -6.93
N ASP A 689 -2.29 -6.94 -5.95
CA ASP A 689 -0.98 -6.27 -6.01
C ASP A 689 0.12 -7.10 -5.33
N GLY A 690 0.05 -8.43 -5.39
CA GLY A 690 1.06 -9.31 -4.76
C GLY A 690 1.23 -9.11 -3.25
N HIS A 691 0.15 -8.75 -2.55
CA HIS A 691 0.12 -8.35 -1.13
C HIS A 691 0.99 -7.12 -0.81
N GLN A 692 1.07 -6.17 -1.75
CA GLN A 692 1.79 -4.92 -1.57
C GLN A 692 0.85 -3.78 -1.11
N LEU A 693 1.28 -3.07 -0.06
CA LEU A 693 0.60 -1.92 0.52
C LEU A 693 1.44 -0.67 0.24
N HIS A 694 0.90 0.28 -0.52
CA HIS A 694 1.60 1.52 -0.83
C HIS A 694 1.22 2.65 0.15
N LEU A 695 2.20 3.23 0.81
CA LEU A 695 2.01 4.32 1.79
C LEU A 695 2.91 5.52 1.46
N PRO A 696 2.42 6.75 1.62
CA PRO A 696 3.27 7.93 1.56
C PRO A 696 4.13 8.03 2.84
N VAL A 697 5.34 8.60 2.70
CA VAL A 697 6.25 8.86 3.83
C VAL A 697 5.74 9.97 4.76
N GLN A 698 4.89 10.87 4.23
CA GLN A 698 4.19 11.92 4.97
C GLN A 698 2.67 11.77 4.82
N GLY A 699 1.93 11.98 5.90
CA GLY A 699 0.48 11.82 5.87
C GLY A 699 -0.18 12.06 7.23
N GLU A 700 -1.52 12.05 7.23
CA GLU A 700 -2.32 12.19 8.44
C GLU A 700 -2.20 10.94 9.32
N ARG A 701 -2.25 11.14 10.65
CA ARG A 701 -2.15 10.05 11.63
C ARG A 701 -3.18 8.93 11.39
N GLN A 702 -4.41 9.30 11.04
CA GLN A 702 -5.52 8.38 10.79
C GLN A 702 -5.22 7.39 9.65
N LEU A 703 -4.52 7.85 8.59
CA LEU A 703 -4.15 7.00 7.45
C LEU A 703 -3.24 5.85 7.90
N PHE A 704 -2.24 6.15 8.74
CA PHE A 704 -1.28 5.14 9.21
C PHE A 704 -1.89 4.20 10.25
N GLU A 705 -2.73 4.69 11.18
CA GLU A 705 -3.44 3.84 12.13
C GLU A 705 -4.35 2.82 11.41
N ARG A 706 -5.04 3.28 10.36
CA ARG A 706 -5.87 2.43 9.51
C ARG A 706 -5.05 1.45 8.66
N ALA A 707 -3.85 1.84 8.21
CA ALA A 707 -2.93 0.92 7.54
C ALA A 707 -2.51 -0.24 8.45
N VAL A 708 -2.24 0.05 9.74
CA VAL A 708 -1.92 -0.99 10.74
C VAL A 708 -3.08 -1.98 10.89
N SER A 709 -4.32 -1.49 10.99
CA SER A 709 -5.52 -2.33 11.05
C SER A 709 -5.61 -3.28 9.85
N VAL A 710 -5.34 -2.80 8.62
CA VAL A 710 -5.33 -3.63 7.41
C VAL A 710 -4.24 -4.70 7.46
N ILE A 711 -3.02 -4.31 7.85
CA ILE A 711 -1.88 -5.23 7.93
C ILE A 711 -2.14 -6.34 8.97
N GLN A 712 -2.65 -5.99 10.15
CA GLN A 712 -2.89 -6.93 11.25
C GLN A 712 -4.06 -7.89 10.98
N LYS A 713 -5.08 -7.44 10.23
CA LYS A 713 -6.24 -8.28 9.87
C LYS A 713 -5.94 -9.26 8.74
N ASN A 714 -4.83 -9.10 8.01
CA ASN A 714 -4.51 -9.96 6.88
C ASN A 714 -3.90 -11.29 7.37
N PRO A 715 -4.38 -12.46 6.89
CA PRO A 715 -3.79 -13.75 7.25
C PRO A 715 -2.37 -13.95 6.70
N MET A 716 -1.99 -13.23 5.64
CA MET A 716 -0.64 -13.27 5.06
C MET A 716 0.17 -12.04 5.44
N LYS A 717 1.50 -12.20 5.58
CA LYS A 717 2.40 -11.07 5.81
C LYS A 717 2.42 -10.14 4.59
N VAL A 718 2.32 -8.83 4.84
CA VAL A 718 2.16 -7.79 3.83
C VAL A 718 3.52 -7.21 3.42
N ASN A 719 3.72 -6.93 2.13
CA ASN A 719 4.86 -6.17 1.62
C ASN A 719 4.50 -4.68 1.69
N VAL A 720 5.30 -3.83 2.31
CA VAL A 720 5.00 -2.39 2.43
C VAL A 720 5.90 -1.60 1.51
N CYS A 721 5.33 -0.70 0.71
CA CYS A 721 6.04 0.17 -0.22
C CYS A 721 5.90 1.63 0.21
N LEU A 722 7.00 2.28 0.53
CA LEU A 722 7.03 3.66 1.01
C LEU A 722 7.40 4.62 -0.13
N HIS A 723 6.47 5.54 -0.42
CA HIS A 723 6.61 6.56 -1.47
C HIS A 723 7.17 7.87 -0.91
N TRP A 724 8.30 8.32 -1.46
CA TRP A 724 8.95 9.57 -1.09
C TRP A 724 8.62 10.68 -2.10
N ASP A 725 7.99 11.74 -1.62
CA ASP A 725 7.75 12.94 -2.43
C ASP A 725 9.01 13.80 -2.49
N SER A 726 9.29 14.39 -3.65
CA SER A 726 10.54 15.11 -3.97
C SER A 726 10.86 16.28 -3.03
N GLY A 727 9.89 16.78 -2.25
CA GLY A 727 10.06 17.85 -1.25
C GLY A 727 10.15 17.40 0.21
N ALA A 728 9.95 16.12 0.53
CA ALA A 728 9.92 15.64 1.91
C ALA A 728 11.33 15.35 2.45
N THR A 729 11.77 16.09 3.46
CA THR A 729 13.07 15.87 4.14
C THR A 729 12.97 15.01 5.40
N ALA A 730 11.77 14.83 5.96
CA ALA A 730 11.54 14.10 7.20
C ALA A 730 10.32 13.17 7.11
N VAL A 731 10.42 11.99 7.74
CA VAL A 731 9.36 11.00 7.82
C VAL A 731 8.36 11.35 8.92
N SER A 732 7.07 11.15 8.68
CA SER A 732 6.04 11.42 9.69
C SER A 732 6.26 10.59 10.97
N GLN A 733 6.07 11.21 12.14
CA GLN A 733 6.16 10.51 13.41
C GLN A 733 5.13 9.38 13.52
N SER A 734 3.92 9.60 13.01
CA SER A 734 2.85 8.61 13.00
C SER A 734 3.18 7.39 12.14
N LEU A 735 3.80 7.56 10.97
CA LEU A 735 4.22 6.45 10.11
C LEU A 735 5.20 5.53 10.85
N SER A 736 6.20 6.11 11.52
CA SER A 736 7.18 5.30 12.26
C SER A 736 6.54 4.47 13.36
N MET A 737 5.62 5.03 14.14
CA MET A 737 4.90 4.29 15.18
C MET A 737 4.07 3.16 14.58
N SER A 738 3.34 3.45 13.49
CA SER A 738 2.53 2.45 12.79
C SER A 738 3.36 1.31 12.19
N LEU A 739 4.55 1.59 11.63
CA LEU A 739 5.46 0.53 11.15
C LEU A 739 5.95 -0.37 12.29
N LEU A 740 6.23 0.21 13.47
CA LEU A 740 6.61 -0.57 14.66
C LEU A 740 5.43 -1.40 15.19
N ASP A 741 4.21 -0.87 15.17
CA ASP A 741 3.01 -1.59 15.58
C ASP A 741 2.68 -2.78 14.67
N ALA A 742 3.01 -2.68 13.38
CA ALA A 742 2.77 -3.72 12.39
C ALA A 742 3.99 -4.63 12.10
N LEU A 743 5.13 -4.42 12.77
CA LEU A 743 6.44 -4.99 12.39
C LEU A 743 6.44 -6.52 12.16
N HIS A 744 5.75 -7.28 13.03
CA HIS A 744 5.70 -8.75 12.94
C HIS A 744 4.90 -9.27 11.74
N TYR A 745 3.99 -8.45 11.23
CA TYR A 745 3.11 -8.74 10.10
C TYR A 745 3.69 -8.28 8.75
N ILE A 746 4.81 -7.55 8.75
CA ILE A 746 5.48 -7.08 7.53
C ILE A 746 6.46 -8.16 7.02
N LYS A 747 6.31 -8.53 5.74
CA LYS A 747 7.18 -9.48 5.04
C LYS A 747 8.45 -8.78 4.53
N SER A 748 8.28 -7.72 3.75
CA SER A 748 9.37 -6.91 3.18
C SER A 748 8.97 -5.43 3.11
N LEU A 749 9.98 -4.56 2.99
CA LEU A 749 9.82 -3.11 2.82
C LEU A 749 10.49 -2.70 1.49
N SER A 750 9.77 -1.96 0.65
CA SER A 750 10.28 -1.38 -0.60
C SER A 750 10.11 0.13 -0.59
N PHE A 751 10.86 0.82 -1.44
CA PHE A 751 10.89 2.29 -1.51
C PHE A 751 10.74 2.75 -2.96
N SER A 752 9.95 3.79 -3.18
CA SER A 752 9.65 4.36 -4.50
C SER A 752 9.69 5.89 -4.43
N ILE A 753 10.04 6.52 -5.56
CA ILE A 753 10.29 7.96 -5.63
C ILE A 753 9.40 8.56 -6.72
N ASN A 754 8.60 9.55 -6.34
CA ASN A 754 7.77 10.30 -7.28
C ASN A 754 8.62 11.35 -8.02
N ASN A 755 9.36 10.93 -9.05
CA ASN A 755 10.12 11.83 -9.92
C ASN A 755 9.19 12.56 -10.92
N LYS A 756 8.54 13.66 -10.51
CA LYS A 756 7.77 14.54 -11.41
C LYS A 756 8.65 15.53 -12.23
N GLY A 757 9.88 15.16 -12.63
CA GLY A 757 10.80 16.05 -13.37
C GLY A 757 11.45 15.37 -14.59
N PRO A 758 11.51 16.03 -15.77
CA PRO A 758 12.22 15.49 -16.93
C PRO A 758 13.71 15.79 -16.76
N GLY A 759 14.50 14.76 -16.43
CA GLY A 759 15.95 14.87 -16.33
C GLY A 759 16.59 13.54 -15.94
N GLN A 760 16.88 12.70 -16.93
CA GLN A 760 17.77 11.55 -16.77
C GLN A 760 19.23 12.01 -16.80
N GLN A 761 19.67 12.76 -15.78
CA GLN A 761 21.09 12.97 -15.50
C GLN A 761 21.24 12.88 -13.97
N ASP A 762 22.21 12.09 -13.51
CA ASP A 762 22.58 11.86 -12.10
C ASP A 762 21.89 10.69 -11.37
N LYS A 763 21.87 9.49 -11.98
CA LYS A 763 21.43 8.26 -11.30
C LYS A 763 22.30 7.90 -10.08
N GLU A 764 23.60 8.16 -10.11
CA GLU A 764 24.53 7.78 -9.03
C GLU A 764 24.43 8.69 -7.78
N GLN A 765 24.44 10.02 -7.95
CA GLN A 765 24.24 10.95 -6.82
C GLN A 765 22.85 10.81 -6.19
N SER A 766 21.84 10.46 -6.99
CA SER A 766 20.52 10.15 -6.44
C SER A 766 20.58 8.92 -5.53
N HIS A 767 21.24 7.84 -5.95
CA HIS A 767 21.30 6.57 -5.22
C HIS A 767 21.97 6.71 -3.84
N GLU A 768 23.08 7.45 -3.74
CA GLU A 768 23.76 7.73 -2.47
C GLU A 768 22.88 8.52 -1.50
N MET A 769 22.24 9.59 -1.98
CA MET A 769 21.29 10.36 -1.17
C MET A 769 20.10 9.51 -0.70
N TRP A 770 19.68 8.49 -1.46
CA TRP A 770 18.59 7.58 -1.08
C TRP A 770 18.99 6.58 -0.01
N GLU A 771 20.16 5.97 -0.11
CA GLU A 771 20.66 5.07 0.94
C GLU A 771 20.87 5.82 2.26
N GLU A 772 21.31 7.08 2.22
CA GLU A 772 21.36 7.94 3.42
C GLU A 772 19.98 8.16 4.05
N LYS A 773 18.96 8.52 3.25
CA LYS A 773 17.59 8.72 3.73
C LYS A 773 16.98 7.45 4.30
N LYS A 774 17.23 6.30 3.64
CA LYS A 774 16.80 4.97 4.07
C LYS A 774 17.45 4.57 5.40
N MET A 775 18.77 4.76 5.53
CA MET A 775 19.49 4.51 6.78
C MET A 775 19.02 5.43 7.90
N LYS A 776 18.79 6.72 7.62
CA LYS A 776 18.24 7.66 8.61
C LYS A 776 16.86 7.21 9.13
N LEU A 777 15.97 6.76 8.25
CA LEU A 777 14.66 6.22 8.65
C LEU A 777 14.80 4.98 9.54
N LEU A 778 15.71 4.07 9.20
CA LEU A 778 15.99 2.88 10.01
C LEU A 778 16.46 3.25 11.42
N LEU A 779 17.39 4.21 11.53
CA LEU A 779 17.90 4.69 12.82
C LEU A 779 16.81 5.40 13.64
N ASP A 780 15.95 6.20 13.00
CA ASP A 780 14.81 6.85 13.64
C ASP A 780 13.76 5.84 14.14
N LEU A 781 13.56 4.72 13.42
CA LEU A 781 12.70 3.62 13.86
C LEU A 781 13.27 2.92 15.10
N CYS A 782 14.57 2.62 15.11
CA CYS A 782 15.26 2.07 16.28
C CYS A 782 15.15 3.01 17.49
N LEU A 783 15.33 4.32 17.28
CA LEU A 783 15.22 5.33 18.33
C LEU A 783 13.82 5.36 18.95
N LYS A 784 12.79 5.38 18.11
CA LYS A 784 11.39 5.38 18.57
C LYS A 784 11.02 4.09 19.27
N ALA A 785 11.48 2.95 18.78
CA ALA A 785 11.30 1.67 19.45
C ALA A 785 11.95 1.69 20.85
N ALA A 786 13.13 2.29 21.01
CA ALA A 786 13.78 2.45 22.32
C ALA A 786 13.03 3.38 23.30
N ILE A 787 12.40 4.44 22.77
CA ILE A 787 11.66 5.41 23.58
C ILE A 787 10.31 4.80 24.04
N HIS A 788 9.57 4.19 23.12
CA HIS A 788 8.15 3.83 23.32
C HIS A 788 7.88 2.34 23.53
N ARG A 789 8.83 1.44 23.26
CA ARG A 789 8.71 -0.02 23.44
C ARG A 789 9.96 -0.58 24.13
N GLU A 790 9.92 -1.87 24.48
CA GLU A 790 11.13 -2.60 24.85
C GLU A 790 11.91 -2.92 23.56
N LEU A 791 13.10 -2.33 23.42
CA LEU A 791 13.99 -2.57 22.29
C LEU A 791 14.92 -3.73 22.64
N ASP A 792 14.81 -4.84 21.91
CA ASP A 792 15.69 -5.99 22.00
C ASP A 792 16.45 -6.24 20.68
N PHE A 793 17.40 -7.17 20.71
CA PHE A 793 18.17 -7.52 19.52
C PHE A 793 17.32 -8.14 18.41
N HIS A 794 16.21 -8.81 18.73
CA HIS A 794 15.31 -9.41 17.74
C HIS A 794 14.59 -8.35 16.91
N VAL A 795 14.13 -7.27 17.53
CA VAL A 795 13.50 -6.12 16.86
C VAL A 795 14.50 -5.44 15.92
N VAL A 796 15.72 -5.17 16.40
CA VAL A 796 16.77 -4.54 15.57
C VAL A 796 17.17 -5.45 14.40
N LYS A 797 17.34 -6.76 14.65
CA LYS A 797 17.61 -7.73 13.58
C LYS A 797 16.48 -7.78 12.56
N LYS A 798 15.21 -7.76 13.00
CA LYS A 798 14.06 -7.75 12.10
C LYS A 798 14.03 -6.47 11.25
N LEU A 799 14.28 -5.31 11.84
CA LEU A 799 14.39 -4.05 11.10
C LEU A 799 15.55 -4.09 10.10
N ALA A 800 16.73 -4.59 10.49
CA ALA A 800 17.87 -4.78 9.59
C ALA A 800 17.50 -5.67 8.38
N THR A 801 16.79 -6.78 8.61
CA THR A 801 16.34 -7.65 7.51
C THR A 801 15.32 -6.97 6.58
N LEU A 802 14.45 -6.10 7.10
CA LEU A 802 13.47 -5.39 6.27
C LEU A 802 14.11 -4.32 5.39
N PHE A 803 15.22 -3.74 5.84
CA PHE A 803 15.98 -2.71 5.13
C PHE A 803 17.15 -3.27 4.32
N SER A 804 17.31 -4.60 4.28
CA SER A 804 18.42 -5.31 3.61
C SER A 804 19.80 -4.82 4.09
N VAL A 805 19.98 -4.69 5.41
CA VAL A 805 21.28 -4.32 6.00
C VAL A 805 22.07 -5.60 6.29
N ASP A 806 23.24 -5.72 5.65
CA ASP A 806 24.07 -6.92 5.69
C ASP A 806 24.72 -7.17 7.07
N ASN A 807 25.08 -6.11 7.80
CA ASN A 807 25.75 -6.21 9.10
C ASN A 807 24.99 -5.48 10.21
N VAL A 808 24.32 -6.27 11.07
CA VAL A 808 23.55 -5.76 12.22
C VAL A 808 24.46 -5.09 13.27
N HIS A 809 25.73 -5.49 13.40
CA HIS A 809 26.66 -4.87 14.34
C HIS A 809 27.03 -3.45 13.91
N HIS A 810 27.20 -3.20 12.61
CA HIS A 810 27.38 -1.84 12.10
C HIS A 810 26.17 -0.97 12.39
N LEU A 811 24.97 -1.51 12.19
CA LEU A 811 23.72 -0.81 12.53
C LEU A 811 23.63 -0.45 14.02
N LEU A 812 24.10 -1.33 14.91
CA LEU A 812 24.12 -1.07 16.36
C LEU A 812 25.08 0.06 16.75
N LEU A 813 26.23 0.16 16.07
CA LEU A 813 27.18 1.27 16.24
C LEU A 813 26.62 2.57 15.67
N ASP A 814 26.03 2.53 14.48
CA ASP A 814 25.36 3.68 13.84
C ASP A 814 24.22 4.19 14.70
N PHE A 815 23.46 3.28 15.32
CA PHE A 815 22.39 3.62 16.23
C PHE A 815 22.89 4.31 17.50
N HIS A 816 23.98 3.84 18.11
CA HIS A 816 24.61 4.52 19.25
C HIS A 816 25.06 5.93 18.88
N GLN A 817 25.70 6.07 17.72
CA GLN A 817 26.15 7.37 17.21
C GLN A 817 24.96 8.30 16.95
N HIS A 818 23.87 7.79 16.38
CA HIS A 818 22.63 8.54 16.12
C HIS A 818 21.96 9.01 17.42
N VAL A 819 21.90 8.16 18.45
CA VAL A 819 21.35 8.55 19.76
C VAL A 819 22.15 9.71 20.36
N LYS A 820 23.48 9.69 20.22
CA LYS A 820 24.38 10.73 20.70
C LYS A 820 24.25 12.03 19.90
N SER A 821 24.17 11.96 18.57
CA SER A 821 24.01 13.13 17.71
C SER A 821 22.63 13.79 17.84
N THR A 822 21.60 13.02 18.23
CA THR A 822 20.22 13.51 18.44
C THR A 822 19.96 13.96 19.89
N GLU A 823 20.99 13.97 20.76
CA GLU A 823 20.92 14.37 22.18
C GLU A 823 19.88 13.60 23.04
N CYS A 824 19.47 12.40 22.62
CA CYS A 824 18.50 11.57 23.32
C CYS A 824 19.14 10.71 24.44
N PHE A 825 19.86 11.36 25.36
CA PHE A 825 20.63 10.68 26.41
C PHE A 825 19.78 9.79 27.35
N SER A 826 18.47 10.04 27.46
CA SER A 826 17.54 9.21 28.24
C SER A 826 17.40 7.79 27.72
N VAL A 827 17.80 7.53 26.47
CA VAL A 827 17.73 6.21 25.83
C VAL A 827 18.95 5.34 26.16
N ILE A 828 20.11 5.96 26.44
CA ILE A 828 21.38 5.25 26.68
C ILE A 828 21.28 4.19 27.78
N PRO A 829 20.63 4.43 28.94
CA PRO A 829 20.46 3.39 29.95
C PRO A 829 19.66 2.18 29.45
N LYS A 830 18.70 2.38 28.55
CA LYS A 830 17.89 1.31 27.93
C LYS A 830 18.69 0.52 26.89
N LEU A 831 19.65 1.15 26.22
CA LEU A 831 20.53 0.46 25.26
C LEU A 831 21.42 -0.59 25.93
N LYS A 832 21.65 -0.49 27.24
CA LYS A 832 22.40 -1.50 27.98
C LYS A 832 21.79 -2.90 27.82
N ALA A 833 20.47 -3.02 28.02
CA ALA A 833 19.74 -4.27 27.83
C ALA A 833 19.81 -4.78 26.38
N LEU A 834 19.75 -3.86 25.39
CA LEU A 834 19.93 -4.21 23.98
C LEU A 834 21.32 -4.83 23.74
N TYR A 835 22.39 -4.17 24.18
CA TYR A 835 23.75 -4.65 23.97
C TYR A 835 24.06 -5.94 24.74
N GLU A 836 23.48 -6.11 25.93
CA GLU A 836 23.55 -7.38 26.69
C GLU A 836 22.91 -8.53 25.91
N SER A 837 21.80 -8.30 25.20
CA SER A 837 21.11 -9.33 24.38
C SER A 837 21.80 -9.70 23.06
N THR A 838 22.93 -9.06 22.73
CA THR A 838 23.65 -9.34 21.47
C THR A 838 24.48 -10.63 21.51
N PRO A 839 24.71 -11.29 20.36
CA PRO A 839 25.57 -12.46 20.26
C PRO A 839 26.96 -12.27 20.90
N SER A 840 27.59 -13.37 21.30
CA SER A 840 28.93 -13.36 21.92
C SER A 840 30.05 -12.95 20.96
N VAL A 841 29.81 -13.10 19.64
CA VAL A 841 30.74 -12.74 18.57
C VAL A 841 30.22 -11.54 17.79
N TRP A 842 31.08 -10.53 17.60
CA TRP A 842 30.77 -9.29 16.89
C TRP A 842 31.67 -9.12 15.68
N THR A 843 31.10 -8.88 14.50
CA THR A 843 31.88 -8.63 13.27
C THR A 843 31.84 -7.15 12.90
N ILE A 844 33.00 -6.48 12.87
CA ILE A 844 33.12 -5.03 12.72
C ILE A 844 34.12 -4.68 11.63
N ASP A 845 33.77 -3.68 10.82
CA ASP A 845 34.62 -3.15 9.76
C ASP A 845 35.13 -1.77 10.19
N LEU A 846 36.41 -1.69 10.59
CA LEU A 846 37.00 -0.46 11.10
C LEU A 846 37.34 0.55 9.98
N SER A 847 37.33 0.13 8.71
CA SER A 847 37.50 1.07 7.59
C SER A 847 36.25 1.94 7.37
N LYS A 848 35.08 1.47 7.84
CA LYS A 848 33.79 2.13 7.62
C LYS A 848 33.26 2.88 8.83
N ARG A 849 33.77 2.62 10.04
CA ARG A 849 33.23 3.13 11.30
C ARG A 849 34.35 3.51 12.27
N LYS A 850 34.12 4.57 13.05
CA LYS A 850 35.11 5.08 14.01
C LYS A 850 35.24 4.16 15.22
N THR A 851 36.47 3.84 15.60
CA THR A 851 36.77 2.98 16.77
C THR A 851 36.31 3.59 18.09
N SER A 852 36.25 4.92 18.16
CA SER A 852 35.75 5.64 19.35
C SER A 852 34.32 5.26 19.73
N ILE A 853 33.46 4.98 18.75
CA ILE A 853 32.07 4.56 18.98
C ILE A 853 32.04 3.12 19.49
N LEU A 854 32.87 2.25 18.92
CA LEU A 854 33.02 0.86 19.38
C LEU A 854 33.44 0.80 20.85
N LEU A 855 34.43 1.61 21.25
CA LEU A 855 34.87 1.70 22.65
C LEU A 855 33.73 2.09 23.60
N GLU A 856 32.90 3.04 23.22
CA GLU A 856 31.74 3.46 24.03
C GLU A 856 30.71 2.35 24.17
N VAL A 857 30.40 1.63 23.09
CA VAL A 857 29.44 0.51 23.11
C VAL A 857 29.97 -0.66 23.95
N LEU A 858 31.26 -1.00 23.83
CA LEU A 858 31.89 -2.06 24.65
C LEU A 858 31.89 -1.72 26.15
N LYS A 859 32.05 -0.44 26.52
CA LYS A 859 31.97 0.00 27.93
C LYS A 859 30.60 -0.21 28.57
N LEU A 860 29.53 -0.27 27.76
CA LEU A 860 28.17 -0.50 28.26
C LEU A 860 27.88 -1.98 28.56
N GLN A 861 28.75 -2.89 28.11
CA GLN A 861 28.56 -4.33 28.25
C GLN A 861 29.13 -4.84 29.58
N THR A 862 28.47 -5.84 30.17
CA THR A 862 28.88 -6.49 31.43
C THR A 862 29.90 -7.62 31.19
N GLU A 863 29.84 -8.26 30.02
CA GLU A 863 30.70 -9.37 29.63
C GLU A 863 31.64 -8.97 28.48
N LYS A 864 32.85 -9.54 28.47
CA LYS A 864 33.82 -9.33 27.40
C LYS A 864 33.38 -10.08 26.13
N LYS A 865 33.33 -9.39 24.98
CA LYS A 865 32.89 -9.98 23.70
C LYS A 865 34.07 -10.45 22.84
N HIS A 866 33.82 -11.47 22.02
CA HIS A 866 34.71 -11.84 20.93
C HIS A 866 34.49 -10.89 19.76
N VAL A 867 35.53 -10.20 19.29
CA VAL A 867 35.43 -9.24 18.19
C VAL A 867 36.20 -9.76 16.98
N LYS A 868 35.51 -9.90 15.85
CA LYS A 868 36.07 -10.21 14.53
C LYS A 868 36.17 -8.91 13.73
N LEU A 869 37.38 -8.53 13.35
CA LEU A 869 37.66 -7.31 12.61
C LEU A 869 37.86 -7.58 11.12
N CYS A 870 37.40 -6.66 10.30
CA CYS A 870 37.77 -6.53 8.90
C CYS A 870 38.10 -5.07 8.55
N GLY A 871 38.90 -4.87 7.51
CA GLY A 871 39.31 -3.54 7.06
C GLY A 871 40.34 -2.86 7.97
N CYS A 872 41.30 -2.15 7.36
CA CYS A 872 42.35 -1.43 8.08
C CYS A 872 41.98 0.06 8.22
N PRO A 873 41.92 0.64 9.44
CA PRO A 873 41.84 2.09 9.60
C PRO A 873 43.15 2.73 9.13
N GLY A 874 43.07 3.73 8.25
CA GLY A 874 44.24 4.40 7.67
C GLY A 874 44.92 5.41 8.61
N GLU A 875 44.38 5.65 9.80
CA GLU A 875 44.84 6.67 10.74
C GLU A 875 45.47 6.02 11.99
N GLU A 876 46.68 6.46 12.40
CA GLU A 876 47.37 5.94 13.61
C GLU A 876 46.59 6.18 14.91
N ASP A 877 45.79 7.25 14.97
CA ASP A 877 44.98 7.57 16.14
C ASP A 877 43.85 6.54 16.36
N GLU A 878 43.30 5.95 15.30
CA GLU A 878 42.31 4.87 15.37
C GLU A 878 42.91 3.59 15.97
N VAL A 879 44.19 3.30 15.70
CA VAL A 879 44.93 2.17 16.31
C VAL A 879 45.04 2.36 17.82
N LYS A 880 45.40 3.57 18.28
CA LYS A 880 45.51 3.89 19.71
C LYS A 880 44.16 3.81 20.42
N ILE A 881 43.09 4.28 19.78
CA ILE A 881 41.74 4.18 20.33
C ILE A 881 41.30 2.71 20.40
N PHE A 882 41.65 1.88 19.43
CA PHE A 882 41.36 0.43 19.47
C PHE A 882 42.03 -0.27 20.65
N LEU A 883 43.28 0.06 20.98
CA LEU A 883 43.98 -0.51 22.13
C LEU A 883 43.22 -0.29 23.45
N GLN A 884 42.48 0.82 23.56
CA GLN A 884 41.62 1.09 24.72
C GLN A 884 40.38 0.17 24.80
N CYS A 885 40.01 -0.51 23.72
CA CYS A 885 38.92 -1.49 23.69
C CYS A 885 39.33 -2.84 24.29
N LEU A 886 40.62 -3.18 24.32
CA LEU A 886 41.14 -4.49 24.75
C LEU A 886 40.66 -4.98 26.13
N PRO A 887 40.50 -4.13 27.17
CA PRO A 887 39.96 -4.57 28.45
C PRO A 887 38.56 -5.20 28.37
N PHE A 888 37.78 -4.82 27.34
CA PHE A 888 36.39 -5.23 27.13
C PHE A 888 36.25 -6.37 26.10
N ILE A 889 37.37 -6.85 25.54
CA ILE A 889 37.40 -7.90 24.52
C ILE A 889 37.90 -9.19 25.15
N SER A 890 37.22 -10.31 24.89
CA SER A 890 37.63 -11.64 25.37
C SER A 890 38.55 -12.35 24.39
N GLN A 891 38.29 -12.16 23.09
CA GLN A 891 39.02 -12.75 21.98
C GLN A 891 39.03 -11.77 20.81
N LEU A 892 40.10 -11.76 20.02
CA LEU A 892 40.22 -10.92 18.83
C LEU A 892 40.58 -11.77 17.61
N SER A 893 39.76 -11.70 16.56
CA SER A 893 39.99 -12.37 15.28
C SER A 893 39.92 -11.40 14.10
N PHE A 894 40.48 -11.80 12.95
CA PHE A 894 40.55 -11.02 11.71
C PHE A 894 39.90 -11.82 10.57
N TRP A 895 39.42 -11.13 9.52
CA TRP A 895 38.62 -11.74 8.46
C TRP A 895 39.46 -12.24 7.27
N SER A 896 40.54 -11.57 6.91
CA SER A 896 41.43 -11.89 5.78
C SER A 896 42.91 -11.65 6.07
N GLU A 897 43.77 -12.16 5.18
CA GLU A 897 45.22 -11.92 5.19
C GLU A 897 45.59 -10.46 4.91
N ASP A 898 44.71 -9.67 4.29
CA ASP A 898 44.98 -8.25 3.99
C ASP A 898 45.08 -7.39 5.26
N GLU A 899 44.56 -7.89 6.39
CA GLU A 899 44.60 -7.20 7.69
C GLU A 899 45.87 -7.46 8.50
N VAL A 900 46.85 -8.22 7.98
CA VAL A 900 48.17 -8.42 8.62
C VAL A 900 48.83 -7.09 8.97
N LYS A 901 48.77 -6.11 8.06
CA LYS A 901 49.38 -4.79 8.27
C LYS A 901 48.79 -4.06 9.48
N PHE A 902 47.48 -4.17 9.67
CA PHE A 902 46.81 -3.55 10.82
C PHE A 902 47.09 -4.32 12.11
N CYS A 903 47.13 -5.66 12.07
CA CYS A 903 47.55 -6.47 13.21
C CYS A 903 49.01 -6.14 13.62
N GLY A 904 49.92 -6.04 12.66
CA GLY A 904 51.31 -5.62 12.88
C GLY A 904 51.42 -4.20 13.44
N SER A 905 50.58 -3.27 12.96
CA SER A 905 50.49 -1.90 13.51
C SER A 905 50.01 -1.90 14.97
N LEU A 906 49.03 -2.76 15.31
CA LEU A 906 48.56 -2.95 16.69
C LEU A 906 49.68 -3.49 17.60
N PHE A 907 50.47 -4.46 17.13
CA PHE A 907 51.62 -4.96 17.90
C PHE A 907 52.68 -3.87 18.13
N CYS A 908 53.01 -3.09 17.10
CA CYS A 908 53.98 -2.01 17.22
C CYS A 908 53.49 -0.91 18.18
N ALA A 909 52.22 -0.53 18.10
CA ALA A 909 51.61 0.44 18.99
C ALA A 909 51.49 -0.08 20.43
N ALA A 910 51.07 -1.34 20.63
CA ALA A 910 50.98 -1.96 21.94
C ALA A 910 52.36 -2.11 22.61
N ALA A 911 53.41 -2.38 21.84
CA ALA A 911 54.78 -2.50 22.37
C ALA A 911 55.33 -1.20 22.97
N SER A 912 54.73 -0.05 22.66
CA SER A 912 55.07 1.24 23.27
C SER A 912 54.54 1.37 24.71
N GLU A 913 53.56 0.55 25.12
CA GLU A 913 52.97 0.54 26.45
C GLU A 913 52.75 -0.90 26.99
N GLU A 914 53.55 -1.30 27.98
CA GLU A 914 53.60 -2.67 28.53
C GLU A 914 52.21 -3.25 28.92
N LYS A 915 51.34 -2.41 29.51
CA LYS A 915 49.99 -2.80 29.91
C LYS A 915 49.07 -3.14 28.71
N HIS A 916 49.18 -2.39 27.62
CA HIS A 916 48.41 -2.67 26.40
C HIS A 916 48.93 -3.92 25.70
N LEU A 917 50.24 -4.14 25.72
CA LEU A 917 50.86 -5.35 25.19
C LEU A 917 50.41 -6.60 25.95
N GLU A 918 50.41 -6.60 27.28
CA GLU A 918 49.92 -7.74 28.07
C GLU A 918 48.45 -8.06 27.76
N LEU A 919 47.60 -7.03 27.67
CA LEU A 919 46.19 -7.18 27.32
C LEU A 919 46.02 -7.70 25.88
N PHE A 920 46.80 -7.20 24.93
CA PHE A 920 46.75 -7.62 23.53
C PHE A 920 47.20 -9.08 23.38
N LEU A 921 48.30 -9.47 24.01
CA LEU A 921 48.77 -10.87 24.05
C LEU A 921 47.76 -11.80 24.74
N SER A 922 46.97 -11.28 25.70
CA SER A 922 45.92 -12.08 26.36
C SER A 922 44.75 -12.42 25.43
N VAL A 923 44.41 -11.54 24.48
CA VAL A 923 43.31 -11.73 23.51
C VAL A 923 43.77 -12.33 22.18
N CYS A 924 45.09 -12.37 21.94
CA CYS A 924 45.74 -12.87 20.73
C CYS A 924 46.59 -14.13 21.02
N ARG A 925 45.95 -15.25 21.40
CA ARG A 925 46.61 -16.57 21.51
C ARG A 925 46.43 -17.37 20.22
N TYR A 926 47.33 -18.29 19.89
CA TYR A 926 47.19 -19.16 18.71
C TYR A 926 45.83 -19.81 18.51
N GLN A 927 45.20 -20.35 19.57
CA GLN A 927 43.85 -20.95 19.51
C GLN A 927 42.73 -19.94 19.18
N THR A 928 43.03 -18.64 19.22
CA THR A 928 42.12 -17.50 19.06
C THR A 928 42.60 -16.50 17.99
N PHE A 929 43.81 -16.70 17.44
CA PHE A 929 44.45 -15.88 16.40
C PHE A 929 44.08 -16.49 15.02
N PRO A 930 43.88 -15.66 13.98
CA PRO A 930 42.75 -15.80 13.07
C PRO A 930 42.97 -16.87 12.00
N PHE A 931 42.02 -17.80 11.83
CA PHE A 931 41.06 -17.84 10.71
C PHE A 931 40.02 -18.90 11.05
N LYS A 932 38.77 -18.49 11.32
CA LYS A 932 37.64 -19.41 11.28
C LYS A 932 36.44 -18.74 10.64
N ASP A 933 35.77 -19.55 9.82
CA ASP A 933 34.45 -19.37 9.20
C ASP A 933 34.44 -18.71 7.80
N ARG A 934 34.89 -19.47 6.79
CA ARG A 934 34.12 -19.61 5.54
C ARG A 934 33.49 -20.99 5.56
N GLU A 935 32.20 -21.11 5.86
CA GLU A 935 31.50 -22.37 5.67
C GLU A 935 31.58 -22.78 4.18
N GLY A 936 32.25 -23.89 3.87
CA GLY A 936 32.05 -24.61 2.59
C GLY A 936 33.24 -25.09 1.75
N PHE A 937 34.51 -24.87 2.14
CA PHE A 937 35.66 -25.40 1.37
C PHE A 937 36.78 -25.90 2.28
N ASP A 938 37.37 -27.06 1.99
CA ASP A 938 38.46 -27.74 2.73
C ASP A 938 39.80 -26.96 2.83
N ASP A 939 39.81 -25.65 2.62
CA ASP A 939 41.02 -24.82 2.50
C ASP A 939 41.42 -24.10 3.82
N PHE A 940 41.16 -24.69 4.98
CA PHE A 940 41.26 -23.97 6.27
C PHE A 940 42.67 -23.86 6.89
N GLU A 941 43.56 -24.81 6.67
CA GLU A 941 44.88 -24.84 7.37
C GLU A 941 45.98 -23.98 6.69
N TYR A 942 45.84 -23.62 5.42
CA TYR A 942 46.88 -22.89 4.65
C TYR A 942 47.08 -21.45 5.13
N SER A 943 45.99 -20.76 5.45
CA SER A 943 46.00 -19.31 5.68
C SER A 943 46.71 -18.88 6.98
N GLN A 944 46.71 -19.73 8.02
CA GLN A 944 47.21 -19.32 9.34
C GLN A 944 48.74 -19.28 9.44
N CYS A 945 49.44 -20.24 8.82
CA CYS A 945 50.91 -20.25 8.82
C CYS A 945 51.46 -19.10 7.96
N ASP A 946 50.84 -18.86 6.80
CA ASP A 946 51.19 -17.76 5.90
C ASP A 946 51.00 -16.39 6.59
N PHE A 947 49.90 -16.19 7.34
CA PHE A 947 49.68 -14.99 8.14
C PHE A 947 50.78 -14.75 9.18
N LEU A 948 51.25 -15.78 9.88
CA LEU A 948 52.33 -15.64 10.86
C LEU A 948 53.64 -15.24 10.19
N LEU A 949 53.95 -15.80 9.01
CA LEU A 949 55.12 -15.41 8.23
C LEU A 949 55.02 -13.95 7.75
N ASP A 950 53.85 -13.50 7.32
CA ASP A 950 53.62 -12.11 6.92
C ASP A 950 53.70 -11.14 8.09
N LEU A 951 53.11 -11.50 9.23
CA LEU A 951 53.18 -10.71 10.45
C LEU A 951 54.64 -10.56 10.90
N TYR A 952 55.42 -11.63 10.85
CA TYR A 952 56.85 -11.59 11.17
C TYR A 952 57.61 -10.70 10.18
N SER A 953 57.36 -10.83 8.88
CA SER A 953 57.97 -9.98 7.86
C SER A 953 57.68 -8.50 8.11
N TYR A 954 56.41 -8.17 8.39
CA TYR A 954 55.97 -6.81 8.67
C TYR A 954 56.60 -6.24 9.94
N ILE A 955 56.61 -7.00 11.05
CA ILE A 955 57.23 -6.57 12.32
C ILE A 955 58.74 -6.37 12.11
N LYS A 956 59.40 -7.24 11.36
CA LYS A 956 60.83 -7.11 11.07
C LYS A 956 61.13 -5.86 10.24
N GLU A 957 60.32 -5.55 9.23
CA GLU A 957 60.44 -4.33 8.46
C GLU A 957 60.18 -3.08 9.33
N SER A 958 59.10 -3.06 10.11
CA SER A 958 58.71 -1.91 10.94
C SER A 958 59.71 -1.62 12.06
N THR A 959 60.25 -2.66 12.71
CA THR A 959 61.28 -2.54 13.75
C THR A 959 62.60 -1.98 13.21
N THR A 960 62.92 -2.24 11.94
CA THR A 960 64.10 -1.68 11.26
C THR A 960 63.94 -0.17 11.01
N TYR A 961 62.71 0.30 10.74
CA TYR A 961 62.41 1.72 10.52
C TYR A 961 62.23 2.53 11.82
N GLN A 962 61.67 1.95 12.89
CA GLN A 962 61.32 2.67 14.12
C GLN A 962 62.31 2.49 15.29
N GLY A 963 63.31 1.61 15.18
CA GLY A 963 64.33 1.40 16.21
C GLY A 963 63.82 0.72 17.49
N LEU A 964 62.58 0.24 17.51
CA LEU A 964 61.96 -0.48 18.62
C LEU A 964 62.22 -1.99 18.49
N SER A 965 62.66 -2.63 19.57
CA SER A 965 62.84 -4.09 19.65
C SER A 965 61.51 -4.77 20.02
N VAL A 966 60.58 -4.88 19.07
CA VAL A 966 59.23 -5.48 19.29
C VAL A 966 59.27 -7.02 19.26
N LEU A 967 60.24 -7.60 18.54
CA LEU A 967 60.38 -9.04 18.33
C LEU A 967 60.44 -9.90 19.61
N PRO A 968 61.26 -9.57 20.63
CA PRO A 968 61.32 -10.34 21.88
C PRO A 968 59.97 -10.41 22.60
N SER A 969 59.19 -9.33 22.52
CA SER A 969 57.91 -9.20 23.22
C SER A 969 56.77 -9.97 22.54
N VAL A 970 56.89 -10.25 21.23
CA VAL A 970 55.89 -11.00 20.43
C VAL A 970 56.33 -12.46 20.20
N GLN A 971 57.52 -12.84 20.70
CA GLN A 971 58.08 -14.19 20.55
C GLN A 971 57.12 -15.31 21.02
N SER A 972 56.35 -15.05 22.08
CA SER A 972 55.34 -16.00 22.60
C SER A 972 54.24 -16.34 21.58
N VAL A 973 53.86 -15.39 20.72
CA VAL A 973 52.85 -15.59 19.66
C VAL A 973 53.37 -16.56 18.58
N PHE A 974 54.64 -16.39 18.19
CA PHE A 974 55.30 -17.26 17.21
C PHE A 974 55.67 -18.63 17.79
N GLN A 975 55.71 -18.80 19.11
CA GLN A 975 55.97 -20.08 19.78
C GLN A 975 54.69 -20.90 20.00
N SER A 976 53.53 -20.25 20.15
CA SER A 976 52.24 -20.91 20.16
C SER A 976 51.82 -21.22 18.72
N THR A 977 52.23 -22.36 18.16
CA THR A 977 51.95 -22.72 16.76
C THR A 977 51.64 -24.22 16.64
N PRO A 978 50.98 -24.68 15.57
CA PRO A 978 50.55 -26.07 15.46
C PRO A 978 51.77 -27.00 15.31
N SER A 979 51.55 -28.30 15.46
CA SER A 979 52.59 -29.32 15.22
C SER A 979 52.92 -29.49 13.74
N VAL A 980 51.97 -29.16 12.84
CA VAL A 980 52.10 -29.25 11.38
C VAL A 980 51.97 -27.86 10.76
N TRP A 981 52.93 -27.48 9.93
CA TRP A 981 53.00 -26.19 9.25
C TRP A 981 52.81 -26.39 7.76
N THR A 982 51.76 -25.79 7.19
CA THR A 982 51.47 -25.89 5.76
C THR A 982 51.74 -24.54 5.10
N ILE A 983 52.62 -24.48 4.09
CA ILE A 983 53.19 -23.23 3.58
C ILE A 983 53.23 -23.20 2.05
N ASP A 984 52.82 -22.07 1.48
CA ASP A 984 53.01 -21.74 0.06
C ASP A 984 54.31 -20.95 -0.17
N LEU A 985 55.34 -21.63 -0.68
CA LEU A 985 56.62 -20.95 -0.97
C LEU A 985 56.55 -20.06 -2.22
N SER A 986 55.51 -20.18 -3.07
CA SER A 986 55.38 -19.29 -4.24
C SER A 986 55.00 -17.86 -3.84
N LYS A 987 54.38 -17.70 -2.67
CA LYS A 987 53.88 -16.41 -2.16
C LYS A 987 54.86 -15.73 -1.21
N ARG A 988 55.80 -16.46 -0.60
CA ARG A 988 56.62 -16.01 0.52
C ARG A 988 58.07 -16.48 0.39
N LYS A 989 59.03 -15.70 0.88
CA LYS A 989 60.45 -16.05 0.79
C LYS A 989 60.82 -17.14 1.80
N THR A 990 61.53 -18.17 1.35
CA THR A 990 62.11 -19.25 2.18
C THR A 990 62.98 -18.72 3.32
N SER A 991 63.60 -17.54 3.15
CA SER A 991 64.39 -16.88 4.20
C SER A 991 63.57 -16.43 5.41
N ILE A 992 62.31 -16.02 5.21
CA ILE A 992 61.39 -15.65 6.29
C ILE A 992 61.00 -16.91 7.08
N LEU A 993 60.70 -18.00 6.37
CA LEU A 993 60.42 -19.29 6.98
C LEU A 993 61.58 -19.77 7.88
N LEU A 994 62.83 -19.68 7.40
CA LEU A 994 64.00 -20.05 8.19
C LEU A 994 64.10 -19.28 9.51
N GLU A 995 63.83 -17.97 9.48
CA GLU A 995 63.88 -17.14 10.68
C GLU A 995 62.77 -17.48 11.67
N VAL A 996 61.55 -17.71 11.19
CA VAL A 996 60.43 -18.09 12.05
C VAL A 996 60.62 -19.49 12.64
N LEU A 997 61.23 -20.42 11.89
CA LEU A 997 61.58 -21.76 12.39
C LEU A 997 62.64 -21.71 13.51
N LYS A 998 63.57 -20.76 13.48
CA LYS A 998 64.56 -20.56 14.55
C LYS A 998 63.94 -20.11 15.87
N LEU A 999 62.75 -19.51 15.85
CA LEU A 999 62.02 -19.06 17.04
C LEU A 999 61.25 -20.19 17.73
N GLN A 1000 61.07 -21.33 17.05
CA GLN A 1000 60.32 -22.47 17.57
C GLN A 1000 61.11 -23.22 18.65
N THR A 1001 60.39 -23.71 19.66
CA THR A 1001 60.99 -24.50 20.75
C THR A 1001 61.18 -25.97 20.39
N GLU A 1002 60.46 -26.45 19.37
CA GLU A 1002 60.44 -27.84 18.92
C GLU A 1002 60.52 -27.91 17.39
N LYS A 1003 61.03 -29.03 16.85
CA LYS A 1003 61.07 -29.28 15.41
C LYS A 1003 59.65 -29.47 14.86
N LYS A 1004 59.31 -28.79 13.76
CA LYS A 1004 57.96 -28.79 13.19
C LYS A 1004 57.84 -29.74 11.99
N HIS A 1005 56.68 -30.37 11.81
CA HIS A 1005 56.35 -31.04 10.56
C HIS A 1005 56.01 -29.94 9.53
N VAL A 1006 56.69 -29.91 8.39
CA VAL A 1006 56.49 -28.87 7.36
C VAL A 1006 55.94 -29.51 6.09
N LYS A 1007 54.83 -28.96 5.61
CA LYS A 1007 54.12 -29.34 4.40
C LYS A 1007 54.21 -28.19 3.39
N LEU A 1008 54.71 -28.47 2.20
CA LEU A 1008 55.00 -27.44 1.20
C LEU A 1008 54.18 -27.57 -0.08
N PHE A 1009 53.93 -26.42 -0.70
CA PHE A 1009 53.44 -26.33 -2.08
C PHE A 1009 53.91 -25.05 -2.75
N GLY A 1010 53.81 -24.99 -4.08
CA GLY A 1010 54.26 -23.83 -4.85
C GLY A 1010 55.78 -23.63 -4.79
N CYS A 1011 56.56 -24.70 -4.67
CA CYS A 1011 58.01 -24.61 -4.47
C CYS A 1011 58.76 -24.22 -5.75
N SER A 1012 59.70 -23.26 -5.68
CA SER A 1012 60.60 -22.94 -6.79
C SER A 1012 61.80 -23.88 -6.84
N VAL A 1013 62.22 -24.26 -8.05
CA VAL A 1013 63.46 -25.01 -8.30
C VAL A 1013 64.68 -24.09 -8.48
N GLU A 1014 64.57 -22.81 -8.15
CA GLU A 1014 65.71 -21.88 -8.13
C GLU A 1014 66.78 -22.33 -7.13
N GLU A 1015 68.05 -22.28 -7.55
CA GLU A 1015 69.17 -22.84 -6.79
C GLU A 1015 69.34 -22.18 -5.41
N ASP A 1016 69.12 -20.87 -5.33
CA ASP A 1016 69.21 -20.12 -4.07
C ASP A 1016 68.06 -20.48 -3.11
N GLU A 1017 66.85 -20.69 -3.60
CA GLU A 1017 65.71 -21.10 -2.76
C GLU A 1017 65.89 -22.52 -2.22
N VAL A 1018 66.39 -23.45 -3.04
CA VAL A 1018 66.72 -24.81 -2.63
C VAL A 1018 67.81 -24.79 -1.55
N LYS A 1019 68.88 -24.00 -1.73
CA LYS A 1019 69.95 -23.85 -0.73
C LYS A 1019 69.46 -23.26 0.60
N ILE A 1020 68.61 -22.22 0.55
CA ILE A 1020 68.03 -21.63 1.76
C ILE A 1020 67.13 -22.64 2.46
N PHE A 1021 66.34 -23.44 1.72
CA PHE A 1021 65.48 -24.46 2.31
C PHE A 1021 66.28 -25.58 3.01
N LEU A 1022 67.43 -25.99 2.46
CA LEU A 1022 68.30 -26.98 3.12
C LEU A 1022 68.73 -26.52 4.53
N GLN A 1023 68.86 -25.21 4.76
CA GLN A 1023 69.16 -24.64 6.08
C GLN A 1023 67.97 -24.73 7.07
N CYS A 1024 66.75 -24.96 6.59
CA CYS A 1024 65.57 -25.18 7.43
C CYS A 1024 65.54 -26.60 8.02
N LEU A 1025 66.17 -27.60 7.37
CA LEU A 1025 66.12 -29.01 7.76
C LEU A 1025 66.43 -29.31 9.24
N PRO A 1026 67.39 -28.65 9.92
CA PRO A 1026 67.65 -28.87 11.34
C PRO A 1026 66.45 -28.61 12.25
N PHE A 1027 65.53 -27.74 11.81
CA PHE A 1027 64.34 -27.31 12.55
C PHE A 1027 63.07 -28.08 12.13
N ILE A 1028 63.20 -29.01 11.17
CA ILE A 1028 62.08 -29.78 10.62
C ILE A 1028 62.12 -31.21 11.16
N SER A 1029 60.99 -31.72 11.62
CA SER A 1029 60.85 -33.10 12.10
C SER A 1029 60.41 -34.06 10.99
N GLN A 1030 59.56 -33.57 10.08
CA GLN A 1030 59.01 -34.31 8.95
C GLN A 1030 58.80 -33.33 7.79
N LEU A 1031 58.97 -33.79 6.54
CA LEU A 1031 58.75 -32.98 5.34
C LEU A 1031 57.74 -33.66 4.42
N SER A 1032 56.65 -32.95 4.11
CA SER A 1032 55.60 -33.41 3.19
C SER A 1032 55.27 -32.36 2.13
N PHE A 1033 54.51 -32.76 1.10
CA PHE A 1033 54.18 -31.97 -0.08
C PHE A 1033 52.68 -32.09 -0.37
N TRP A 1034 52.10 -31.05 -0.97
CA TRP A 1034 50.66 -31.01 -1.26
C TRP A 1034 50.27 -31.83 -2.50
N SER A 1035 51.07 -31.78 -3.58
CA SER A 1035 50.72 -32.41 -4.85
C SER A 1035 51.88 -33.13 -5.55
N GLY A 1036 51.56 -33.77 -6.68
CA GLY A 1036 52.54 -34.38 -7.58
C GLY A 1036 53.42 -33.37 -8.32
N ASP A 1037 53.06 -32.09 -8.35
CA ASP A 1037 53.80 -31.08 -9.12
C ASP A 1037 55.11 -30.67 -8.43
N GLU A 1038 55.21 -30.84 -7.11
CA GLU A 1038 56.41 -30.55 -6.32
C GLU A 1038 57.53 -31.60 -6.48
N VAL A 1039 57.34 -32.66 -7.28
CA VAL A 1039 58.37 -33.70 -7.54
C VAL A 1039 59.70 -33.09 -8.00
N LYS A 1040 59.65 -32.06 -8.85
CA LYS A 1040 60.86 -31.39 -9.37
C LYS A 1040 61.65 -30.70 -8.27
N PHE A 1041 60.95 -30.07 -7.32
CA PHE A 1041 61.59 -29.43 -6.16
C PHE A 1041 62.18 -30.46 -5.22
N CYS A 1042 61.43 -31.52 -4.89
CA CYS A 1042 61.93 -32.62 -4.08
C CYS A 1042 63.16 -33.30 -4.73
N GLY A 1043 63.13 -33.53 -6.04
CA GLY A 1043 64.26 -34.04 -6.80
C GLY A 1043 65.47 -33.11 -6.76
N SER A 1044 65.24 -31.80 -6.91
CA SER A 1044 66.29 -30.78 -6.80
C SER A 1044 66.89 -30.71 -5.39
N LEU A 1045 66.08 -30.89 -4.33
CA LEU A 1045 66.56 -31.00 -2.95
C LEU A 1045 67.49 -32.21 -2.76
N PHE A 1046 67.11 -33.38 -3.27
CA PHE A 1046 67.98 -34.57 -3.20
C PHE A 1046 69.26 -34.40 -4.00
N CYS A 1047 69.20 -33.78 -5.18
CA CYS A 1047 70.38 -33.50 -6.00
C CYS A 1047 71.31 -32.48 -5.32
N ALA A 1048 70.77 -31.40 -4.75
CA ALA A 1048 71.54 -30.39 -4.02
C ALA A 1048 72.13 -30.97 -2.72
N ALA A 1049 71.36 -31.71 -1.94
CA ALA A 1049 71.81 -32.35 -0.72
C ALA A 1049 72.89 -33.41 -0.97
N ALA A 1050 72.89 -34.09 -2.12
CA ALA A 1050 73.93 -35.06 -2.47
C ALA A 1050 75.35 -34.47 -2.57
N THR A 1051 75.47 -33.13 -2.67
CA THR A 1051 76.76 -32.43 -2.63
C THR A 1051 77.33 -32.28 -1.22
N GLU A 1052 76.48 -32.40 -0.18
CA GLU A 1052 76.86 -32.25 1.23
C GLU A 1052 76.24 -33.35 2.11
N GLU A 1053 77.08 -34.28 2.59
CA GLU A 1053 76.66 -35.47 3.34
C GLU A 1053 75.73 -35.17 4.53
N LYS A 1054 76.00 -34.09 5.28
CA LYS A 1054 75.17 -33.66 6.42
C LYS A 1054 73.75 -33.25 6.01
N HIS A 1055 73.60 -32.56 4.89
CA HIS A 1055 72.27 -32.18 4.38
C HIS A 1055 71.52 -33.40 3.85
N LEU A 1056 72.23 -34.33 3.22
CA LEU A 1056 71.65 -35.59 2.75
C LEU A 1056 71.16 -36.45 3.91
N GLU A 1057 71.93 -36.61 4.99
CA GLU A 1057 71.49 -37.32 6.19
C GLU A 1057 70.26 -36.68 6.84
N LEU A 1058 70.25 -35.34 6.95
CA LEU A 1058 69.10 -34.61 7.48
C LEU A 1058 67.87 -34.76 6.59
N LEU A 1059 68.03 -34.66 5.27
CA LEU A 1059 66.93 -34.82 4.30
C LEU A 1059 66.36 -36.24 4.33
N LEU A 1060 67.22 -37.27 4.37
CA LEU A 1060 66.81 -38.67 4.52
C LEU A 1060 66.13 -38.93 5.88
N SER A 1061 66.47 -38.16 6.92
CA SER A 1061 65.83 -38.29 8.23
C SER A 1061 64.39 -37.76 8.25
N VAL A 1062 64.11 -36.70 7.48
CA VAL A 1062 62.77 -36.06 7.41
C VAL A 1062 61.89 -36.63 6.29
N CYS A 1063 62.48 -37.33 5.32
CA CYS A 1063 61.83 -37.92 4.15
C CYS A 1063 61.79 -39.47 4.18
N ARG A 1064 61.05 -40.08 5.12
CA ARG A 1064 60.77 -41.54 5.12
C ARG A 1064 59.45 -41.84 4.43
N TYR A 1065 59.25 -43.04 3.88
CA TYR A 1065 57.98 -43.43 3.24
C TYR A 1065 56.72 -43.14 4.07
N GLN A 1066 56.74 -43.43 5.38
CA GLN A 1066 55.62 -43.15 6.31
C GLN A 1066 55.33 -41.65 6.51
N THR A 1067 56.26 -40.79 6.09
CA THR A 1067 56.25 -39.33 6.23
C THR A 1067 56.39 -38.61 4.88
N PHE A 1068 56.47 -39.34 3.76
CA PHE A 1068 56.57 -38.87 2.38
C PHE A 1068 55.14 -38.78 1.80
N PRO A 1069 54.85 -37.86 0.88
CA PRO A 1069 53.69 -36.98 0.98
C PRO A 1069 52.40 -37.58 0.42
N PHE A 1070 51.29 -37.50 1.15
CA PHE A 1070 50.06 -36.74 0.83
C PHE A 1070 49.10 -36.85 2.03
N GLU A 1071 48.13 -35.94 2.11
CA GLU A 1071 47.07 -35.96 3.12
C GLU A 1071 45.79 -36.58 2.52
N ASP A 1072 45.10 -37.38 3.34
CA ASP A 1072 43.76 -37.93 3.05
C ASP A 1072 42.79 -36.77 2.76
N ARG A 1073 42.26 -36.68 1.54
CA ARG A 1073 40.94 -36.05 1.37
C ARG A 1073 39.90 -37.11 1.63
N GLU A 1074 39.26 -37.06 2.79
CA GLU A 1074 38.04 -37.82 3.04
C GLU A 1074 37.03 -37.51 1.91
N GLY A 1075 36.80 -38.46 1.01
CA GLY A 1075 35.83 -38.34 -0.08
C GLY A 1075 36.29 -38.78 -1.48
N PHE A 1076 37.59 -39.01 -1.71
CA PHE A 1076 38.08 -39.59 -2.96
C PHE A 1076 38.82 -40.92 -2.68
N ASP A 1077 38.31 -42.03 -3.25
CA ASP A 1077 38.81 -43.42 -3.12
C ASP A 1077 40.23 -43.68 -3.72
N ASP A 1078 41.13 -42.68 -3.74
CA ASP A 1078 42.38 -42.73 -4.53
C ASP A 1078 43.67 -42.20 -3.86
N PHE A 1079 43.80 -42.31 -2.54
CA PHE A 1079 45.02 -41.94 -1.82
C PHE A 1079 46.27 -42.77 -2.19
N GLU A 1080 46.15 -44.10 -2.30
CA GLU A 1080 47.27 -45.00 -2.64
C GLU A 1080 47.85 -44.73 -4.06
N TYR A 1081 47.05 -44.12 -4.93
CA TYR A 1081 47.38 -43.87 -6.32
C TYR A 1081 48.32 -42.68 -6.50
N SER A 1082 48.09 -41.58 -5.77
CA SER A 1082 48.89 -40.35 -5.88
C SER A 1082 50.33 -40.57 -5.37
N GLN A 1083 50.49 -41.30 -4.26
CA GLN A 1083 51.81 -41.58 -3.67
C GLN A 1083 52.70 -42.47 -4.55
N CYS A 1084 52.14 -43.55 -5.11
CA CYS A 1084 52.88 -44.43 -6.01
C CYS A 1084 53.28 -43.70 -7.30
N GLY A 1085 52.41 -42.81 -7.80
CA GLY A 1085 52.71 -41.92 -8.93
C GLY A 1085 53.87 -40.96 -8.64
N PHE A 1086 53.88 -40.32 -7.46
CA PHE A 1086 54.95 -39.41 -7.04
C PHE A 1086 56.32 -40.10 -6.97
N LEU A 1087 56.39 -41.29 -6.38
CA LEU A 1087 57.65 -42.05 -6.29
C LEU A 1087 58.20 -42.43 -7.66
N LEU A 1088 57.32 -42.82 -8.60
CA LEU A 1088 57.70 -43.11 -9.98
C LEU A 1088 58.24 -41.86 -10.69
N ASP A 1089 57.60 -40.70 -10.50
CA ASP A 1089 58.07 -39.45 -11.08
C ASP A 1089 59.36 -38.96 -10.47
N LEU A 1090 59.51 -39.06 -9.15
CA LEU A 1090 60.73 -38.70 -8.44
C LEU A 1090 61.89 -39.57 -8.89
N TYR A 1091 61.68 -40.87 -9.03
CA TYR A 1091 62.69 -41.78 -9.58
C TYR A 1091 63.03 -41.41 -11.03
N SER A 1092 62.01 -41.11 -11.86
CA SER A 1092 62.21 -40.64 -13.24
C SER A 1092 63.06 -39.37 -13.26
N TYR A 1093 62.73 -38.39 -12.42
CA TYR A 1093 63.40 -37.11 -12.37
C TYR A 1093 64.83 -37.22 -11.85
N ILE A 1094 65.09 -37.98 -10.78
CA ILE A 1094 66.45 -38.24 -10.29
C ILE A 1094 67.26 -38.96 -11.36
N LYS A 1095 66.68 -39.95 -12.04
CA LYS A 1095 67.35 -40.66 -13.14
C LYS A 1095 67.65 -39.74 -14.34
N GLU A 1096 66.73 -38.88 -14.75
CA GLU A 1096 66.95 -37.93 -15.86
C GLU A 1096 67.93 -36.80 -15.47
N SER A 1097 67.88 -36.35 -14.20
CA SER A 1097 68.77 -35.32 -13.66
C SER A 1097 70.19 -35.84 -13.34
N THR A 1098 70.41 -37.16 -13.26
CA THR A 1098 71.76 -37.76 -13.17
C THR A 1098 72.65 -37.51 -14.40
N THR A 1099 72.13 -36.84 -15.43
CA THR A 1099 72.93 -36.30 -16.54
C THR A 1099 73.50 -34.89 -16.27
N TYR A 1100 73.09 -34.22 -15.18
CA TYR A 1100 73.64 -32.95 -14.71
C TYR A 1100 74.75 -33.20 -13.69
N GLN A 1101 75.96 -32.71 -13.97
CA GLN A 1101 77.18 -32.74 -13.11
C GLN A 1101 77.86 -34.10 -12.84
N GLY A 1102 77.42 -35.22 -13.42
CA GLY A 1102 78.20 -36.48 -13.44
C GLY A 1102 78.29 -37.25 -12.11
N LEU A 1103 77.49 -36.86 -11.10
CA LEU A 1103 77.32 -37.59 -9.85
C LEU A 1103 76.07 -38.48 -9.93
N SER A 1104 76.26 -39.77 -9.68
CA SER A 1104 75.18 -40.74 -9.58
C SER A 1104 74.49 -40.58 -8.21
N VAL A 1105 73.41 -39.80 -8.14
CA VAL A 1105 72.61 -39.57 -6.91
C VAL A 1105 71.79 -40.81 -6.50
N LEU A 1106 71.48 -41.68 -7.47
CA LEU A 1106 70.53 -42.78 -7.32
C LEU A 1106 70.91 -43.84 -6.25
N PRO A 1107 72.19 -44.26 -6.10
CA PRO A 1107 72.63 -45.16 -5.01
C PRO A 1107 72.46 -44.54 -3.62
N SER A 1108 72.67 -43.24 -3.49
CA SER A 1108 72.60 -42.52 -2.19
C SER A 1108 71.15 -42.32 -1.73
N VAL A 1109 70.19 -42.33 -2.65
CA VAL A 1109 68.74 -42.17 -2.36
C VAL A 1109 67.99 -43.51 -2.51
N GLN A 1110 68.70 -44.61 -2.76
CA GLN A 1110 68.11 -45.94 -2.96
C GLN A 1110 67.26 -46.40 -1.78
N SER A 1111 67.62 -46.03 -0.56
CA SER A 1111 66.85 -46.33 0.66
C SER A 1111 65.43 -45.75 0.63
N VAL A 1112 65.22 -44.59 0.02
CA VAL A 1112 63.90 -43.95 -0.13
C VAL A 1112 62.98 -44.77 -1.02
N PHE A 1113 63.52 -45.34 -2.10
CA PHE A 1113 62.77 -46.20 -3.04
C PHE A 1113 62.63 -47.66 -2.59
N GLN A 1114 63.33 -48.05 -1.52
CA GLN A 1114 63.17 -49.37 -0.87
C GLN A 1114 62.13 -49.34 0.25
N SER A 1115 61.89 -48.18 0.87
CA SER A 1115 60.74 -47.96 1.74
C SER A 1115 59.49 -47.72 0.89
N THR A 1116 58.67 -48.75 0.65
CA THR A 1116 57.52 -48.70 -0.29
C THR A 1116 56.25 -49.30 0.32
N PRO A 1117 55.04 -49.01 -0.23
CA PRO A 1117 53.80 -49.54 0.33
C PRO A 1117 53.70 -51.06 0.20
N SER A 1118 52.82 -51.66 1.02
CA SER A 1118 52.38 -53.04 0.84
C SER A 1118 51.61 -53.23 -0.48
N VAL A 1119 50.92 -52.19 -0.96
CA VAL A 1119 50.11 -52.16 -2.19
C VAL A 1119 50.55 -51.03 -3.12
N TRP A 1120 50.87 -51.35 -4.37
CA TRP A 1120 51.25 -50.40 -5.41
C TRP A 1120 50.06 -50.07 -6.31
N SER A 1121 49.49 -48.86 -6.23
CA SER A 1121 48.40 -48.45 -7.12
C SER A 1121 48.89 -47.59 -8.29
N ILE A 1122 48.60 -47.98 -9.54
CA ILE A 1122 49.21 -47.36 -10.72
C ILE A 1122 48.20 -47.20 -11.85
N ASN A 1123 48.30 -46.09 -12.58
CA ASN A 1123 47.66 -45.90 -13.88
C ASN A 1123 48.55 -46.30 -15.05
N LEU A 1124 48.10 -47.25 -15.86
CA LEU A 1124 48.84 -47.64 -17.06
C LEU A 1124 48.68 -46.66 -18.23
N SER A 1125 47.66 -45.80 -18.24
CA SER A 1125 47.50 -44.80 -19.31
C SER A 1125 48.45 -43.61 -19.15
N GLU A 1126 48.66 -43.14 -17.91
CA GLU A 1126 49.36 -41.88 -17.61
C GLU A 1126 50.88 -42.02 -17.41
N ARG A 1127 51.37 -43.15 -16.88
CA ARG A 1127 52.79 -43.30 -16.46
C ARG A 1127 53.58 -44.26 -17.36
N LYS A 1128 54.92 -44.14 -17.35
CA LYS A 1128 55.82 -45.03 -18.11
C LYS A 1128 56.01 -46.37 -17.39
N THR A 1129 55.45 -47.45 -17.93
CA THR A 1129 55.57 -48.83 -17.39
C THR A 1129 57.01 -49.34 -17.26
N SER A 1130 57.96 -48.79 -18.03
CA SER A 1130 59.40 -49.10 -17.90
C SER A 1130 59.96 -48.74 -16.52
N ILE A 1131 59.54 -47.59 -15.98
CA ILE A 1131 60.02 -47.08 -14.70
C ILE A 1131 59.52 -47.98 -13.57
N LEU A 1132 58.25 -48.41 -13.66
CA LEU A 1132 57.68 -49.37 -12.72
C LEU A 1132 58.47 -50.68 -12.67
N LEU A 1133 58.85 -51.24 -13.82
CA LEU A 1133 59.63 -52.48 -13.86
C LEU A 1133 60.99 -52.34 -13.16
N GLU A 1134 61.68 -51.22 -13.37
CA GLU A 1134 62.93 -50.93 -12.69
C GLU A 1134 62.75 -50.76 -11.18
N LEU A 1135 61.72 -50.02 -10.77
CA LEU A 1135 61.43 -49.79 -9.35
C LEU A 1135 61.01 -51.08 -8.63
N LEU A 1136 60.25 -51.97 -9.30
CA LEU A 1136 59.91 -53.30 -8.79
C LEU A 1136 61.13 -54.22 -8.65
N LYS A 1137 62.15 -54.09 -9.51
CA LYS A 1137 63.42 -54.83 -9.38
C LYS A 1137 64.26 -54.37 -8.19
N LEU A 1138 64.09 -53.12 -7.73
CA LEU A 1138 64.76 -52.58 -6.55
C LEU A 1138 64.13 -53.06 -5.24
N GLN A 1139 62.95 -53.70 -5.29
CA GLN A 1139 62.24 -54.20 -4.11
C GLN A 1139 62.83 -55.52 -3.61
N THR A 1140 62.85 -55.69 -2.29
CA THR A 1140 63.33 -56.92 -1.64
C THR A 1140 62.29 -58.05 -1.66
N GLU A 1141 61.01 -57.72 -1.83
CA GLU A 1141 59.87 -58.66 -1.81
C GLU A 1141 58.87 -58.38 -2.94
N LYS A 1142 58.11 -59.40 -3.35
CA LYS A 1142 57.02 -59.24 -4.32
C LYS A 1142 55.87 -58.44 -3.72
N LYS A 1143 55.39 -57.41 -4.42
CA LYS A 1143 54.36 -56.48 -3.92
C LYS A 1143 52.99 -56.72 -4.55
N HIS A 1144 51.91 -56.37 -3.84
CA HIS A 1144 50.55 -56.34 -4.38
C HIS A 1144 50.43 -55.13 -5.30
N VAL A 1145 49.81 -55.27 -6.47
CA VAL A 1145 49.65 -54.18 -7.45
C VAL A 1145 48.18 -53.97 -7.77
N LYS A 1146 47.71 -52.72 -7.76
CA LYS A 1146 46.36 -52.29 -8.09
C LYS A 1146 46.37 -51.38 -9.33
N LEU A 1147 45.77 -51.83 -10.43
CA LEU A 1147 45.76 -51.11 -11.70
C LEU A 1147 44.49 -50.31 -11.91
N LYS A 1148 44.65 -49.05 -12.35
CA LYS A 1148 43.60 -48.14 -12.81
C LYS A 1148 43.94 -47.63 -14.23
N GLY A 1149 42.92 -47.12 -14.94
CA GLY A 1149 43.02 -46.51 -16.28
C GLY A 1149 43.48 -47.41 -17.44
N TYR A 1150 43.03 -47.06 -18.66
CA TYR A 1150 43.14 -47.92 -19.85
C TYR A 1150 44.23 -47.40 -20.79
N PRO A 1151 45.33 -48.14 -21.00
CA PRO A 1151 46.27 -47.80 -22.07
C PRO A 1151 45.68 -48.22 -23.42
N ASP A 1152 45.58 -47.30 -24.37
CA ASP A 1152 45.28 -47.63 -25.77
C ASP A 1152 46.47 -48.31 -26.49
N ASP A 1153 47.66 -48.18 -25.91
CA ASP A 1153 48.92 -48.70 -26.44
C ASP A 1153 49.19 -50.14 -25.99
N GLU A 1154 49.12 -51.08 -26.93
CA GLU A 1154 49.39 -52.51 -26.71
C GLU A 1154 50.82 -52.77 -26.17
N SER A 1155 51.78 -51.90 -26.49
CA SER A 1155 53.16 -52.02 -26.02
C SER A 1155 53.28 -51.79 -24.51
N LYS A 1156 52.50 -50.86 -23.94
CA LYS A 1156 52.43 -50.61 -22.49
C LYS A 1156 51.86 -51.81 -21.74
N VAL A 1157 50.87 -52.49 -22.33
CA VAL A 1157 50.29 -53.73 -21.77
C VAL A 1157 51.33 -54.86 -21.80
N LYS A 1158 52.04 -55.05 -22.92
CA LYS A 1158 53.12 -56.05 -23.03
C LYS A 1158 54.25 -55.81 -22.03
N MET A 1159 54.65 -54.55 -21.82
CA MET A 1159 55.63 -54.18 -20.80
C MET A 1159 55.13 -54.46 -19.38
N PHE A 1160 53.85 -54.22 -19.10
CA PHE A 1160 53.26 -54.56 -17.80
C PHE A 1160 53.27 -56.08 -17.54
N LEU A 1161 53.00 -56.90 -18.57
CA LEU A 1161 53.05 -58.36 -18.43
C LEU A 1161 54.43 -58.88 -17.98
N GLN A 1162 55.51 -58.14 -18.27
CA GLN A 1162 56.87 -58.47 -17.77
C GLN A 1162 57.03 -58.22 -16.26
N CYS A 1163 56.15 -57.44 -15.64
CA CYS A 1163 56.15 -57.19 -14.20
C CYS A 1163 55.49 -58.33 -13.41
N LEU A 1164 54.62 -59.15 -14.02
CA LEU A 1164 53.83 -60.20 -13.32
C LEU A 1164 54.67 -61.14 -12.43
N PRO A 1165 55.89 -61.60 -12.81
CA PRO A 1165 56.68 -62.47 -11.94
C PRO A 1165 57.13 -61.81 -10.64
N LEU A 1166 57.21 -60.46 -10.60
CA LEU A 1166 57.62 -59.64 -9.47
C LEU A 1166 56.44 -59.21 -8.57
N ILE A 1167 55.22 -59.58 -8.95
CA ILE A 1167 53.98 -59.19 -8.26
C ILE A 1167 53.47 -60.37 -7.43
N SER A 1168 53.00 -60.12 -6.20
CA SER A 1168 52.45 -61.14 -5.30
C SER A 1168 50.94 -61.31 -5.45
N GLN A 1169 50.23 -60.22 -5.74
CA GLN A 1169 48.79 -60.19 -5.98
C GLN A 1169 48.47 -59.07 -6.97
N LEU A 1170 47.41 -59.20 -7.77
CA LEU A 1170 46.96 -58.15 -8.70
C LEU A 1170 45.50 -57.80 -8.43
N SER A 1171 45.16 -56.52 -8.57
CA SER A 1171 43.78 -56.03 -8.52
C SER A 1171 43.53 -55.05 -9.66
N CYS A 1172 42.47 -55.25 -10.44
CA CYS A 1172 42.14 -54.36 -11.56
C CYS A 1172 40.62 -54.32 -11.79
N GLY A 1173 40.14 -53.26 -12.46
CA GLY A 1173 38.74 -53.13 -12.84
C GLY A 1173 38.29 -54.18 -13.88
N PRO A 1174 36.99 -54.52 -13.93
CA PRO A 1174 36.47 -55.57 -14.81
C PRO A 1174 36.69 -55.30 -16.31
N GLU A 1175 36.62 -54.04 -16.74
CA GLU A 1175 36.89 -53.62 -18.12
C GLU A 1175 38.40 -53.69 -18.47
N LEU A 1176 39.29 -53.46 -17.49
CA LEU A 1176 40.74 -53.57 -17.69
C LEU A 1176 41.14 -55.01 -17.94
N PHE A 1177 40.57 -55.95 -17.17
CA PHE A 1177 40.76 -57.38 -17.39
C PHE A 1177 40.35 -57.79 -18.81
N GLN A 1178 39.18 -57.37 -19.29
CA GLN A 1178 38.71 -57.66 -20.64
C GLN A 1178 39.71 -57.20 -21.72
N ARG A 1179 40.28 -56.01 -21.54
CA ARG A 1179 41.20 -55.41 -22.51
C ARG A 1179 42.59 -56.07 -22.48
N VAL A 1180 43.09 -56.41 -21.29
CA VAL A 1180 44.33 -57.20 -21.17
C VAL A 1180 44.17 -58.57 -21.85
N CYS A 1181 43.01 -59.24 -21.68
CA CYS A 1181 42.73 -60.49 -22.37
C CYS A 1181 42.72 -60.34 -23.90
N THR A 1182 42.23 -59.22 -24.45
CA THR A 1182 42.27 -58.97 -25.90
C THR A 1182 43.67 -58.70 -26.45
N SER A 1183 44.62 -58.22 -25.63
CA SER A 1183 46.01 -57.98 -26.04
C SER A 1183 46.88 -59.25 -25.99
N ILE A 1184 46.41 -60.32 -25.36
CA ILE A 1184 47.13 -61.60 -25.27
C ILE A 1184 46.63 -62.49 -26.42
N SER A 1185 47.47 -62.70 -27.44
CA SER A 1185 47.09 -63.50 -28.62
C SER A 1185 47.16 -65.02 -28.40
N LEU A 1186 47.69 -65.49 -27.26
CA LEU A 1186 47.87 -66.90 -26.89
C LEU A 1186 48.56 -67.76 -27.96
N ARG A 1187 49.40 -67.15 -28.80
CA ARG A 1187 50.08 -67.83 -29.92
C ARG A 1187 51.39 -68.48 -29.48
N SER A 1188 51.93 -68.09 -28.32
CA SER A 1188 53.18 -68.62 -27.78
C SER A 1188 53.02 -69.21 -26.38
N LYS A 1189 53.92 -70.13 -26.00
CA LYS A 1189 53.96 -70.74 -24.67
C LYS A 1189 54.18 -69.68 -23.57
N GLN A 1190 55.00 -68.67 -23.84
CA GLN A 1190 55.28 -67.57 -22.92
C GLN A 1190 54.04 -66.70 -22.66
N GLU A 1191 53.23 -66.41 -23.69
CA GLU A 1191 51.96 -65.68 -23.54
C GLU A 1191 50.93 -66.49 -22.76
N ALA A 1192 50.89 -67.81 -22.94
CA ALA A 1192 50.02 -68.70 -22.17
C ALA A 1192 50.43 -68.76 -20.69
N GLU A 1193 51.74 -68.79 -20.39
CA GLU A 1193 52.26 -68.72 -19.02
C GLU A 1193 51.97 -67.37 -18.35
N GLN A 1194 52.12 -66.25 -19.08
CA GLN A 1194 51.76 -64.93 -18.60
C GLN A 1194 50.25 -64.79 -18.35
N ALA A 1195 49.40 -65.33 -19.23
CA ALA A 1195 47.96 -65.35 -19.06
C ALA A 1195 47.54 -66.20 -17.84
N ALA A 1196 48.20 -67.34 -17.62
CA ALA A 1196 47.97 -68.19 -16.45
C ALA A 1196 48.37 -67.49 -15.14
N LEU A 1197 49.55 -66.84 -15.13
CA LEU A 1197 50.02 -66.04 -13.99
C LEU A 1197 49.08 -64.86 -13.70
N LEU A 1198 48.59 -64.18 -14.73
CA LEU A 1198 47.62 -63.08 -14.59
C LEU A 1198 46.33 -63.57 -13.89
N LEU A 1199 45.80 -64.72 -14.31
CA LEU A 1199 44.59 -65.30 -13.72
C LEU A 1199 44.78 -65.73 -12.27
N GLN A 1200 45.94 -66.33 -11.97
CA GLN A 1200 46.34 -66.71 -10.61
C GLN A 1200 46.44 -65.49 -9.69
N LEU A 1201 47.14 -64.44 -10.11
CA LEU A 1201 47.35 -63.22 -9.31
C LEU A 1201 46.07 -62.46 -9.00
N LEU A 1202 45.06 -62.56 -9.88
CA LEU A 1202 43.78 -61.91 -9.70
C LEU A 1202 42.78 -62.78 -8.87
N GLY A 1203 43.08 -64.04 -8.52
CA GLY A 1203 42.26 -64.85 -7.61
C GLY A 1203 40.97 -65.47 -8.19
N PHE A 1204 40.96 -65.81 -9.48
CA PHE A 1204 39.91 -66.58 -10.20
C PHE A 1204 38.43 -66.11 -10.15
N ASN A 1205 38.06 -65.00 -9.48
CA ASN A 1205 36.69 -64.46 -9.46
C ASN A 1205 36.54 -63.18 -10.31
N ARG A 1206 35.81 -63.21 -11.43
CA ARG A 1206 35.77 -62.09 -12.39
C ARG A 1206 34.38 -61.62 -12.73
N GLN A 1207 34.27 -60.30 -12.89
CA GLN A 1207 33.08 -59.64 -13.41
C GLN A 1207 33.35 -59.16 -14.85
N LEU A 1208 32.44 -59.45 -15.78
CA LEU A 1208 32.42 -58.83 -17.11
C LEU A 1208 31.31 -57.77 -17.15
N LYS A 1209 31.65 -56.54 -17.54
CA LYS A 1209 30.76 -55.37 -17.67
C LYS A 1209 30.79 -54.80 -19.09
N GLY A 1210 29.80 -53.96 -19.41
CA GLY A 1210 29.77 -53.16 -20.64
C GLY A 1210 29.19 -53.88 -21.86
N LYS A 1211 29.45 -53.33 -23.06
CA LYS A 1211 29.07 -53.93 -24.35
C LYS A 1211 30.15 -54.91 -24.78
N LEU A 1212 29.82 -56.19 -24.79
CA LEU A 1212 30.77 -57.27 -25.08
C LEU A 1212 30.71 -57.65 -26.55
N LEU A 1213 31.75 -57.30 -27.31
CA LEU A 1213 31.89 -57.65 -28.73
C LEU A 1213 32.42 -59.08 -28.91
N SER A 1214 32.14 -59.71 -30.06
CA SER A 1214 32.54 -61.09 -30.36
C SER A 1214 34.02 -61.38 -30.15
N GLN A 1215 34.90 -60.43 -30.53
CA GLN A 1215 36.36 -60.57 -30.39
C GLN A 1215 36.80 -60.56 -28.91
N THR A 1216 36.18 -59.71 -28.08
CA THR A 1216 36.44 -59.66 -26.64
C THR A 1216 35.96 -60.94 -25.97
N CYS A 1217 34.77 -61.43 -26.33
CA CYS A 1217 34.23 -62.69 -25.82
C CYS A 1217 35.11 -63.89 -26.16
N GLN A 1218 35.62 -63.96 -27.40
CA GLN A 1218 36.53 -65.02 -27.83
C GLN A 1218 37.86 -64.97 -27.05
N SER A 1219 38.47 -63.80 -26.92
CA SER A 1219 39.77 -63.65 -26.24
C SER A 1219 39.66 -63.95 -24.74
N VAL A 1220 38.60 -63.47 -24.09
CA VAL A 1220 38.30 -63.78 -22.68
C VAL A 1220 38.03 -65.28 -22.51
N GLY A 1221 37.25 -65.90 -23.40
CA GLY A 1221 36.98 -67.35 -23.37
C GLY A 1221 38.24 -68.20 -23.50
N GLN A 1222 39.18 -67.81 -24.37
CA GLN A 1222 40.47 -68.51 -24.52
C GLN A 1222 41.35 -68.39 -23.28
N VAL A 1223 41.42 -67.21 -22.67
CA VAL A 1223 42.18 -66.99 -21.42
C VAL A 1223 41.56 -67.79 -20.27
N LEU A 1224 40.22 -67.80 -20.15
CA LEU A 1224 39.51 -68.60 -19.14
C LEU A 1224 39.63 -70.11 -19.36
N GLY A 1225 39.76 -70.56 -20.62
CA GLY A 1225 39.97 -71.98 -20.95
C GLY A 1225 41.31 -72.55 -20.46
N LEU A 1226 42.26 -71.69 -20.08
CA LEU A 1226 43.52 -72.09 -19.44
C LEU A 1226 43.37 -72.40 -17.93
N CYS A 1227 42.19 -72.16 -17.34
CA CYS A 1227 41.94 -72.38 -15.93
C CYS A 1227 41.40 -73.79 -15.61
N GLY A 1228 41.83 -74.34 -14.48
CA GLY A 1228 41.20 -75.50 -13.83
C GLY A 1228 39.85 -75.17 -13.17
N PRO A 1229 39.23 -76.11 -12.42
CA PRO A 1229 37.81 -76.08 -11.98
C PRO A 1229 37.44 -75.03 -10.90
N SER A 1230 38.04 -73.84 -10.93
CA SER A 1230 38.06 -72.91 -9.79
C SER A 1230 37.74 -71.46 -10.17
N VAL A 1231 36.97 -71.22 -11.24
CA VAL A 1231 36.63 -69.87 -11.71
C VAL A 1231 35.19 -69.49 -11.35
N ASP A 1232 35.03 -68.34 -10.71
CA ASP A 1232 33.73 -67.71 -10.44
C ASP A 1232 33.55 -66.55 -11.43
N LEU A 1233 32.48 -66.57 -12.24
CA LEU A 1233 32.23 -65.57 -13.28
C LEU A 1233 30.91 -64.83 -13.02
N ILE A 1234 30.96 -63.50 -13.01
CA ILE A 1234 29.80 -62.61 -12.87
C ILE A 1234 29.63 -61.84 -14.18
N LEU A 1235 28.47 -61.98 -14.82
CA LEU A 1235 28.12 -61.29 -16.05
C LEU A 1235 27.13 -60.16 -15.75
N THR A 1236 27.55 -58.93 -16.09
CA THR A 1236 26.77 -57.69 -15.97
C THR A 1236 26.80 -56.91 -17.29
N PRO A 1237 26.37 -57.51 -18.42
CA PRO A 1237 26.47 -56.86 -19.73
C PRO A 1237 25.40 -55.78 -19.92
N GLN A 1238 25.77 -54.65 -20.54
CA GLN A 1238 24.81 -53.67 -21.06
C GLN A 1238 24.18 -54.16 -22.38
N GLN A 1239 24.97 -54.86 -23.22
CA GLN A 1239 24.55 -55.55 -24.44
C GLN A 1239 25.51 -56.73 -24.72
N ILE A 1240 24.97 -57.94 -24.88
CA ILE A 1240 25.69 -59.13 -25.38
C ILE A 1240 24.70 -59.97 -26.21
N SER A 1241 25.14 -60.49 -27.37
CA SER A 1241 24.31 -61.44 -28.13
C SER A 1241 24.45 -62.86 -27.57
N VAL A 1242 23.45 -63.72 -27.76
CA VAL A 1242 23.52 -65.13 -27.34
C VAL A 1242 24.69 -65.85 -28.02
N GLY A 1243 25.00 -65.50 -29.27
CA GLY A 1243 26.16 -66.03 -30.00
C GLY A 1243 27.51 -65.61 -29.39
N ASP A 1244 27.60 -64.38 -28.88
CA ASP A 1244 28.82 -63.89 -28.23
C ASP A 1244 29.01 -64.45 -26.82
N ALA A 1245 27.92 -64.69 -26.09
CA ALA A 1245 27.98 -65.38 -24.81
C ALA A 1245 28.51 -66.81 -24.96
N LEU A 1246 28.09 -67.52 -26.02
CA LEU A 1246 28.61 -68.85 -26.35
C LEU A 1246 30.12 -68.86 -26.60
N LEU A 1247 30.70 -67.79 -27.16
CA LEU A 1247 32.15 -67.69 -27.39
C LEU A 1247 32.96 -67.64 -26.08
N VAL A 1248 32.40 -67.06 -25.01
CA VAL A 1248 33.04 -67.05 -23.68
C VAL A 1248 33.05 -68.47 -23.09
N PHE A 1249 31.93 -69.19 -23.22
CA PHE A 1249 31.77 -70.50 -22.58
C PHE A 1249 32.31 -71.68 -23.38
N ARG A 1250 32.57 -71.51 -24.69
CA ARG A 1250 32.98 -72.59 -25.60
C ARG A 1250 34.22 -73.37 -25.13
N GLN A 1251 35.14 -72.70 -24.41
CA GLN A 1251 36.39 -73.30 -23.95
C GLN A 1251 36.47 -73.48 -22.43
N THR A 1252 35.42 -73.13 -21.68
CA THR A 1252 35.37 -73.28 -20.21
C THR A 1252 34.53 -74.51 -19.84
N THR A 1253 35.18 -75.61 -19.48
CA THR A 1253 34.48 -76.87 -19.18
C THR A 1253 34.12 -77.04 -17.70
N LYS A 1254 34.64 -76.20 -16.78
CA LYS A 1254 34.41 -76.30 -15.33
C LYS A 1254 34.39 -74.93 -14.64
N LEU A 1255 33.25 -74.25 -14.64
CA LEU A 1255 33.01 -73.04 -13.83
C LEU A 1255 32.50 -73.43 -12.44
N ARG A 1256 32.99 -72.76 -11.40
CA ARG A 1256 32.57 -72.99 -10.01
C ARG A 1256 31.26 -72.28 -9.69
N SER A 1257 31.07 -71.06 -10.19
CA SER A 1257 29.80 -70.35 -10.14
C SER A 1257 29.65 -69.37 -11.31
N LEU A 1258 28.43 -69.22 -11.80
CA LEU A 1258 28.05 -68.23 -12.82
C LEU A 1258 26.90 -67.38 -12.29
N ARG A 1259 27.06 -66.05 -12.26
CA ARG A 1259 26.03 -65.12 -11.80
C ARG A 1259 25.73 -64.08 -12.87
N PHE A 1260 24.48 -64.02 -13.36
CA PHE A 1260 24.06 -63.07 -14.40
C PHE A 1260 23.17 -61.98 -13.78
N VAL A 1261 23.44 -60.71 -14.10
CA VAL A 1261 22.70 -59.55 -13.56
C VAL A 1261 22.32 -58.63 -14.72
N SER A 1262 21.03 -58.50 -15.02
CA SER A 1262 20.49 -57.61 -16.06
C SER A 1262 19.88 -56.35 -15.45
N ASN A 1263 19.94 -55.23 -16.19
CA ASN A 1263 19.60 -53.88 -15.68
C ASN A 1263 18.25 -53.32 -16.20
N ASN A 1264 17.32 -54.14 -16.71
CA ASN A 1264 16.03 -53.65 -17.21
C ASN A 1264 14.82 -54.38 -16.60
N ASP A 1265 13.92 -53.60 -16.00
CA ASP A 1265 12.60 -54.00 -15.51
C ASP A 1265 11.69 -54.45 -16.66
N PHE A 1266 11.52 -55.76 -16.84
CA PHE A 1266 10.25 -56.38 -17.25
C PHE A 1266 10.22 -57.84 -16.77
N VAL A 1267 9.17 -58.17 -16.02
CA VAL A 1267 8.94 -59.45 -15.34
C VAL A 1267 8.97 -60.64 -16.31
N PHE A 1268 9.89 -61.58 -16.11
CA PHE A 1268 9.65 -63.01 -16.33
C PHE A 1268 10.21 -63.84 -15.18
N LYS A 1269 9.39 -64.82 -14.79
CA LYS A 1269 9.41 -65.62 -13.56
C LYS A 1269 10.75 -66.24 -13.21
N GLN A 1270 10.98 -66.27 -11.90
CA GLN A 1270 11.86 -67.17 -11.17
C GLN A 1270 11.82 -68.59 -11.77
N TYR A 1271 12.91 -68.99 -12.42
CA TYR A 1271 13.26 -70.39 -12.59
C TYR A 1271 14.50 -70.64 -11.75
N HIS A 1272 14.29 -71.22 -10.57
CA HIS A 1272 15.27 -72.15 -10.01
C HIS A 1272 15.39 -73.28 -11.03
N ILE A 1273 16.43 -73.25 -11.85
CA ILE A 1273 16.89 -74.44 -12.54
C ILE A 1273 18.15 -74.86 -11.79
N GLU A 1274 17.94 -75.72 -10.78
CA GLU A 1274 18.94 -76.73 -10.48
C GLU A 1274 18.99 -77.65 -11.71
N PHE A 1275 20.08 -77.58 -12.48
CA PHE A 1275 20.49 -78.74 -13.25
C PHE A 1275 21.42 -79.55 -12.33
N PRO A 1276 21.00 -80.75 -11.86
CA PRO A 1276 21.96 -81.72 -11.42
C PRO A 1276 22.56 -82.41 -12.66
N LEU A 1277 23.75 -82.98 -12.43
CA LEU A 1277 24.36 -84.13 -13.11
C LEU A 1277 25.52 -83.89 -14.10
N GLU A 1278 26.54 -84.71 -13.82
CA GLU A 1278 27.47 -85.40 -14.73
C GLU A 1278 27.27 -85.18 -16.23
N GLY A 1279 28.39 -84.88 -16.91
CA GLY A 1279 28.53 -84.79 -18.36
C GLY A 1279 29.56 -83.76 -18.77
#